data_AF-A0A8I6TF74-F1
#
_entry.id   AF-A0A8I6TF74-F1
#
_cell.length_a   1.000
_cell.length_b   1.000
_cell.length_c   1.000
_cell.angle_alpha   90.00
_cell.angle_beta   90.00
_cell.angle_gamma   90.00
#
_symmetry.space_group_name_H-M   'P 1'
#
loop_
_entity.id
_entity.type
_entity.pdbx_description
1 polymer ?
#
loop_
_entity_poly.entity_id
_entity_poly.type
_entity_poly.pdbx_seq_one_letter_code
_entity_poly.pdbx_strand_id
1 'polypeptide(L)'
;MDLSAAVVFLTILSSFSCQALTANLSTACPFNSLCKCTLYANIEGIPHYKSLKSFNEISCNDVPFTKLPDIPHYNVTKLSIVGCGLEILEDYSLGNMKLKSLSFANNNLMMLSPKALFPSNETLQALDFSYNSLHTIPEEMINGLLNLKILSLESNSIASLKANWGNLKNTLQSLFLGKNELSFLQLNFNFTLSNFRQMISLNIDNNFLTSLEENSLPFSLKSLSVEHNLIDNFPSDLVDNLKQLQKLNLKDNYIRYLPIYSFKSRQPLMYLDLSNNLLTSVTEVFGRTIRIDDLDLSYNQIGSIPSKPFNGLSCSKINLSHNKITSLSEKAFYGLSYTLESLDLTHNILTKFPKALTRMKKLKYLSLKRNYISSMPDRVLRNSSNSLNYLSLSHNSFHSIPKYALRNLKKLTTLSCAYNKISSISSSDFSHWGDRLQSLSLSSNRFSQLENNVFKSLPRLLTLKLPFNTITTLNDKAFANLNNLQMLDLGYSLRNITFQGKTIKTLSNLRDIYLDNNRLSKLPEKGIDHLRLLTTFNADFNELNHIPSDFFKSNFHINLMDVRFSFNKITYIDIHTFSGLKSLKYIALSHNQITTISAEAFKNLPSKLIIILSYNKLINIGNRTFMNLPNLAELDLHSNDLKDINWQMFDNVTSYVHPMTLNLSHNRIENTPFEIVSSSDQNWHPQFIASAIHIEKIDLSHNNFRAVPFESLRAINSSLKIIDLGYNYIKTLHNNPFLSLSNLEILNLEHNMIDDIRGSKFEQLSKLQILDLSHNHISTILADQFSKLNELRVLDLSNNYFSALPGEVFKSTKLERLILKGNQLVSVPSQALVPISHTLGILDIANNKIQNMEVDQFTNVPMLTELNLCSNSFTHVRMEMFRNLNFLLTLRLCSNRLAGLEYFQHFNSLRNLDFADSSLKKIPFLEQVNLVSLNLSNNVITELNPGFLFGIPNLRKLDLSHNNITTLINPRWNEAENLNELDLSSNPIEVLTSDSFFGLRNLKVLNVQNLHRLKRFDADTLSTCKLLVSLKIQSWPNIEKYRFRLPSILSNVPHLKKLHVKIVEDKLTDQLVGTLPPKLKVLEVTGENLTEINGDALKGLHPIKEMLIRFTGTNITTFPPMFFTKFINMKATIDLRGNNIRMMGPESFYKTPASLQYLGTQAYSGGIHVQHNYLMCGCEASWMGQWLRRYIRETLLVHTKNVRYSRSIYENMLELTCLDEFTGANMKLISYEQSGCYVSRSAIIQINSVLILISAAISLLKIH
;
A
#
# COMPACT_ATOMS: atom_id res chain seq x y z
N MET A 1 -1.25 -0.74 4.02
CA MET A 1 -2.45 -1.20 4.76
C MET A 1 -2.31 -1.01 6.28
N ASP A 2 -1.38 -0.17 6.76
CA ASP A 2 -1.14 0.06 8.20
C ASP A 2 -1.50 1.50 8.62
N LEU A 3 -2.80 1.81 8.59
CA LEU A 3 -3.35 3.06 9.13
C LEU A 3 -3.84 2.90 10.58
N SER A 4 -3.80 1.71 11.16
CA SER A 4 -4.44 1.44 12.46
C SER A 4 -3.77 2.19 13.62
N ALA A 5 -2.44 2.23 13.67
CA ALA A 5 -1.72 2.90 14.75
C ALA A 5 -1.73 4.42 14.61
N ALA A 6 -1.56 4.96 13.39
CA ALA A 6 -1.70 6.39 13.14
C ALA A 6 -3.12 6.87 13.42
N VAL A 7 -4.16 6.10 13.07
CA VAL A 7 -5.55 6.41 13.42
C VAL A 7 -5.79 6.29 14.91
N VAL A 8 -5.18 5.34 15.62
CA VAL A 8 -5.25 5.25 17.10
C VAL A 8 -4.54 6.44 17.75
N PHE A 9 -3.34 6.79 17.28
CA PHE A 9 -2.58 7.94 17.73
C PHE A 9 -3.34 9.25 17.44
N LEU A 10 -3.90 9.40 16.25
CA LEU A 10 -4.75 10.55 15.84
C LEU A 10 -6.09 10.58 16.57
N THR A 11 -6.72 9.43 16.87
CA THR A 11 -7.97 9.39 17.66
C THR A 11 -7.70 9.75 19.12
N ILE A 12 -6.59 9.30 19.70
CA ILE A 12 -6.17 9.72 21.04
C ILE A 12 -5.74 11.20 21.04
N LEU A 13 -5.09 11.70 19.99
CA LEU A 13 -4.85 13.14 19.83
C LEU A 13 -6.16 13.94 19.69
N SER A 14 -7.15 13.39 18.99
CA SER A 14 -8.47 14.02 18.80
C SER A 14 -9.29 14.07 20.09
N SER A 15 -9.08 13.14 21.04
CA SER A 15 -9.74 13.20 22.35
C SER A 15 -9.18 14.28 23.27
N PHE A 16 -8.00 14.83 22.94
CA PHE A 16 -7.48 16.06 23.57
C PHE A 16 -7.99 17.34 22.90
N SER A 17 -8.74 17.25 21.79
CA SER A 17 -9.43 18.39 21.18
C SER A 17 -10.89 18.43 21.66
N CYS A 18 -11.24 19.52 22.35
CA CYS A 18 -12.61 19.76 22.78
C CYS A 18 -13.49 19.98 21.53
N GLN A 19 -14.51 19.14 21.33
CA GLN A 19 -15.54 19.36 20.31
C GLN A 19 -16.39 20.58 20.68
N ALA A 20 -15.93 21.76 20.25
CA ALA A 20 -16.78 22.92 20.05
C ALA A 20 -16.79 23.22 18.55
N LEU A 21 -17.97 23.46 17.97
CA LEU A 21 -18.14 23.91 16.59
C LEU A 21 -17.28 25.16 16.36
N THR A 22 -16.10 25.00 15.80
CA THR A 22 -15.19 26.09 15.42
C THR A 22 -14.84 25.89 13.96
N ALA A 23 -15.02 26.93 13.16
CA ALA A 23 -14.58 26.93 11.77
C ALA A 23 -13.06 27.04 11.76
N ASN A 24 -12.36 25.94 11.50
CA ASN A 24 -10.91 25.96 11.33
C ASN A 24 -10.58 26.65 10.00
N LEU A 25 -9.98 27.84 10.07
CA LEU A 25 -9.42 28.49 8.90
C LEU A 25 -7.98 28.01 8.73
N SER A 26 -7.71 27.26 7.66
CA SER A 26 -6.37 26.82 7.27
C SER A 26 -5.86 27.72 6.15
N THR A 27 -4.65 28.26 6.32
CA THR A 27 -3.98 29.11 5.33
C THR A 27 -2.56 28.64 5.12
N ALA A 28 -1.91 29.11 4.05
CA ALA A 28 -0.47 28.94 3.88
C ALA A 28 0.28 29.55 5.08
N CYS A 29 1.34 28.90 5.55
CA CYS A 29 2.14 29.40 6.66
C CYS A 29 3.02 30.59 6.23
N PRO A 30 3.25 31.60 7.10
CA PRO A 30 4.09 32.75 6.75
C PRO A 30 5.58 32.41 6.53
N PHE A 31 6.09 31.37 7.18
CA PHE A 31 7.51 30.96 7.06
C PHE A 31 7.77 30.07 5.84
N ASN A 32 6.75 29.34 5.36
CA ASN A 32 6.81 28.55 4.14
C ASN A 32 5.39 28.33 3.60
N SER A 33 5.12 28.78 2.38
CA SER A 33 3.78 28.77 1.79
C SER A 33 3.28 27.39 1.33
N LEU A 34 4.16 26.39 1.25
CA LEU A 34 3.80 24.98 1.02
C LEU A 34 3.28 24.30 2.30
N CYS A 35 3.56 24.88 3.48
CA CYS A 35 3.01 24.41 4.76
C CYS A 35 1.65 25.06 5.06
N LYS A 36 0.84 24.38 5.87
CA LYS A 36 -0.48 24.84 6.31
C LYS A 36 -0.46 25.22 7.78
N CYS A 37 -0.98 26.40 8.07
CA CYS A 37 -1.13 26.96 9.41
C CYS A 37 -2.62 27.12 9.72
N THR A 38 -3.06 26.63 10.88
CA THR A 38 -4.48 26.64 11.27
C THR A 38 -4.71 27.49 12.52
N LEU A 39 -5.77 28.28 12.45
CA LEU A 39 -6.26 29.13 13.54
C LEU A 39 -7.54 28.54 14.13
N TYR A 40 -7.64 28.49 15.47
CA TYR A 40 -8.94 28.32 16.13
C TYR A 40 -9.55 29.71 16.31
N ALA A 41 -10.52 30.07 15.47
CA ALA A 41 -11.32 31.26 15.71
C ALA A 41 -12.49 30.89 16.63
N ASN A 42 -12.61 31.57 17.78
CA ASN A 42 -13.89 31.62 18.49
C ASN A 42 -14.87 32.41 17.62
N ILE A 43 -16.09 31.91 17.45
CA ILE A 43 -17.14 32.54 16.66
C ILE A 43 -17.62 33.78 17.43
N GLU A 44 -16.91 34.89 17.30
CA GLU A 44 -17.39 36.26 17.51
C GLU A 44 -16.30 37.24 17.03
N GLY A 45 -16.51 37.79 15.83
CA GLY A 45 -15.64 38.81 15.23
C GLY A 45 -14.61 38.24 14.25
N ILE A 46 -14.80 38.51 12.95
CA ILE A 46 -13.79 38.27 11.90
C ILE A 46 -12.63 39.25 12.15
N PRO A 47 -11.41 38.80 12.52
CA PRO A 47 -10.29 39.72 12.65
C PRO A 47 -9.78 40.09 11.26
N HIS A 48 -9.45 41.37 11.05
CA HIS A 48 -8.70 41.79 9.88
C HIS A 48 -7.39 40.98 9.74
N TYR A 49 -7.14 40.45 8.54
CA TYR A 49 -6.00 39.58 8.16
C TYR A 49 -4.59 40.09 8.52
N LYS A 50 -4.43 41.31 9.05
CA LYS A 50 -3.14 41.94 9.35
C LYS A 50 -2.65 41.81 10.80
N SER A 51 -3.39 41.17 11.72
CA SER A 51 -3.01 41.05 13.14
C SER A 51 -2.93 39.62 13.69
N LEU A 52 -2.58 38.63 12.86
CA LEU A 52 -2.49 37.22 13.28
C LEU A 52 -1.15 36.92 13.97
N LYS A 53 -1.09 37.09 15.29
CA LYS A 53 0.08 36.73 16.12
C LYS A 53 0.05 35.32 16.74
N SER A 54 -0.92 34.46 16.42
CA SER A 54 -1.01 33.13 17.06
C SER A 54 -1.66 32.05 16.19
N PHE A 55 -0.87 31.16 15.59
CA PHE A 55 -1.34 29.89 15.01
C PHE A 55 -1.29 28.79 16.08
N ASN A 56 -2.31 27.94 16.14
CA ASN A 56 -2.37 26.87 17.15
C ASN A 56 -1.76 25.56 16.63
N GLU A 57 -1.86 25.32 15.32
CA GLU A 57 -1.38 24.13 14.63
C GLU A 57 -0.62 24.49 13.35
N ILE A 58 0.54 23.85 13.16
CA ILE A 58 1.36 23.92 11.94
C ILE A 58 1.48 22.50 11.37
N SER A 59 1.23 22.34 10.07
CA SER A 59 1.38 21.08 9.35
C SER A 59 2.10 21.30 8.02
N CYS A 60 3.25 20.66 7.85
CA CYS A 60 3.93 20.50 6.57
C CYS A 60 3.88 19.02 6.20
N ASN A 61 3.28 18.70 5.04
CA ASN A 61 3.21 17.34 4.52
C ASN A 61 3.88 17.31 3.15
N ASP A 62 4.87 16.44 2.97
CA ASP A 62 5.62 16.26 1.72
C ASP A 62 6.30 17.55 1.22
N VAL A 63 6.68 18.45 2.15
CA VAL A 63 7.46 19.65 1.86
C VAL A 63 8.92 19.35 2.16
N PRO A 64 9.82 19.28 1.17
CA PRO A 64 11.20 18.87 1.41
C PRO A 64 11.89 19.86 2.34
N PHE A 65 12.55 19.38 3.40
CA PHE A 65 13.36 20.14 4.36
C PHE A 65 14.64 19.35 4.68
N THR A 66 15.81 20.00 4.69
CA THR A 66 17.05 19.39 5.22
C THR A 66 17.20 19.59 6.73
N LYS A 67 16.70 20.72 7.23
CA LYS A 67 16.60 21.04 8.66
C LYS A 67 15.23 21.62 8.96
N LEU A 68 14.82 21.58 10.23
CA LEU A 68 13.57 22.21 10.66
C LEU A 68 13.63 23.72 10.31
N PRO A 69 12.64 24.26 9.59
CA PRO A 69 12.65 25.68 9.26
C PRO A 69 12.53 26.55 10.53
N ASP A 70 13.05 27.77 10.48
CA ASP A 70 12.89 28.74 11.56
C ASP A 70 11.41 29.14 11.67
N ILE A 71 10.70 28.52 12.60
CA ILE A 71 9.29 28.81 12.87
C ILE A 71 9.24 30.04 13.79
N PRO A 72 8.59 31.15 13.37
CA PRO A 72 8.47 32.35 14.19
C PRO A 72 7.81 32.06 15.53
N HIS A 73 8.05 32.90 16.54
CA HIS A 73 7.51 32.76 17.91
C HIS A 73 5.98 32.94 17.99
N TYR A 74 5.24 31.99 17.42
CA TYR A 74 3.80 31.86 17.55
C TYR A 74 3.48 31.01 18.78
N ASN A 75 2.29 31.20 19.35
CA ASN A 75 1.77 30.35 20.43
C ASN A 75 1.29 28.99 19.87
N VAL A 76 2.22 28.23 19.29
CA VAL A 76 1.94 26.93 18.66
C VAL A 76 1.82 25.87 19.75
N THR A 77 0.76 25.07 19.66
CA THR A 77 0.55 23.93 20.59
C THR A 77 0.75 22.59 19.90
N LYS A 78 0.63 22.56 18.56
CA LYS A 78 0.79 21.36 17.74
C LYS A 78 1.67 21.64 16.51
N LEU A 79 2.72 20.84 16.34
CA LEU A 79 3.60 20.88 15.18
C LEU A 79 3.64 19.51 14.51
N SER A 80 3.45 19.47 13.19
CA SER A 80 3.47 18.26 12.38
C SER A 80 4.33 18.49 11.13
N ILE A 81 5.41 17.73 11.03
CA ILE A 81 6.36 17.75 9.90
C ILE A 81 6.45 16.32 9.40
N VAL A 82 5.70 16.00 8.35
CA VAL A 82 5.49 14.61 7.90
C VAL A 82 5.90 14.48 6.43
N GLY A 83 6.65 13.43 6.07
CA GLY A 83 7.05 13.24 4.67
C GLY A 83 8.08 14.26 4.14
N CYS A 84 8.70 15.05 5.03
CA CYS A 84 9.52 16.18 4.62
C CYS A 84 11.00 15.83 4.35
N GLY A 85 11.41 14.58 4.66
CA GLY A 85 12.76 14.09 4.38
C GLY A 85 13.83 14.53 5.39
N LEU A 86 13.46 15.05 6.55
CA LEU A 86 14.41 15.44 7.61
C LEU A 86 15.25 14.24 8.08
N GLU A 87 16.57 14.44 8.22
CA GLU A 87 17.51 13.39 8.65
C GLU A 87 18.05 13.59 10.07
N ILE A 88 18.12 14.85 10.53
CA ILE A 88 18.66 15.24 11.84
C ILE A 88 17.64 16.13 12.57
N LEU A 89 17.54 15.94 13.88
CA LEU A 89 16.92 16.92 14.78
C LEU A 89 17.98 17.43 15.77
N GLU A 90 18.45 18.65 15.55
CA GLU A 90 19.54 19.29 16.29
C GLU A 90 19.11 19.80 17.67
N ASP A 91 20.09 20.11 18.54
CA ASP A 91 19.82 20.69 19.85
C ASP A 91 19.04 22.01 19.72
N TYR A 92 18.03 22.19 20.56
CA TYR A 92 17.19 23.39 20.57
C TYR A 92 16.44 23.68 19.26
N SER A 93 16.26 22.69 18.36
CA SER A 93 15.54 22.84 17.09
C SER A 93 14.14 23.46 17.23
N LEU A 94 13.46 23.24 18.37
CA LEU A 94 12.12 23.81 18.61
C LEU A 94 12.12 25.30 18.98
N GLY A 95 13.29 25.95 19.06
CA GLY A 95 13.42 27.36 19.43
C GLY A 95 12.80 27.66 20.79
N ASN A 96 11.75 28.48 20.84
CA ASN A 96 11.02 28.81 22.08
C ASN A 96 9.60 28.21 22.11
N MET A 97 9.29 27.26 21.22
CA MET A 97 7.95 26.68 21.11
C MET A 97 7.62 25.80 22.32
N LYS A 98 6.44 26.02 22.92
CA LYS A 98 5.89 25.26 24.05
C LYS A 98 4.79 24.31 23.57
N LEU A 99 5.19 23.26 22.87
CA LEU A 99 4.29 22.32 22.21
C LEU A 99 3.66 21.34 23.21
N LYS A 100 2.40 20.98 22.95
CA LYS A 100 1.69 19.86 23.60
C LYS A 100 1.75 18.58 22.76
N SER A 101 1.77 18.73 21.44
CA SER A 101 1.85 17.63 20.48
C SER A 101 2.88 17.93 19.40
N LEU A 102 3.74 16.95 19.12
CA LEU A 102 4.79 17.04 18.11
C LEU A 102 4.84 15.74 17.30
N SER A 103 4.84 15.86 15.98
CA SER A 103 4.99 14.72 15.06
C SER A 103 6.03 15.01 13.99
N PHE A 104 7.00 14.11 13.89
CA PHE A 104 7.99 14.01 12.83
C PHE A 104 7.84 12.70 12.06
N ALA A 105 6.60 12.21 11.91
CA ALA A 105 6.36 10.91 11.30
C ALA A 105 6.76 10.87 9.82
N ASN A 106 7.16 9.71 9.31
CA ASN A 106 7.46 9.51 7.87
C ASN A 106 8.54 10.48 7.34
N ASN A 107 9.60 10.74 8.11
CA ASN A 107 10.81 11.42 7.62
C ASN A 107 11.95 10.41 7.50
N ASN A 108 13.19 10.88 7.44
CA ASN A 108 14.39 10.06 7.34
C ASN A 108 15.27 10.19 8.59
N LEU A 109 14.69 10.50 9.76
CA LEU A 109 15.48 10.84 10.96
C LEU A 109 16.38 9.66 11.34
N MET A 110 17.69 9.89 11.32
CA MET A 110 18.74 8.95 11.73
C MET A 110 19.42 9.38 13.03
N MET A 111 19.37 10.68 13.34
CA MET A 111 20.02 11.27 14.51
C MET A 111 19.10 12.26 15.22
N LEU A 112 18.99 12.10 16.54
CA LEU A 112 18.33 13.03 17.45
C LEU A 112 19.38 13.55 18.43
N SER A 113 19.49 14.86 18.59
CA SER A 113 20.41 15.45 19.55
C SER A 113 19.80 15.47 20.97
N PRO A 114 20.61 15.36 22.03
CA PRO A 114 20.16 15.27 23.42
C PRO A 114 19.17 16.35 23.88
N LYS A 115 19.30 17.58 23.39
CA LYS A 115 18.49 18.74 23.79
C LYS A 115 17.54 19.23 22.69
N ALA A 116 17.28 18.40 21.69
CA ALA A 116 16.39 18.73 20.58
C ALA A 116 14.99 19.19 21.01
N LEU A 117 14.45 18.58 22.07
CA LEU A 117 13.09 18.84 22.58
C LEU A 117 13.03 19.79 23.77
N PHE A 118 14.19 20.31 24.22
CA PHE A 118 14.34 21.05 25.48
C PHE A 118 13.28 22.14 25.73
N PRO A 119 12.91 23.00 24.74
CA PRO A 119 11.92 24.07 24.95
C PRO A 119 10.51 23.58 25.32
N SER A 120 10.16 22.34 24.96
CA SER A 120 8.85 21.73 25.17
C SER A 120 8.84 20.65 26.25
N ASN A 121 9.96 20.45 26.97
CA ASN A 121 10.12 19.39 27.98
C ASN A 121 9.00 19.36 29.04
N GLU A 122 8.53 20.52 29.47
CA GLU A 122 7.48 20.65 30.49
C GLU A 122 6.06 20.61 29.92
N THR A 123 5.87 20.81 28.61
CA THR A 123 4.53 20.97 28.01
C THR A 123 4.10 19.78 27.16
N LEU A 124 5.05 19.01 26.64
CA LEU A 124 4.80 17.95 25.66
C LEU A 124 4.04 16.77 26.30
N GLN A 125 2.92 16.40 25.68
CA GLN A 125 2.07 15.29 26.12
C GLN A 125 2.04 14.14 25.10
N ALA A 126 2.25 14.44 23.83
CA ALA A 126 2.29 13.45 22.75
C ALA A 126 3.46 13.72 21.79
N LEU A 127 4.24 12.69 21.51
CA LEU A 127 5.42 12.72 20.65
C LEU A 127 5.40 11.55 19.67
N ASP A 128 5.62 11.84 18.40
CA ASP A 128 5.60 10.86 17.32
C ASP A 128 6.84 10.97 16.44
N PHE A 129 7.67 9.93 16.48
CA PHE A 129 8.83 9.71 15.61
C PHE A 129 8.63 8.48 14.73
N SER A 130 7.38 8.06 14.47
CA SER A 130 7.13 6.86 13.69
C SER A 130 7.59 6.96 12.24
N TYR A 131 7.89 5.83 11.60
CA TYR A 131 8.31 5.77 10.19
C TYR A 131 9.56 6.63 9.93
N ASN A 132 10.61 6.40 10.70
CA ASN A 132 11.93 7.03 10.55
C ASN A 132 13.01 5.94 10.54
N SER A 133 14.29 6.32 10.62
CA SER A 133 15.45 5.41 10.60
C SER A 133 16.22 5.44 11.93
N LEU A 134 15.50 5.58 13.06
CA LEU A 134 16.12 5.67 14.38
C LEU A 134 16.59 4.31 14.89
N HIS A 135 17.81 4.25 15.40
CA HIS A 135 18.40 3.03 15.97
C HIS A 135 18.38 3.01 17.50
N THR A 136 18.43 4.20 18.10
CA THR A 136 18.41 4.44 19.54
C THR A 136 17.72 5.78 19.80
N ILE A 137 17.43 6.05 21.07
CA ILE A 137 16.87 7.32 21.51
C ILE A 137 17.83 7.89 22.57
N PRO A 138 18.26 9.16 22.46
CA PRO A 138 19.14 9.77 23.46
C PRO A 138 18.49 9.79 24.84
N GLU A 139 19.19 9.27 25.86
CA GLU A 139 18.68 9.20 27.23
C GLU A 139 18.35 10.59 27.80
N GLU A 140 19.22 11.57 27.58
CA GLU A 140 19.03 12.95 28.06
C GLU A 140 17.76 13.60 27.48
N MET A 141 17.45 13.31 26.21
CA MET A 141 16.28 13.86 25.53
C MET A 141 14.99 13.37 26.18
N ILE A 142 14.90 12.07 26.50
CA ILE A 142 13.70 11.49 27.11
C ILE A 142 13.61 11.77 28.62
N ASN A 143 14.75 11.90 29.31
CA ASN A 143 14.79 12.21 30.74
C ASN A 143 14.16 13.56 31.08
N GLY A 144 14.29 14.53 30.17
CA GLY A 144 13.74 15.88 30.34
C GLY A 144 12.22 15.99 30.18
N LEU A 145 11.54 14.98 29.61
CA LEU A 145 10.12 15.05 29.29
C LEU A 145 9.26 14.74 30.53
N LEU A 146 8.68 15.79 31.15
CA LEU A 146 8.01 15.67 32.45
C LEU A 146 6.52 15.30 32.38
N ASN A 147 5.86 15.55 31.25
CA ASN A 147 4.41 15.42 31.11
C ASN A 147 3.96 14.51 29.95
N LEU A 148 4.90 13.79 29.34
CA LEU A 148 4.62 12.96 28.18
C LEU A 148 3.77 11.76 28.59
N LYS A 149 2.64 11.59 27.88
CA LYS A 149 1.69 10.48 28.06
C LYS A 149 1.75 9.47 26.93
N ILE A 150 2.10 9.93 25.72
CA ILE A 150 2.09 9.11 24.51
C ILE A 150 3.39 9.29 23.77
N LEU A 151 4.06 8.18 23.49
CA LEU A 151 5.27 8.13 22.69
C LEU A 151 5.09 7.09 21.58
N SER A 152 5.25 7.53 20.34
CA SER A 152 5.26 6.67 19.16
C SER A 152 6.65 6.63 18.54
N LEU A 153 7.18 5.42 18.42
CA LEU A 153 8.49 5.07 17.85
C LEU A 153 8.34 3.95 16.81
N GLU A 154 7.12 3.73 16.34
CA GLU A 154 6.79 2.64 15.42
C GLU A 154 7.56 2.76 14.09
N SER A 155 7.89 1.65 13.44
CA SER A 155 8.58 1.64 12.14
C SER A 155 9.89 2.42 12.17
N ASN A 156 10.79 1.99 13.05
CA ASN A 156 12.18 2.42 13.16
C ASN A 156 13.08 1.18 13.22
N SER A 157 14.37 1.34 13.50
CA SER A 157 15.37 0.26 13.61
C SER A 157 15.86 0.05 15.05
N ILE A 158 15.00 0.28 16.04
CA ILE A 158 15.37 0.17 17.46
C ILE A 158 15.48 -1.32 17.85
N ALA A 159 16.69 -1.78 18.17
CA ALA A 159 16.94 -3.17 18.57
C ALA A 159 17.00 -3.38 20.08
N SER A 160 17.16 -2.31 20.87
CA SER A 160 17.25 -2.39 22.33
C SER A 160 16.65 -1.14 22.97
N LEU A 161 16.01 -1.36 24.12
CA LEU A 161 15.44 -0.30 24.97
C LEU A 161 16.31 -0.01 26.20
N LYS A 162 17.62 -0.27 26.11
CA LYS A 162 18.58 0.06 27.18
C LYS A 162 18.73 1.58 27.26
N ALA A 163 17.79 2.21 27.96
CA ALA A 163 17.76 3.64 28.20
C ALA A 163 17.26 3.91 29.62
N ASN A 164 17.84 4.90 30.30
CA ASN A 164 17.22 5.44 31.50
C ASN A 164 15.97 6.24 31.11
N TRP A 165 14.78 5.71 31.44
CA TRP A 165 13.50 6.35 31.13
C TRP A 165 13.13 7.49 32.10
N GLY A 166 13.95 7.79 33.11
CA GLY A 166 13.80 8.94 34.00
C GLY A 166 12.38 9.13 34.55
N ASN A 167 11.84 10.34 34.38
CA ASN A 167 10.49 10.71 34.83
C ASN A 167 9.37 10.06 34.02
N LEU A 168 9.62 9.63 32.78
CA LEU A 168 8.61 8.98 31.93
C LEU A 168 8.04 7.71 32.54
N LYS A 169 8.82 7.02 33.40
CA LYS A 169 8.35 5.87 34.19
C LYS A 169 7.08 6.19 34.98
N ASN A 170 6.88 7.46 35.36
CA ASN A 170 5.75 7.91 36.16
C ASN A 170 4.62 8.56 35.35
N THR A 171 4.83 8.93 34.08
CA THR A 171 3.84 9.70 33.30
C THR A 171 3.35 9.01 32.04
N LEU A 172 4.17 8.14 31.44
CA LEU A 172 3.86 7.53 30.15
C LEU A 172 2.73 6.51 30.29
N GLN A 173 1.68 6.70 29.47
CA GLN A 173 0.47 5.87 29.48
C GLN A 173 0.40 4.95 28.26
N SER A 174 0.95 5.39 27.12
CA SER A 174 0.93 4.63 25.87
C SER A 174 2.28 4.70 25.17
N LEU A 175 2.82 3.53 24.84
CA LEU A 175 4.08 3.39 24.12
C LEU A 175 3.87 2.51 22.89
N PHE A 176 4.22 3.04 21.72
CA PHE A 176 4.16 2.33 20.44
C PHE A 176 5.57 2.05 19.93
N LEU A 177 5.94 0.78 19.90
CA LEU A 177 7.24 0.24 19.47
C LEU A 177 7.08 -0.76 18.31
N GLY A 178 5.94 -0.73 17.63
CA GLY A 178 5.66 -1.65 16.53
C GLY A 178 6.71 -1.56 15.41
N LYS A 179 6.94 -2.65 14.67
CA LYS A 179 7.84 -2.68 13.49
C LYS A 179 9.24 -2.13 13.77
N ASN A 180 9.81 -2.56 14.89
CA ASN A 180 11.20 -2.29 15.26
C ASN A 180 12.01 -3.58 15.20
N GLU A 181 13.19 -3.56 15.81
CA GLU A 181 14.16 -4.63 15.75
C GLU A 181 14.32 -5.41 17.05
N LEU A 182 13.41 -5.25 18.02
CA LEU A 182 13.51 -5.82 19.37
C LEU A 182 13.46 -7.35 19.33
N SER A 183 14.48 -8.01 19.86
CA SER A 183 14.54 -9.48 19.99
C SER A 183 14.29 -9.98 21.42
N PHE A 184 14.47 -9.12 22.42
CA PHE A 184 14.16 -9.38 23.82
C PHE A 184 13.74 -8.09 24.54
N LEU A 185 13.15 -8.24 25.72
CA LEU A 185 12.87 -7.13 26.63
C LEU A 185 13.89 -7.14 27.76
N GLN A 186 14.44 -5.96 28.09
CA GLN A 186 15.48 -5.84 29.10
C GLN A 186 14.94 -6.15 30.52
N LEU A 187 15.65 -7.01 31.26
CA LEU A 187 15.29 -7.39 32.63
C LEU A 187 16.06 -6.59 33.69
N ASN A 188 17.12 -5.88 33.31
CA ASN A 188 17.87 -5.04 34.23
C ASN A 188 16.95 -4.00 34.88
N PHE A 189 16.95 -3.95 36.22
CA PHE A 189 16.09 -3.07 37.00
C PHE A 189 16.20 -1.59 36.62
N ASN A 190 17.34 -1.09 36.12
CA ASN A 190 17.44 0.32 35.75
C ASN A 190 16.72 0.66 34.43
N PHE A 191 16.58 -0.32 33.54
CA PHE A 191 16.20 -0.15 32.14
C PHE A 191 14.92 -0.93 31.73
N THR A 192 14.39 -1.76 32.63
CA THR A 192 13.19 -2.55 32.37
C THR A 192 11.93 -1.70 32.25
N LEU A 193 11.04 -2.11 31.34
CA LEU A 193 9.70 -1.54 31.19
C LEU A 193 8.82 -1.83 32.41
N SER A 194 9.16 -2.82 33.24
CA SER A 194 8.36 -3.16 34.44
C SER A 194 8.30 -2.05 35.49
N ASN A 195 9.22 -1.08 35.43
CA ASN A 195 9.22 0.08 36.31
C ASN A 195 8.13 1.12 36.01
N PHE A 196 7.46 1.03 34.87
CA PHE A 196 6.47 2.04 34.50
C PHE A 196 5.20 1.91 35.35
N ARG A 197 4.84 2.99 36.05
CA ARG A 197 3.76 2.99 37.05
C ARG A 197 2.39 3.36 36.47
N GLN A 198 2.36 4.08 35.34
CA GLN A 198 1.13 4.57 34.70
C GLN A 198 0.87 4.00 33.31
N MET A 199 1.65 3.01 32.86
CA MET A 199 1.51 2.46 31.51
C MET A 199 0.22 1.64 31.38
N ILE A 200 -0.69 2.11 30.52
CA ILE A 200 -1.99 1.49 30.28
C ILE A 200 -1.94 0.59 29.05
N SER A 201 -1.25 1.06 28.00
CA SER A 201 -1.20 0.42 26.69
C SER A 201 0.23 0.33 26.18
N LEU A 202 0.60 -0.87 25.72
CA LEU A 202 1.89 -1.14 25.12
C LEU A 202 1.71 -1.89 23.81
N ASN A 203 2.24 -1.34 22.73
CA ASN A 203 2.29 -1.97 21.42
C ASN A 203 3.76 -2.30 21.10
N ILE A 204 4.09 -3.59 20.98
CA ILE A 204 5.40 -4.09 20.54
C ILE A 204 5.18 -5.06 19.36
N ASP A 205 4.28 -4.68 18.46
CA ASP A 205 3.91 -5.51 17.32
C ASP A 205 5.06 -5.61 16.31
N ASN A 206 5.09 -6.63 15.45
CA ASN A 206 6.04 -6.75 14.34
C ASN A 206 7.51 -6.57 14.75
N ASN A 207 7.88 -7.13 15.91
CA ASN A 207 9.27 -7.23 16.36
C ASN A 207 9.74 -8.70 16.22
N PHE A 208 10.83 -9.04 16.89
CA PHE A 208 11.49 -10.35 16.82
C PHE A 208 11.51 -11.06 18.18
N LEU A 209 10.57 -10.74 19.08
CA LEU A 209 10.50 -11.32 20.42
C LEU A 209 10.21 -12.82 20.35
N THR A 210 11.04 -13.64 20.99
CA THR A 210 10.85 -15.10 21.07
C THR A 210 10.11 -15.55 22.33
N SER A 211 10.15 -14.76 23.41
CA SER A 211 9.46 -15.02 24.67
C SER A 211 9.05 -13.71 25.33
N LEU A 212 8.16 -13.80 26.33
CA LEU A 212 7.86 -12.71 27.24
C LEU A 212 8.10 -13.20 28.67
N GLU A 213 9.14 -12.66 29.29
CA GLU A 213 9.57 -13.03 30.64
C GLU A 213 8.62 -12.48 31.70
N GLU A 214 8.46 -13.19 32.82
CA GLU A 214 7.48 -12.93 33.88
C GLU A 214 7.48 -11.47 34.41
N ASN A 215 8.67 -10.85 34.54
CA ASN A 215 8.86 -9.51 35.13
C ASN A 215 9.34 -8.46 34.11
N SER A 216 9.10 -8.71 32.81
CA SER A 216 9.55 -7.82 31.73
C SER A 216 8.65 -6.60 31.49
N LEU A 217 7.40 -6.63 31.96
CA LEU A 217 6.37 -5.63 31.65
C LEU A 217 5.75 -4.99 32.90
N PRO A 218 5.18 -3.77 32.78
CA PRO A 218 4.63 -3.05 33.93
C PRO A 218 3.29 -3.62 34.43
N PHE A 219 3.13 -3.72 35.75
CA PHE A 219 1.93 -4.25 36.41
C PHE A 219 0.66 -3.40 36.22
N SER A 220 0.81 -2.15 35.79
CA SER A 220 -0.29 -1.21 35.51
C SER A 220 -0.99 -1.47 34.16
N LEU A 221 -0.42 -2.36 33.34
CA LEU A 221 -0.83 -2.59 31.97
C LEU A 221 -2.25 -3.18 31.87
N LYS A 222 -3.08 -2.56 31.02
CA LYS A 222 -4.43 -3.03 30.69
C LYS A 222 -4.55 -3.60 29.28
N SER A 223 -3.69 -3.13 28.37
CA SER A 223 -3.66 -3.55 26.98
C SER A 223 -2.24 -3.85 26.53
N LEU A 224 -2.00 -5.08 26.10
CA LEU A 224 -0.74 -5.52 25.52
C LEU A 224 -0.98 -6.02 24.10
N SER A 225 -0.28 -5.44 23.14
CA SER A 225 -0.20 -5.96 21.77
C SER A 225 1.23 -6.39 21.47
N VAL A 226 1.39 -7.66 21.11
CA VAL A 226 2.65 -8.31 20.73
C VAL A 226 2.45 -9.15 19.47
N GLU A 227 1.61 -8.68 18.55
CA GLU A 227 1.32 -9.42 17.33
C GLU A 227 2.53 -9.47 16.39
N HIS A 228 2.58 -10.46 15.49
CA HIS A 228 3.62 -10.60 14.46
C HIS A 228 5.06 -10.81 14.98
N ASN A 229 5.22 -11.29 16.22
CA ASN A 229 6.52 -11.66 16.82
C ASN A 229 6.89 -13.14 16.55
N LEU A 230 7.88 -13.66 17.28
CA LEU A 230 8.40 -15.03 17.18
C LEU A 230 8.05 -15.89 18.42
N ILE A 231 6.99 -15.52 19.17
CA ILE A 231 6.65 -16.17 20.44
C ILE A 231 6.07 -17.57 20.18
N ASP A 232 6.65 -18.62 20.73
CA ASP A 232 6.24 -20.01 20.49
C ASP A 232 5.43 -20.65 21.64
N ASN A 233 5.35 -19.98 22.80
CA ASN A 233 4.65 -20.44 23.99
C ASN A 233 3.69 -19.36 24.54
N PHE A 234 2.53 -19.78 25.05
CA PHE A 234 1.60 -18.85 25.70
C PHE A 234 2.19 -18.35 27.04
N PRO A 235 2.29 -17.02 27.27
CA PRO A 235 3.03 -16.44 28.40
C PRO A 235 2.22 -16.50 29.70
N SER A 236 2.08 -17.70 30.27
CA SER A 236 1.19 -17.97 31.41
C SER A 236 1.61 -17.21 32.67
N ASP A 237 2.90 -17.22 33.01
CA ASP A 237 3.40 -16.59 34.23
C ASP A 237 3.29 -15.05 34.18
N LEU A 238 3.57 -14.46 33.02
CA LEU A 238 3.32 -13.04 32.77
C LEU A 238 1.83 -12.68 32.97
N VAL A 239 0.92 -13.47 32.39
CA VAL A 239 -0.53 -13.23 32.53
C VAL A 239 -1.00 -13.41 33.98
N ASP A 240 -0.38 -14.31 34.75
CA ASP A 240 -0.71 -14.48 36.18
C ASP A 240 -0.32 -13.23 37.02
N ASN A 241 0.78 -12.57 36.64
CA ASN A 241 1.27 -11.37 37.31
C ASN A 241 0.56 -10.07 36.88
N LEU A 242 0.16 -9.94 35.61
CA LEU A 242 -0.51 -8.75 35.09
C LEU A 242 -2.02 -8.72 35.41
N LYS A 243 -2.36 -8.57 36.69
CA LYS A 243 -3.74 -8.65 37.22
C LYS A 243 -4.72 -7.62 36.63
N GLN A 244 -4.22 -6.52 36.05
CA GLN A 244 -5.04 -5.49 35.42
C GLN A 244 -5.24 -5.69 33.91
N LEU A 245 -4.62 -6.72 33.32
CA LEU A 245 -4.63 -6.95 31.89
C LEU A 245 -6.03 -7.36 31.41
N GLN A 246 -6.58 -6.55 30.51
CA GLN A 246 -7.92 -6.76 29.92
C GLN A 246 -7.85 -7.16 28.45
N LYS A 247 -6.81 -6.71 27.72
CA LYS A 247 -6.62 -7.01 26.31
C LYS A 247 -5.22 -7.57 26.07
N LEU A 248 -5.16 -8.75 25.46
CA LEU A 248 -3.92 -9.38 25.04
C LEU A 248 -4.05 -9.80 23.58
N ASN A 249 -3.23 -9.18 22.72
CA ASN A 249 -3.14 -9.55 21.32
C ASN A 249 -1.83 -10.32 21.07
N LEU A 250 -1.95 -11.62 20.83
CA LEU A 250 -0.88 -12.56 20.49
C LEU A 250 -1.00 -13.05 19.04
N LYS A 251 -1.71 -12.32 18.18
CA LYS A 251 -1.92 -12.67 16.78
C LYS A 251 -0.61 -12.84 16.02
N ASP A 252 -0.58 -13.77 15.07
CA ASP A 252 0.57 -14.04 14.21
C ASP A 252 1.88 -14.38 14.95
N ASN A 253 1.80 -15.18 16.01
CA ASN A 253 2.94 -15.78 16.72
C ASN A 253 3.04 -17.29 16.43
N TYR A 254 3.99 -18.01 17.02
CA TYR A 254 4.26 -19.42 16.74
C TYR A 254 3.68 -20.37 17.80
N ILE A 255 2.67 -19.95 18.57
CA ILE A 255 2.10 -20.72 19.68
C ILE A 255 1.45 -22.01 19.16
N ARG A 256 1.94 -23.17 19.63
CA ARG A 256 1.49 -24.50 19.17
C ARG A 256 0.43 -25.14 20.07
N TYR A 257 0.50 -24.88 21.36
CA TYR A 257 -0.43 -25.42 22.35
C TYR A 257 -0.71 -24.39 23.44
N LEU A 258 -1.87 -24.54 24.06
CA LEU A 258 -2.23 -23.81 25.26
C LEU A 258 -2.03 -24.75 26.46
N PRO A 259 -1.26 -24.34 27.49
CA PRO A 259 -0.98 -25.20 28.62
C PRO A 259 -2.25 -25.48 29.43
N ILE A 260 -2.27 -26.62 30.13
CA ILE A 260 -3.23 -26.86 31.20
C ILE A 260 -2.67 -26.14 32.44
N TYR A 261 -3.05 -24.88 32.61
CA TYR A 261 -2.54 -24.02 33.68
C TYR A 261 -3.67 -23.49 34.54
N SER A 262 -3.49 -23.51 35.86
CA SER A 262 -4.43 -22.94 36.83
C SER A 262 -3.86 -21.66 37.41
N PHE A 263 -4.35 -20.51 36.93
CA PHE A 263 -3.96 -19.19 37.43
C PHE A 263 -4.31 -19.02 38.92
N LYS A 264 -3.48 -18.28 39.67
CA LYS A 264 -3.66 -18.07 41.12
C LYS A 264 -4.95 -17.32 41.44
N SER A 265 -5.41 -16.51 40.50
CA SER A 265 -6.69 -15.78 40.56
C SER A 265 -7.35 -15.72 39.20
N ARG A 266 -8.67 -15.47 39.17
CA ARG A 266 -9.41 -15.37 37.90
C ARG A 266 -8.99 -14.12 37.12
N GLN A 267 -8.38 -14.30 35.96
CA GLN A 267 -7.82 -13.20 35.18
C GLN A 267 -8.90 -12.51 34.30
N PRO A 268 -9.02 -11.17 34.30
CA PRO A 268 -10.11 -10.44 33.63
C PRO A 268 -9.79 -10.10 32.16
N LEU A 269 -9.31 -11.07 31.38
CA LEU A 269 -8.86 -10.88 30.00
C LEU A 269 -10.04 -10.77 29.01
N MET A 270 -10.75 -9.64 29.03
CA MET A 270 -11.94 -9.37 28.22
C MET A 270 -11.75 -9.64 26.72
N TYR A 271 -10.54 -9.40 26.18
CA TYR A 271 -10.18 -9.65 24.79
C TYR A 271 -8.89 -10.46 24.71
N LEU A 272 -8.94 -11.60 24.01
CA LEU A 272 -7.78 -12.43 23.70
C LEU A 272 -7.77 -12.79 22.21
N ASP A 273 -6.75 -12.33 21.51
CA ASP A 273 -6.49 -12.70 20.11
C ASP A 273 -5.31 -13.66 20.03
N LEU A 274 -5.60 -14.90 19.65
CA LEU A 274 -4.63 -15.97 19.36
C LEU A 274 -4.68 -16.35 17.88
N SER A 275 -5.23 -15.48 17.03
CA SER A 275 -5.39 -15.78 15.61
C SER A 275 -4.06 -15.89 14.88
N ASN A 276 -4.04 -16.66 13.80
CA ASN A 276 -2.85 -16.91 12.99
C ASN A 276 -1.68 -17.50 13.79
N ASN A 277 -1.92 -18.39 14.75
CA ASN A 277 -0.90 -19.15 15.46
C ASN A 277 -0.81 -20.58 14.89
N LEU A 278 -0.19 -21.52 15.61
CA LEU A 278 -0.02 -22.91 15.20
C LEU A 278 -0.85 -23.88 16.06
N LEU A 279 -1.93 -23.41 16.70
CA LEU A 279 -2.74 -24.21 17.63
C LEU A 279 -3.42 -25.38 16.91
N THR A 280 -3.30 -26.58 17.47
CA THR A 280 -3.91 -27.80 16.91
C THR A 280 -5.17 -28.24 17.65
N SER A 281 -5.38 -27.77 18.89
CA SER A 281 -6.57 -28.07 19.70
C SER A 281 -6.91 -26.92 20.66
N VAL A 282 -8.08 -27.03 21.30
CA VAL A 282 -8.57 -26.12 22.36
C VAL A 282 -8.68 -26.90 23.67
N THR A 283 -8.20 -26.34 24.77
CA THR A 283 -8.18 -26.95 26.12
C THR A 283 -9.14 -26.27 27.10
N GLU A 284 -9.30 -26.81 28.31
CA GLU A 284 -10.18 -26.24 29.36
C GLU A 284 -9.64 -24.95 30.02
N VAL A 285 -8.43 -24.48 29.65
CA VAL A 285 -7.78 -23.31 30.27
C VAL A 285 -8.66 -22.05 30.22
N PHE A 286 -9.52 -21.91 29.21
CA PHE A 286 -10.43 -20.77 29.10
C PHE A 286 -11.63 -20.83 30.04
N GLY A 287 -12.03 -22.03 30.50
CA GLY A 287 -13.29 -22.28 31.16
C GLY A 287 -13.33 -21.92 32.64
N ARG A 288 -12.20 -21.92 33.35
CA ARG A 288 -12.20 -21.82 34.83
C ARG A 288 -11.36 -20.70 35.40
N THR A 289 -10.36 -20.23 34.65
CA THR A 289 -9.30 -19.38 35.19
C THR A 289 -9.25 -18.01 34.53
N ILE A 290 -9.79 -17.86 33.32
CA ILE A 290 -9.80 -16.60 32.57
C ILE A 290 -11.25 -16.19 32.27
N ARG A 291 -11.55 -14.89 32.36
CA ARG A 291 -12.81 -14.30 31.91
C ARG A 291 -12.58 -13.59 30.57
N ILE A 292 -13.13 -14.15 29.50
CA ILE A 292 -13.02 -13.61 28.13
C ILE A 292 -14.41 -13.29 27.59
N ASP A 293 -14.56 -12.10 27.01
CA ASP A 293 -15.78 -11.68 26.30
C ASP A 293 -15.65 -11.91 24.78
N ASP A 294 -14.48 -11.60 24.23
CA ASP A 294 -14.14 -11.73 22.81
C ASP A 294 -12.87 -12.57 22.61
N LEU A 295 -13.02 -13.74 21.98
CA LEU A 295 -11.96 -14.74 21.78
C LEU A 295 -11.76 -15.01 20.28
N ASP A 296 -10.59 -14.65 19.76
CA ASP A 296 -10.19 -14.96 18.39
C ASP A 296 -9.18 -16.12 18.34
N LEU A 297 -9.60 -17.23 17.72
CA LEU A 297 -8.80 -18.44 17.48
C LEU A 297 -8.67 -18.72 15.97
N SER A 298 -8.97 -17.73 15.11
CA SER A 298 -8.98 -17.92 13.66
C SER A 298 -7.59 -18.17 13.07
N TYR A 299 -7.51 -18.72 11.86
CA TYR A 299 -6.23 -18.99 11.18
C TYR A 299 -5.26 -19.89 11.97
N ASN A 300 -5.79 -20.85 12.75
CA ASN A 300 -5.00 -21.88 13.43
C ASN A 300 -5.14 -23.23 12.71
N GLN A 301 -4.66 -24.30 13.33
CA GLN A 301 -4.69 -25.66 12.79
C GLN A 301 -5.66 -26.58 13.54
N ILE A 302 -6.71 -26.02 14.17
CA ILE A 302 -7.65 -26.77 15.01
C ILE A 302 -8.46 -27.74 14.15
N GLY A 303 -8.33 -29.04 14.40
CA GLY A 303 -8.98 -30.10 13.61
C GLY A 303 -10.38 -30.50 14.10
N SER A 304 -10.63 -30.39 15.40
CA SER A 304 -11.91 -30.70 16.03
C SER A 304 -12.07 -29.92 17.33
N ILE A 305 -13.33 -29.77 17.78
CA ILE A 305 -13.63 -29.15 19.09
C ILE A 305 -14.19 -30.22 20.04
N PRO A 306 -13.49 -30.50 21.16
CA PRO A 306 -13.90 -31.54 22.10
C PRO A 306 -15.17 -31.15 22.89
N SER A 307 -15.62 -32.04 23.78
CA SER A 307 -16.75 -31.77 24.67
C SER A 307 -16.33 -30.78 25.77
N LYS A 308 -17.13 -29.73 25.99
CA LYS A 308 -17.00 -28.76 27.11
C LYS A 308 -15.69 -27.94 27.22
N PRO A 309 -14.94 -27.58 26.16
CA PRO A 309 -13.70 -26.80 26.29
C PRO A 309 -13.90 -25.39 26.87
N PHE A 310 -15.08 -24.80 26.67
CA PHE A 310 -15.43 -23.47 27.15
C PHE A 310 -16.30 -23.48 28.42
N ASN A 311 -16.31 -24.59 29.16
CA ASN A 311 -17.21 -24.73 30.30
C ASN A 311 -16.78 -23.84 31.48
N GLY A 312 -17.67 -22.95 31.92
CA GLY A 312 -17.42 -21.94 32.96
C GLY A 312 -16.94 -20.58 32.43
N LEU A 313 -16.72 -20.48 31.11
CA LEU A 313 -16.44 -19.21 30.43
C LEU A 313 -17.75 -18.43 30.20
N SER A 314 -17.67 -17.10 30.24
CA SER A 314 -18.80 -16.21 29.89
C SER A 314 -18.40 -15.31 28.72
N CYS A 315 -18.36 -15.90 27.53
CA CYS A 315 -17.92 -15.26 26.29
C CYS A 315 -19.12 -14.92 25.40
N SER A 316 -19.08 -13.73 24.78
CA SER A 316 -20.11 -13.26 23.83
C SER A 316 -19.71 -13.45 22.38
N LYS A 317 -18.41 -13.50 22.05
CA LYS A 317 -17.92 -13.67 20.68
C LYS A 317 -16.79 -14.69 20.59
N ILE A 318 -16.94 -15.66 19.70
CA ILE A 318 -15.89 -16.62 19.35
C ILE A 318 -15.67 -16.61 17.83
N ASN A 319 -14.43 -16.39 17.42
CA ASN A 319 -13.99 -16.56 16.04
C ASN A 319 -13.14 -17.82 15.92
N LEU A 320 -13.65 -18.81 15.18
CA LEU A 320 -12.98 -20.09 14.86
C LEU A 320 -12.78 -20.25 13.35
N SER A 321 -12.83 -19.14 12.61
CA SER A 321 -12.70 -19.16 11.16
C SER A 321 -11.30 -19.58 10.70
N HIS A 322 -11.17 -20.06 9.45
CA HIS A 322 -9.89 -20.45 8.86
C HIS A 322 -9.11 -21.48 9.71
N ASN A 323 -9.80 -22.49 10.21
CA ASN A 323 -9.19 -23.64 10.89
C ASN A 323 -9.39 -24.91 10.03
N LYS A 324 -9.04 -26.08 10.57
CA LYS A 324 -9.22 -27.38 9.92
C LYS A 324 -10.39 -28.16 10.52
N ILE A 325 -11.40 -27.48 11.06
CA ILE A 325 -12.46 -28.13 11.85
C ILE A 325 -13.31 -29.02 10.95
N THR A 326 -13.25 -30.32 11.20
CA THR A 326 -14.06 -31.34 10.51
C THR A 326 -15.29 -31.73 11.32
N SER A 327 -15.19 -31.66 12.66
CA SER A 327 -16.24 -32.08 13.59
C SER A 327 -16.25 -31.26 14.87
N LEU A 328 -17.45 -31.07 15.43
CA LEU A 328 -17.68 -30.44 16.73
C LEU A 328 -18.53 -31.37 17.59
N SER A 329 -18.10 -31.61 18.83
CA SER A 329 -18.93 -32.32 19.82
C SER A 329 -20.25 -31.60 20.05
N GLU A 330 -21.35 -32.33 20.26
CA GLU A 330 -22.66 -31.73 20.58
C GLU A 330 -22.63 -30.86 21.86
N LYS A 331 -21.66 -31.10 22.76
CA LYS A 331 -21.44 -30.35 24.00
C LYS A 331 -20.32 -29.31 23.90
N ALA A 332 -19.79 -29.02 22.71
CA ALA A 332 -18.67 -28.09 22.51
C ALA A 332 -18.94 -26.70 23.12
N PHE A 333 -20.12 -26.12 22.87
CA PHE A 333 -20.51 -24.79 23.37
C PHE A 333 -21.48 -24.83 24.55
N TYR A 334 -21.55 -25.95 25.28
CA TYR A 334 -22.55 -26.15 26.35
C TYR A 334 -22.56 -25.01 27.39
N GLY A 335 -21.38 -24.62 27.88
CA GLY A 335 -21.19 -23.56 28.87
C GLY A 335 -21.55 -22.15 28.38
N LEU A 336 -21.67 -21.95 27.06
CA LEU A 336 -21.89 -20.63 26.42
C LEU A 336 -23.31 -20.43 25.90
N SER A 337 -24.20 -21.40 26.12
CA SER A 337 -25.57 -21.42 25.56
C SER A 337 -26.44 -20.20 25.88
N TYR A 338 -26.11 -19.46 26.95
CA TYR A 338 -26.82 -18.26 27.41
C TYR A 338 -26.04 -16.95 27.20
N THR A 339 -24.78 -17.01 26.74
CA THR A 339 -23.89 -15.83 26.61
C THR A 339 -23.48 -15.56 25.17
N LEU A 340 -23.28 -16.60 24.35
CA LEU A 340 -22.70 -16.46 23.01
C LEU A 340 -23.67 -15.71 22.08
N GLU A 341 -23.22 -14.57 21.57
CA GLU A 341 -23.95 -13.71 20.64
C GLU A 341 -23.39 -13.78 19.21
N SER A 342 -22.09 -14.02 19.04
CA SER A 342 -21.42 -14.12 17.74
C SER A 342 -20.58 -15.38 17.63
N LEU A 343 -20.78 -16.14 16.57
CA LEU A 343 -19.95 -17.29 16.23
C LEU A 343 -19.57 -17.26 14.75
N ASP A 344 -18.26 -17.26 14.50
CA ASP A 344 -17.71 -17.38 13.15
C ASP A 344 -17.01 -18.74 12.97
N LEU A 345 -17.55 -19.57 12.08
CA LEU A 345 -16.99 -20.86 11.65
C LEU A 345 -16.60 -20.84 10.16
N THR A 346 -16.38 -19.64 9.60
CA THR A 346 -16.04 -19.44 8.19
C THR A 346 -14.78 -20.23 7.83
N HIS A 347 -14.73 -20.83 6.65
CA HIS A 347 -13.54 -21.49 6.14
C HIS A 347 -13.03 -22.61 7.06
N ASN A 348 -13.89 -23.60 7.27
CA ASN A 348 -13.56 -24.88 7.90
C ASN A 348 -13.96 -26.02 6.94
N ILE A 349 -13.89 -27.26 7.40
CA ILE A 349 -14.15 -28.45 6.58
C ILE A 349 -15.47 -29.11 7.00
N LEU A 350 -16.48 -28.31 7.38
CA LEU A 350 -17.77 -28.84 7.83
C LEU A 350 -18.60 -29.32 6.64
N THR A 351 -18.97 -30.61 6.64
CA THR A 351 -19.84 -31.22 5.61
C THR A 351 -21.32 -31.24 6.02
N LYS A 352 -21.61 -31.12 7.32
CA LYS A 352 -22.95 -31.12 7.90
C LYS A 352 -23.13 -29.93 8.84
N PHE A 353 -24.36 -29.47 9.00
CA PHE A 353 -24.68 -28.42 9.97
C PHE A 353 -24.38 -28.90 11.41
N PRO A 354 -23.66 -28.11 12.24
CA PRO A 354 -23.24 -28.55 13.57
C PRO A 354 -24.38 -28.55 14.60
N LYS A 355 -24.71 -29.73 15.14
CA LYS A 355 -25.75 -29.90 16.19
C LYS A 355 -25.45 -29.16 17.49
N ALA A 356 -24.19 -28.83 17.76
CA ALA A 356 -23.76 -28.05 18.92
C ALA A 356 -24.46 -26.68 19.03
N LEU A 357 -24.95 -26.13 17.90
CA LEU A 357 -25.62 -24.82 17.86
C LEU A 357 -27.10 -24.88 18.25
N THR A 358 -27.68 -26.08 18.36
CA THR A 358 -29.13 -26.26 18.62
C THR A 358 -29.61 -25.64 19.93
N ARG A 359 -28.72 -25.45 20.92
CA ARG A 359 -29.07 -24.94 22.27
C ARG A 359 -28.83 -23.43 22.45
N MET A 360 -28.31 -22.73 21.46
CA MET A 360 -27.92 -21.32 21.59
C MET A 360 -29.16 -20.41 21.69
N LYS A 361 -29.28 -19.63 22.77
CA LYS A 361 -30.43 -18.74 23.01
C LYS A 361 -30.19 -17.28 22.62
N LYS A 362 -28.95 -16.79 22.76
CA LYS A 362 -28.57 -15.38 22.50
C LYS A 362 -27.84 -15.14 21.18
N LEU A 363 -27.66 -16.16 20.33
CA LEU A 363 -26.90 -16.05 19.09
C LEU A 363 -27.56 -15.04 18.13
N LYS A 364 -26.85 -13.95 17.84
CA LYS A 364 -27.25 -12.86 16.94
C LYS A 364 -26.56 -12.95 15.57
N TYR A 365 -25.32 -13.42 15.54
CA TYR A 365 -24.48 -13.56 14.35
C TYR A 365 -23.97 -14.99 14.21
N LEU A 366 -24.23 -15.60 13.05
CA LEU A 366 -23.67 -16.91 12.69
C LEU A 366 -23.13 -16.87 11.26
N SER A 367 -21.83 -17.15 11.11
CA SER A 367 -21.22 -17.38 9.80
C SER A 367 -20.76 -18.82 9.65
N LEU A 368 -21.26 -19.49 8.63
CA LEU A 368 -20.83 -20.81 8.15
C LEU A 368 -20.23 -20.71 6.74
N LYS A 369 -19.79 -19.52 6.35
CA LYS A 369 -19.27 -19.24 5.00
C LYS A 369 -18.10 -20.18 4.66
N ARG A 370 -17.92 -20.55 3.38
CA ARG A 370 -16.78 -21.37 2.91
C ARG A 370 -16.63 -22.69 3.67
N ASN A 371 -17.72 -23.45 3.76
CA ASN A 371 -17.71 -24.84 4.23
C ASN A 371 -18.26 -25.74 3.10
N TYR A 372 -18.49 -27.01 3.40
CA TYR A 372 -19.01 -28.00 2.44
C TYR A 372 -20.44 -28.44 2.78
N ILE A 373 -21.24 -27.56 3.40
CA ILE A 373 -22.59 -27.88 3.86
C ILE A 373 -23.54 -27.88 2.66
N SER A 374 -24.34 -28.93 2.49
CA SER A 374 -25.33 -29.04 1.41
C SER A 374 -26.78 -28.86 1.85
N SER A 375 -27.06 -29.04 3.14
CA SER A 375 -28.42 -28.94 3.71
C SER A 375 -28.42 -28.57 5.19
N MET A 376 -29.58 -28.14 5.70
CA MET A 376 -29.80 -27.85 7.11
C MET A 376 -31.02 -28.65 7.62
N PRO A 377 -30.93 -29.29 8.81
CA PRO A 377 -32.08 -29.98 9.39
C PRO A 377 -33.23 -29.04 9.73
N ASP A 378 -34.45 -29.56 9.71
CA ASP A 378 -35.66 -28.81 10.06
C ASP A 378 -35.62 -28.32 11.53
N ARG A 379 -36.06 -27.08 11.76
CA ARG A 379 -36.10 -26.41 13.07
C ARG A 379 -34.76 -26.38 13.86
N VAL A 380 -33.62 -26.60 13.21
CA VAL A 380 -32.31 -26.71 13.89
C VAL A 380 -31.90 -25.45 14.66
N LEU A 381 -32.33 -24.27 14.20
CA LEU A 381 -32.08 -22.96 14.83
C LEU A 381 -33.24 -22.43 15.68
N ARG A 382 -34.22 -23.28 16.07
CA ARG A 382 -35.44 -22.82 16.78
C ARG A 382 -35.16 -22.05 18.07
N ASN A 383 -34.09 -22.41 18.79
CA ASN A 383 -33.75 -21.78 20.08
C ASN A 383 -33.13 -20.38 19.89
N SER A 384 -32.61 -20.07 18.71
CA SER A 384 -32.10 -18.74 18.35
C SER A 384 -33.11 -17.92 17.53
N SER A 385 -34.37 -18.38 17.42
CA SER A 385 -35.44 -17.74 16.63
C SER A 385 -35.70 -16.27 16.97
N ASN A 386 -35.53 -15.91 18.24
CA ASN A 386 -35.80 -14.58 18.77
C ASN A 386 -34.56 -13.69 18.91
N SER A 387 -33.39 -14.18 18.47
CA SER A 387 -32.10 -13.48 18.63
C SER A 387 -31.30 -13.37 17.33
N LEU A 388 -31.38 -14.36 16.43
CA LEU A 388 -30.52 -14.41 15.24
C LEU A 388 -30.91 -13.35 14.21
N ASN A 389 -29.99 -12.43 13.96
CA ASN A 389 -30.17 -11.29 13.05
C ASN A 389 -29.39 -11.45 11.74
N TYR A 390 -28.23 -12.11 11.79
CA TYR A 390 -27.34 -12.32 10.64
C TYR A 390 -27.01 -13.80 10.47
N LEU A 391 -27.21 -14.32 9.25
CA LEU A 391 -26.83 -15.67 8.85
C LEU A 391 -26.10 -15.66 7.51
N SER A 392 -24.89 -16.20 7.48
CA SER A 392 -24.15 -16.44 6.23
C SER A 392 -23.97 -17.92 5.96
N LEU A 393 -24.52 -18.37 4.83
CA LEU A 393 -24.39 -19.72 4.26
C LEU A 393 -23.59 -19.69 2.95
N SER A 394 -22.84 -18.60 2.72
CA SER A 394 -22.18 -18.38 1.42
C SER A 394 -21.02 -19.34 1.18
N HIS A 395 -20.68 -19.63 -0.08
CA HIS A 395 -19.61 -20.60 -0.42
C HIS A 395 -19.84 -21.96 0.25
N ASN A 396 -21.01 -22.55 0.03
CA ASN A 396 -21.35 -23.89 0.47
C ASN A 396 -21.89 -24.67 -0.75
N SER A 397 -22.59 -25.77 -0.54
CA SER A 397 -23.13 -26.63 -1.59
C SER A 397 -24.67 -26.69 -1.59
N PHE A 398 -25.33 -25.59 -1.22
CA PHE A 398 -26.79 -25.52 -1.24
C PHE A 398 -27.34 -25.46 -2.67
N HIS A 399 -28.34 -26.29 -2.97
CA HIS A 399 -29.05 -26.31 -4.28
C HIS A 399 -30.36 -25.51 -4.25
N SER A 400 -30.84 -25.17 -3.05
CA SER A 400 -32.04 -24.35 -2.83
C SER A 400 -31.90 -23.57 -1.53
N ILE A 401 -32.75 -22.57 -1.32
CA ILE A 401 -32.86 -21.87 -0.05
C ILE A 401 -33.41 -22.85 1.02
N PRO A 402 -32.78 -22.97 2.22
CA PRO A 402 -33.17 -23.94 3.24
C PRO A 402 -34.42 -23.48 4.03
N LYS A 403 -35.54 -23.28 3.35
CA LYS A 403 -36.76 -22.65 3.90
C LYS A 403 -37.30 -23.30 5.18
N TYR A 404 -37.24 -24.63 5.30
CA TYR A 404 -37.70 -25.35 6.49
C TYR A 404 -36.85 -25.09 7.73
N ALA A 405 -35.54 -24.87 7.56
CA ALA A 405 -34.65 -24.53 8.66
C ALA A 405 -34.81 -23.06 9.09
N LEU A 406 -35.15 -22.18 8.15
CA LEU A 406 -35.27 -20.73 8.37
C LEU A 406 -36.65 -20.29 8.88
N ARG A 407 -37.71 -21.10 8.69
CA ARG A 407 -39.12 -20.73 8.98
C ARG A 407 -39.44 -20.17 10.37
N ASN A 408 -38.58 -20.42 11.37
CA ASN A 408 -38.75 -19.92 12.73
C ASN A 408 -37.97 -18.62 13.02
N LEU A 409 -37.10 -18.14 12.12
CA LEU A 409 -36.17 -17.04 12.34
C LEU A 409 -36.81 -15.66 12.10
N LYS A 410 -37.76 -15.27 12.95
CA LYS A 410 -38.56 -14.04 12.79
C LYS A 410 -37.79 -12.73 12.97
N LYS A 411 -36.53 -12.77 13.43
CA LYS A 411 -35.66 -11.58 13.58
C LYS A 411 -34.54 -11.51 12.53
N LEU A 412 -34.49 -12.44 11.58
CA LEU A 412 -33.43 -12.44 10.58
C LEU A 412 -33.53 -11.20 9.70
N THR A 413 -32.49 -10.37 9.71
CA THR A 413 -32.40 -9.13 8.93
C THR A 413 -31.43 -9.27 7.76
N THR A 414 -30.42 -10.12 7.88
CA THR A 414 -29.42 -10.34 6.82
C THR A 414 -29.24 -11.82 6.54
N LEU A 415 -29.41 -12.20 5.27
CA LEU A 415 -29.10 -13.54 4.76
C LEU A 415 -28.17 -13.45 3.57
N SER A 416 -27.07 -14.20 3.63
CA SER A 416 -26.17 -14.38 2.48
C SER A 416 -26.07 -15.84 2.07
N CYS A 417 -26.65 -16.16 0.92
CA CYS A 417 -26.56 -17.47 0.25
C CYS A 417 -25.74 -17.39 -1.05
N ALA A 418 -24.85 -16.40 -1.16
CA ALA A 418 -23.99 -16.22 -2.31
C ALA A 418 -23.03 -17.41 -2.52
N TYR A 419 -22.53 -17.63 -3.73
CA TYR A 419 -21.55 -18.67 -4.03
C TYR A 419 -22.06 -20.07 -3.67
N ASN A 420 -23.29 -20.40 -4.06
CA ASN A 420 -23.89 -21.73 -3.88
C ASN A 420 -24.29 -22.30 -5.25
N LYS A 421 -25.07 -23.39 -5.26
CA LYS A 421 -25.55 -24.06 -6.47
C LYS A 421 -27.06 -23.87 -6.67
N ILE A 422 -27.61 -22.73 -6.21
CA ILE A 422 -29.05 -22.47 -6.28
C ILE A 422 -29.46 -22.24 -7.74
N SER A 423 -30.31 -23.12 -8.28
CA SER A 423 -30.71 -23.12 -9.69
C SER A 423 -32.04 -22.41 -9.96
N SER A 424 -32.90 -22.24 -8.95
CA SER A 424 -34.16 -21.52 -9.06
C SER A 424 -34.54 -20.85 -7.75
N ILE A 425 -35.36 -19.82 -7.82
CA ILE A 425 -35.93 -19.11 -6.67
C ILE A 425 -37.41 -18.82 -6.92
N SER A 426 -38.23 -18.95 -5.87
CA SER A 426 -39.66 -18.69 -5.90
C SER A 426 -40.09 -17.84 -4.70
N SER A 427 -41.28 -17.21 -4.77
CA SER A 427 -41.81 -16.46 -3.62
C SER A 427 -42.04 -17.34 -2.38
N SER A 428 -42.26 -18.64 -2.58
CA SER A 428 -42.49 -19.62 -1.51
C SER A 428 -41.23 -19.88 -0.67
N ASP A 429 -40.04 -19.59 -1.19
CA ASP A 429 -38.78 -19.88 -0.49
C ASP A 429 -38.51 -18.91 0.66
N PHE A 430 -39.18 -17.75 0.64
CA PHE A 430 -39.07 -16.68 1.63
C PHE A 430 -40.31 -16.56 2.54
N SER A 431 -41.30 -17.45 2.39
CA SER A 431 -42.53 -17.40 3.16
C SER A 431 -42.27 -17.67 4.66
N HIS A 432 -43.07 -17.05 5.53
CA HIS A 432 -43.04 -17.17 7.01
C HIS A 432 -41.85 -16.55 7.76
N TRP A 433 -40.70 -16.32 7.12
CA TRP A 433 -39.50 -15.79 7.79
C TRP A 433 -38.87 -14.56 7.13
N GLY A 434 -39.24 -14.24 5.88
CA GLY A 434 -38.64 -13.15 5.11
C GLY A 434 -39.16 -11.73 5.42
N ASP A 435 -40.19 -11.59 6.28
CA ASP A 435 -40.91 -10.32 6.52
C ASP A 435 -40.06 -9.20 7.15
N ARG A 436 -38.97 -9.58 7.84
CA ARG A 436 -38.00 -8.65 8.45
C ARG A 436 -36.68 -8.55 7.71
N LEU A 437 -36.49 -9.31 6.64
CA LEU A 437 -35.23 -9.34 5.92
C LEU A 437 -34.98 -7.98 5.26
N GLN A 438 -33.81 -7.40 5.56
CA GLN A 438 -33.35 -6.11 5.06
C GLN A 438 -32.26 -6.27 4.01
N SER A 439 -31.43 -7.32 4.10
CA SER A 439 -30.35 -7.57 3.15
C SER A 439 -30.35 -9.03 2.69
N LEU A 440 -30.40 -9.23 1.37
CA LEU A 440 -30.32 -10.53 0.72
C LEU A 440 -29.22 -10.53 -0.34
N SER A 441 -28.29 -11.48 -0.22
CA SER A 441 -27.29 -11.76 -1.24
C SER A 441 -27.45 -13.16 -1.82
N LEU A 442 -27.66 -13.21 -3.13
CA LEU A 442 -27.74 -14.43 -3.97
C LEU A 442 -26.68 -14.41 -5.09
N SER A 443 -25.63 -13.62 -4.91
CA SER A 443 -24.53 -13.48 -5.86
C SER A 443 -23.88 -14.83 -6.20
N SER A 444 -23.39 -15.01 -7.42
CA SER A 444 -22.70 -16.24 -7.87
C SER A 444 -23.49 -17.54 -7.59
N ASN A 445 -24.73 -17.60 -8.05
CA ASN A 445 -25.55 -18.82 -8.09
C ASN A 445 -25.82 -19.23 -9.56
N ARG A 446 -26.84 -20.06 -9.83
CA ARG A 446 -27.08 -20.70 -11.13
C ARG A 446 -28.48 -20.47 -11.70
N PHE A 447 -29.25 -19.52 -11.16
CA PHE A 447 -30.57 -19.24 -11.70
C PHE A 447 -30.47 -18.30 -12.91
N SER A 448 -31.31 -18.57 -13.91
CA SER A 448 -31.35 -17.84 -15.19
C SER A 448 -32.65 -17.05 -15.41
N GLN A 449 -33.62 -17.20 -14.51
CA GLN A 449 -34.95 -16.60 -14.65
C GLN A 449 -35.35 -15.87 -13.36
N LEU A 450 -35.95 -14.69 -13.52
CA LEU A 450 -36.62 -13.95 -12.46
C LEU A 450 -38.10 -13.76 -12.83
N GLU A 451 -38.94 -14.58 -12.20
CA GLU A 451 -40.40 -14.62 -12.39
C GLU A 451 -41.12 -13.43 -11.74
N ASN A 452 -42.42 -13.32 -11.99
CA ASN A 452 -43.24 -12.26 -11.44
C ASN A 452 -43.32 -12.34 -9.91
N ASN A 453 -43.16 -11.21 -9.21
CA ASN A 453 -43.31 -11.11 -7.76
C ASN A 453 -42.43 -12.10 -6.95
N VAL A 454 -41.29 -12.55 -7.49
CA VAL A 454 -40.43 -13.56 -6.84
C VAL A 454 -39.99 -13.15 -5.42
N PHE A 455 -39.89 -11.85 -5.14
CA PHE A 455 -39.53 -11.31 -3.82
C PHE A 455 -40.73 -10.78 -3.00
N LYS A 456 -41.98 -11.15 -3.33
CA LYS A 456 -43.20 -10.64 -2.64
C LYS A 456 -43.19 -10.80 -1.12
N SER A 457 -42.55 -11.85 -0.61
CA SER A 457 -42.45 -12.12 0.84
C SER A 457 -41.33 -11.33 1.55
N LEU A 458 -40.66 -10.38 0.87
CA LEU A 458 -39.55 -9.56 1.40
C LEU A 458 -39.87 -8.05 1.41
N PRO A 459 -40.99 -7.58 2.02
CA PRO A 459 -41.44 -6.20 1.90
C PRO A 459 -40.52 -5.16 2.55
N ARG A 460 -39.61 -5.57 3.44
CA ARG A 460 -38.66 -4.68 4.16
C ARG A 460 -37.24 -4.70 3.58
N LEU A 461 -37.05 -5.34 2.43
CA LEU A 461 -35.72 -5.46 1.82
C LEU A 461 -35.18 -4.08 1.42
N LEU A 462 -33.97 -3.78 1.88
CA LEU A 462 -33.21 -2.56 1.60
C LEU A 462 -32.10 -2.84 0.59
N THR A 463 -31.49 -4.02 0.63
CA THR A 463 -30.37 -4.39 -0.24
C THR A 463 -30.60 -5.73 -0.90
N LEU A 464 -30.52 -5.76 -2.23
CA LEU A 464 -30.63 -6.98 -3.04
C LEU A 464 -29.40 -7.11 -3.94
N LYS A 465 -28.60 -8.15 -3.70
CA LYS A 465 -27.39 -8.45 -4.48
C LYS A 465 -27.57 -9.72 -5.28
N LEU A 466 -27.56 -9.58 -6.61
CA LEU A 466 -27.68 -10.67 -7.57
C LEU A 466 -26.48 -10.83 -8.52
N PRO A 467 -25.28 -10.24 -8.35
CA PRO A 467 -24.24 -10.26 -9.37
C PRO A 467 -23.72 -11.67 -9.67
N PHE A 468 -23.16 -11.87 -10.86
CA PHE A 468 -22.63 -13.16 -11.34
C PHE A 468 -23.66 -14.30 -11.38
N ASN A 469 -24.91 -13.98 -11.70
CA ASN A 469 -25.89 -14.97 -12.13
C ASN A 469 -25.98 -14.95 -13.67
N THR A 470 -26.69 -15.90 -14.29
CA THR A 470 -26.81 -15.99 -15.75
C THR A 470 -28.23 -15.69 -16.19
N ILE A 471 -28.73 -14.50 -15.81
CA ILE A 471 -30.12 -14.11 -16.04
C ILE A 471 -30.32 -13.85 -17.54
N THR A 472 -31.11 -14.70 -18.18
CA THR A 472 -31.53 -14.61 -19.59
C THR A 472 -32.99 -14.20 -19.73
N THR A 473 -33.81 -14.39 -18.69
CA THR A 473 -35.21 -13.95 -18.66
C THR A 473 -35.49 -13.11 -17.41
N LEU A 474 -35.90 -11.85 -17.61
CA LEU A 474 -36.25 -10.90 -16.55
C LEU A 474 -37.68 -10.38 -16.75
N ASN A 475 -38.61 -10.75 -15.87
CA ASN A 475 -39.98 -10.25 -15.91
C ASN A 475 -40.09 -8.80 -15.43
N ASP A 476 -40.97 -7.99 -16.05
CA ASP A 476 -41.20 -6.58 -15.68
C ASP A 476 -41.67 -6.39 -14.23
N LYS A 477 -42.34 -7.39 -13.64
CA LYS A 477 -42.83 -7.37 -12.25
C LYS A 477 -41.94 -8.20 -11.32
N ALA A 478 -40.71 -8.54 -11.70
CA ALA A 478 -39.81 -9.34 -10.87
C ALA A 478 -39.53 -8.67 -9.51
N PHE A 479 -39.27 -7.36 -9.51
CA PHE A 479 -39.01 -6.55 -8.31
C PHE A 479 -40.25 -5.85 -7.76
N ALA A 480 -41.45 -6.20 -8.26
CA ALA A 480 -42.69 -5.68 -7.70
C ALA A 480 -42.78 -6.04 -6.21
N ASN A 481 -43.27 -5.10 -5.39
CA ASN A 481 -43.38 -5.18 -3.93
C ASN A 481 -42.10 -4.88 -3.12
N LEU A 482 -40.98 -4.56 -3.76
CA LEU A 482 -39.74 -4.14 -3.07
C LEU A 482 -39.67 -2.61 -2.85
N ASN A 483 -40.74 -2.03 -2.32
CA ASN A 483 -40.90 -0.56 -2.25
C ASN A 483 -39.86 0.13 -1.34
N ASN A 484 -39.21 -0.60 -0.42
CA ASN A 484 -38.19 -0.07 0.49
C ASN A 484 -36.75 -0.26 -0.02
N LEU A 485 -36.58 -0.86 -1.20
CA LEU A 485 -35.25 -1.20 -1.71
C LEU A 485 -34.43 0.07 -1.95
N GLN A 486 -33.24 0.10 -1.35
CA GLN A 486 -32.28 1.19 -1.45
C GLN A 486 -31.11 0.82 -2.38
N MET A 487 -30.73 -0.45 -2.47
CA MET A 487 -29.64 -0.89 -3.33
C MET A 487 -30.05 -2.11 -4.16
N LEU A 488 -29.87 -2.00 -5.48
CA LEU A 488 -30.05 -3.08 -6.44
C LEU A 488 -28.74 -3.30 -7.21
N ASP A 489 -28.17 -4.50 -7.06
CA ASP A 489 -26.95 -4.92 -7.75
C ASP A 489 -27.24 -6.05 -8.73
N LEU A 490 -27.09 -5.75 -10.02
CA LEU A 490 -27.26 -6.63 -11.17
C LEU A 490 -25.97 -6.72 -12.01
N GLY A 491 -24.81 -6.35 -11.47
CA GLY A 491 -23.55 -6.40 -12.22
C GLY A 491 -23.20 -7.83 -12.63
N TYR A 492 -22.63 -8.04 -13.83
CA TYR A 492 -22.36 -9.39 -14.38
C TYR A 492 -23.55 -10.34 -14.56
N SER A 493 -24.79 -9.90 -14.32
CA SER A 493 -25.92 -10.82 -14.23
C SER A 493 -26.81 -10.90 -15.46
N LEU A 494 -26.83 -9.86 -16.30
CA LEU A 494 -27.72 -9.76 -17.44
C LEU A 494 -27.02 -10.25 -18.71
N ARG A 495 -27.58 -11.26 -19.37
CA ARG A 495 -27.05 -11.85 -20.61
C ARG A 495 -28.06 -11.73 -21.74
N ASN A 496 -27.74 -10.94 -22.77
CA ASN A 496 -28.61 -10.70 -23.94
C ASN A 496 -30.00 -10.13 -23.57
N ILE A 497 -30.10 -9.36 -22.48
CA ILE A 497 -31.32 -8.69 -22.04
C ILE A 497 -31.15 -7.18 -22.16
N THR A 498 -32.17 -6.50 -22.69
CA THR A 498 -32.27 -5.04 -22.59
C THR A 498 -32.81 -4.66 -21.20
N PHE A 499 -32.09 -3.85 -20.43
CA PHE A 499 -32.58 -3.35 -19.15
C PHE A 499 -33.67 -2.28 -19.37
N GLN A 500 -34.90 -2.54 -18.93
CA GLN A 500 -36.07 -1.68 -19.21
C GLN A 500 -36.49 -0.91 -17.96
N GLY A 501 -36.77 0.39 -18.09
CA GLY A 501 -37.16 1.24 -16.96
C GLY A 501 -38.43 0.77 -16.23
N LYS A 502 -39.34 0.07 -16.91
CA LYS A 502 -40.55 -0.51 -16.29
C LYS A 502 -40.24 -1.56 -15.21
N THR A 503 -39.11 -2.25 -15.30
CA THR A 503 -38.69 -3.28 -14.34
C THR A 503 -38.39 -2.69 -12.95
N ILE A 504 -38.03 -1.41 -12.88
CA ILE A 504 -37.70 -0.70 -11.62
C ILE A 504 -38.72 0.39 -11.27
N LYS A 505 -39.86 0.45 -11.97
CA LYS A 505 -40.89 1.49 -11.82
C LYS A 505 -41.43 1.62 -10.38
N THR A 506 -41.45 0.53 -9.61
CA THR A 506 -41.97 0.52 -8.24
C THR A 506 -40.91 0.85 -7.18
N LEU A 507 -39.64 1.00 -7.55
CA LEU A 507 -38.51 1.11 -6.61
C LEU A 507 -38.18 2.57 -6.23
N SER A 508 -39.15 3.34 -5.74
CA SER A 508 -38.97 4.79 -5.51
C SER A 508 -37.91 5.17 -4.45
N ASN A 509 -37.52 4.22 -3.58
CA ASN A 509 -36.54 4.45 -2.51
C ASN A 509 -35.09 4.10 -2.89
N LEU A 510 -34.85 3.76 -4.16
CA LEU A 510 -33.54 3.32 -4.64
C LEU A 510 -32.52 4.47 -4.55
N ARG A 511 -31.37 4.15 -3.96
CA ARG A 511 -30.20 5.01 -3.79
C ARG A 511 -29.06 4.59 -4.69
N ASP A 512 -28.83 3.28 -4.81
CA ASP A 512 -27.70 2.75 -5.57
C ASP A 512 -28.15 1.71 -6.60
N ILE A 513 -27.71 1.90 -7.84
CA ILE A 513 -27.92 0.98 -8.95
C ILE A 513 -26.58 0.57 -9.54
N TYR A 514 -26.34 -0.74 -9.60
CA TYR A 514 -25.16 -1.31 -10.26
C TYR A 514 -25.60 -2.17 -11.45
N LEU A 515 -25.22 -1.72 -12.65
CA LEU A 515 -25.45 -2.36 -13.95
C LEU A 515 -24.14 -2.61 -14.69
N ASP A 516 -22.99 -2.47 -14.02
CA ASP A 516 -21.68 -2.64 -14.63
C ASP A 516 -21.38 -4.08 -15.05
N ASN A 517 -20.46 -4.23 -15.99
CA ASN A 517 -20.04 -5.53 -16.51
C ASN A 517 -21.21 -6.37 -17.05
N ASN A 518 -22.23 -5.70 -17.57
CA ASN A 518 -23.25 -6.31 -18.40
C ASN A 518 -22.91 -5.99 -19.87
N ARG A 519 -23.50 -6.70 -20.84
CA ARG A 519 -23.30 -6.36 -22.26
C ARG A 519 -24.39 -5.42 -22.74
N LEU A 520 -24.67 -4.36 -21.99
CA LEU A 520 -25.74 -3.41 -22.33
C LEU A 520 -25.27 -2.51 -23.46
N SER A 521 -26.02 -2.48 -24.57
CA SER A 521 -25.75 -1.60 -25.71
C SER A 521 -26.47 -0.25 -25.62
N LYS A 522 -27.55 -0.18 -24.83
CA LYS A 522 -28.38 1.02 -24.62
C LYS A 522 -28.92 1.08 -23.20
N LEU A 523 -29.12 2.30 -22.71
CA LEU A 523 -29.89 2.60 -21.49
C LEU A 523 -31.37 2.86 -21.84
N PRO A 524 -32.30 2.71 -20.86
CA PRO A 524 -33.69 3.07 -21.08
C PRO A 524 -33.87 4.59 -21.24
N GLU A 525 -34.63 5.03 -22.24
CA GLU A 525 -34.91 6.47 -22.47
C GLU A 525 -35.78 7.09 -21.38
N LYS A 526 -36.65 6.30 -20.72
CA LYS A 526 -37.57 6.74 -19.68
C LYS A 526 -37.63 5.72 -18.55
N GLY A 527 -38.05 6.18 -17.36
CA GLY A 527 -38.38 5.31 -16.24
C GLY A 527 -37.38 5.31 -15.08
N ILE A 528 -36.52 6.33 -14.97
CA ILE A 528 -35.77 6.61 -13.74
C ILE A 528 -36.18 7.92 -13.04
N ASP A 529 -37.02 8.74 -13.66
CA ASP A 529 -37.50 10.02 -13.12
C ASP A 529 -38.12 9.91 -11.71
N HIS A 530 -38.65 8.75 -11.32
CA HIS A 530 -39.23 8.54 -9.99
C HIS A 530 -38.18 8.30 -8.87
N LEU A 531 -36.91 8.10 -9.22
CA LEU A 531 -35.83 7.73 -8.30
C LEU A 531 -35.19 8.94 -7.62
N ARG A 532 -35.96 9.67 -6.81
CA ARG A 532 -35.52 10.93 -6.19
C ARG A 532 -34.41 10.78 -5.13
N LEU A 533 -34.23 9.57 -4.61
CA LEU A 533 -33.20 9.25 -3.61
C LEU A 533 -31.92 8.69 -4.22
N LEU A 534 -31.82 8.62 -5.55
CA LEU A 534 -30.65 8.07 -6.24
C LEU A 534 -29.39 8.87 -5.89
N THR A 535 -28.38 8.17 -5.37
CA THR A 535 -27.06 8.68 -5.00
C THR A 535 -25.96 8.14 -5.91
N THR A 536 -26.09 6.90 -6.39
CA THR A 536 -25.06 6.22 -7.19
C THR A 536 -25.68 5.54 -8.42
N PHE A 537 -25.09 5.76 -9.58
CA PHE A 537 -25.40 5.03 -10.80
C PHE A 537 -24.12 4.52 -11.46
N ASN A 538 -23.94 3.19 -11.50
CA ASN A 538 -22.76 2.58 -12.09
C ASN A 538 -23.14 1.70 -13.29
N ALA A 539 -22.61 2.05 -14.46
CA ALA A 539 -22.73 1.29 -15.70
C ALA A 539 -21.36 1.08 -16.40
N ASP A 540 -20.27 1.01 -15.63
CA ASP A 540 -18.93 0.73 -16.15
C ASP A 540 -18.88 -0.62 -16.91
N PHE A 541 -17.94 -0.80 -17.84
CA PHE A 541 -17.74 -2.08 -18.56
C PHE A 541 -19.00 -2.61 -19.25
N ASN A 542 -19.71 -1.75 -19.98
CA ASN A 542 -20.81 -2.14 -20.86
C ASN A 542 -20.42 -1.85 -22.32
N GLU A 543 -21.39 -1.91 -23.24
CA GLU A 543 -21.21 -1.60 -24.65
C GLU A 543 -22.03 -0.36 -25.06
N LEU A 544 -22.18 0.60 -24.14
CA LEU A 544 -22.99 1.80 -24.36
C LEU A 544 -22.33 2.72 -25.38
N ASN A 545 -23.05 3.14 -26.41
CA ASN A 545 -22.54 4.03 -27.46
C ASN A 545 -22.79 5.52 -27.19
N HIS A 546 -23.76 5.85 -26.32
CA HIS A 546 -24.09 7.20 -25.87
C HIS A 546 -24.88 7.14 -24.55
N ILE A 547 -24.97 8.28 -23.85
CA ILE A 547 -25.86 8.49 -22.71
C ILE A 547 -27.07 9.29 -23.24
N PRO A 548 -28.32 8.85 -23.05
CA PRO A 548 -29.49 9.60 -23.51
C PRO A 548 -29.52 11.02 -22.90
N SER A 549 -29.91 12.01 -23.71
CA SER A 549 -30.16 13.38 -23.23
C SER A 549 -31.22 13.38 -22.13
N ASP A 550 -31.04 14.19 -21.09
CA ASP A 550 -31.93 14.27 -19.92
C ASP A 550 -32.16 12.94 -19.19
N PHE A 551 -31.25 11.96 -19.32
CA PHE A 551 -31.32 10.74 -18.53
C PHE A 551 -31.30 11.07 -17.02
N PHE A 552 -30.40 11.98 -16.60
CA PHE A 552 -30.40 12.54 -15.26
C PHE A 552 -31.00 13.95 -15.25
N LYS A 553 -32.23 14.05 -14.75
CA LYS A 553 -32.93 15.33 -14.59
C LYS A 553 -32.69 15.96 -13.22
N SER A 554 -32.30 17.24 -13.18
CA SER A 554 -31.96 17.99 -11.96
C SER A 554 -33.10 18.13 -10.95
N ASN A 555 -34.34 18.23 -11.42
CA ASN A 555 -35.55 18.30 -10.60
C ASN A 555 -35.92 16.97 -9.93
N PHE A 556 -35.41 15.85 -10.43
CA PHE A 556 -35.67 14.52 -9.87
C PHE A 556 -34.47 13.97 -9.10
N HIS A 557 -33.26 14.05 -9.66
CA HIS A 557 -32.06 13.39 -9.14
C HIS A 557 -31.18 14.32 -8.30
N ILE A 558 -31.78 15.11 -7.40
CA ILE A 558 -31.08 16.12 -6.57
C ILE A 558 -30.00 15.53 -5.65
N ASN A 559 -30.10 14.25 -5.32
CA ASN A 559 -29.21 13.53 -4.39
C ASN A 559 -28.07 12.79 -5.08
N LEU A 560 -28.02 12.81 -6.43
CA LEU A 560 -27.02 12.04 -7.19
C LEU A 560 -25.62 12.57 -6.88
N MET A 561 -24.72 11.69 -6.43
CA MET A 561 -23.36 12.03 -6.00
C MET A 561 -22.28 11.39 -6.86
N ASP A 562 -22.52 10.18 -7.38
CA ASP A 562 -21.52 9.35 -8.07
C ASP A 562 -22.13 8.72 -9.34
N VAL A 563 -21.53 9.04 -10.49
CA VAL A 563 -21.95 8.54 -11.80
C VAL A 563 -20.76 7.93 -12.55
N ARG A 564 -20.90 6.68 -13.00
CA ARG A 564 -19.81 5.92 -13.64
C ARG A 564 -20.23 5.25 -14.95
N PHE A 565 -19.45 5.53 -15.99
CA PHE A 565 -19.64 5.08 -17.37
C PHE A 565 -18.31 4.70 -18.05
N SER A 566 -17.27 4.42 -17.27
CA SER A 566 -15.95 4.08 -17.82
C SER A 566 -15.98 2.73 -18.56
N PHE A 567 -15.03 2.52 -19.48
CA PHE A 567 -14.94 1.27 -20.27
C PHE A 567 -16.21 0.95 -21.05
N ASN A 568 -16.75 1.94 -21.74
CA ASN A 568 -17.88 1.80 -22.67
C ASN A 568 -17.43 2.19 -24.09
N LYS A 569 -18.38 2.37 -25.01
CA LYS A 569 -18.16 2.80 -26.40
C LYS A 569 -18.74 4.21 -26.64
N ILE A 570 -18.83 5.04 -25.60
CA ILE A 570 -19.47 6.36 -25.68
C ILE A 570 -18.65 7.25 -26.61
N THR A 571 -19.31 7.88 -27.58
CA THR A 571 -18.65 8.66 -28.66
C THR A 571 -18.74 10.17 -28.49
N TYR A 572 -19.74 10.66 -27.76
CA TYR A 572 -19.95 12.08 -27.46
C TYR A 572 -20.70 12.25 -26.13
N ILE A 573 -20.62 13.46 -25.55
CA ILE A 573 -21.46 13.89 -24.42
C ILE A 573 -22.32 15.06 -24.89
N ASP A 574 -23.63 14.90 -24.78
CA ASP A 574 -24.60 15.88 -25.28
C ASP A 574 -24.85 17.03 -24.28
N ILE A 575 -25.50 18.08 -24.75
CA ILE A 575 -25.93 19.22 -23.93
C ILE A 575 -26.83 18.73 -22.77
N HIS A 576 -26.69 19.37 -21.61
CA HIS A 576 -27.45 19.09 -20.39
C HIS A 576 -27.31 17.70 -19.75
N THR A 577 -26.45 16.81 -20.26
CA THR A 577 -26.25 15.45 -19.72
C THR A 577 -26.03 15.43 -18.20
N PHE A 578 -25.25 16.38 -17.66
CA PHE A 578 -24.98 16.52 -16.22
C PHE A 578 -25.42 17.89 -15.66
N SER A 579 -26.47 18.50 -16.20
CA SER A 579 -26.87 19.85 -15.79
C SER A 579 -27.70 19.88 -14.50
N GLY A 580 -27.35 20.79 -13.57
CA GLY A 580 -28.13 21.13 -12.38
C GLY A 580 -28.14 20.09 -11.25
N LEU A 581 -27.27 19.07 -11.32
CA LEU A 581 -27.16 18.00 -10.33
C LEU A 581 -26.39 18.45 -9.07
N LYS A 582 -27.08 19.14 -8.16
CA LYS A 582 -26.44 19.91 -7.07
C LYS A 582 -25.53 19.11 -6.14
N SER A 583 -25.80 17.82 -5.95
CA SER A 583 -25.06 16.94 -5.03
C SER A 583 -23.91 16.17 -5.69
N LEU A 584 -23.69 16.35 -7.00
CA LEU A 584 -22.76 15.54 -7.77
C LEU A 584 -21.32 15.83 -7.35
N LYS A 585 -20.56 14.76 -7.03
CA LYS A 585 -19.19 14.84 -6.52
C LYS A 585 -18.19 14.09 -7.39
N TYR A 586 -18.66 13.11 -8.16
CA TYR A 586 -17.79 12.26 -8.96
C TYR A 586 -18.45 11.85 -10.27
N ILE A 587 -17.73 12.04 -11.38
CA ILE A 587 -18.11 11.60 -12.72
C ILE A 587 -16.92 10.84 -13.33
N ALA A 588 -17.13 9.58 -13.71
CA ALA A 588 -16.10 8.74 -14.34
C ALA A 588 -16.51 8.31 -15.75
N LEU A 589 -15.77 8.79 -16.75
CA LEU A 589 -16.00 8.54 -18.18
C LEU A 589 -14.75 8.03 -18.90
N SER A 590 -13.76 7.54 -18.15
CA SER A 590 -12.49 7.07 -18.69
C SER A 590 -12.63 5.86 -19.63
N HIS A 591 -11.68 5.65 -20.55
CA HIS A 591 -11.69 4.51 -21.48
C HIS A 591 -13.00 4.40 -22.29
N ASN A 592 -13.42 5.51 -22.88
CA ASN A 592 -14.48 5.53 -23.88
C ASN A 592 -13.90 5.93 -25.25
N GLN A 593 -14.75 6.28 -26.19
CA GLN A 593 -14.37 6.76 -27.52
C GLN A 593 -14.83 8.21 -27.72
N ILE A 594 -14.87 8.99 -26.64
CA ILE A 594 -15.45 10.33 -26.66
C ILE A 594 -14.55 11.22 -27.51
N THR A 595 -15.12 11.79 -28.57
CA THR A 595 -14.41 12.68 -29.50
C THR A 595 -14.74 14.14 -29.25
N THR A 596 -15.99 14.43 -28.86
CA THR A 596 -16.51 15.78 -28.63
C THR A 596 -17.39 15.85 -27.39
N ILE A 597 -17.38 16.99 -26.71
CA ILE A 597 -18.28 17.32 -25.60
C ILE A 597 -19.02 18.61 -25.97
N SER A 598 -20.35 18.58 -25.94
CA SER A 598 -21.20 19.73 -26.25
C SER A 598 -21.04 20.87 -25.23
N ALA A 599 -21.41 22.08 -25.64
CA ALA A 599 -21.55 23.23 -24.75
C ALA A 599 -22.58 22.92 -23.63
N GLU A 600 -22.36 23.46 -22.44
CA GLU A 600 -23.24 23.29 -21.27
C GLU A 600 -23.51 21.84 -20.82
N ALA A 601 -22.69 20.87 -21.25
CA ALA A 601 -22.79 19.48 -20.80
C ALA A 601 -22.62 19.35 -19.27
N PHE A 602 -21.76 20.18 -18.67
CA PHE A 602 -21.50 20.26 -17.22
C PHE A 602 -21.85 21.65 -16.70
N LYS A 603 -23.12 21.86 -16.30
CA LYS A 603 -23.65 23.16 -15.91
C LYS A 603 -24.24 23.15 -14.50
N ASN A 604 -23.95 24.17 -13.69
CA ASN A 604 -24.55 24.41 -12.36
C ASN A 604 -24.33 23.26 -11.35
N LEU A 605 -23.06 22.87 -11.12
CA LEU A 605 -22.69 21.84 -10.13
C LEU A 605 -21.86 22.46 -8.99
N PRO A 606 -22.49 22.81 -7.85
CA PRO A 606 -21.86 23.57 -6.78
C PRO A 606 -21.04 22.73 -5.79
N SER A 607 -21.19 21.40 -5.80
CA SER A 607 -20.48 20.51 -4.88
C SER A 607 -18.99 20.41 -5.21
N LYS A 608 -18.17 19.95 -4.25
CA LYS A 608 -16.77 19.61 -4.51
C LYS A 608 -16.73 18.42 -5.49
N LEU A 609 -16.33 18.69 -6.73
CA LEU A 609 -16.51 17.79 -7.87
C LEU A 609 -15.17 17.32 -8.45
N ILE A 610 -15.11 16.04 -8.84
CA ILE A 610 -14.03 15.43 -9.61
C ILE A 610 -14.60 14.86 -10.91
N ILE A 611 -13.99 15.21 -12.04
CA ILE A 611 -14.38 14.76 -13.38
C ILE A 611 -13.21 14.03 -14.03
N ILE A 612 -13.39 12.76 -14.36
CA ILE A 612 -12.39 11.91 -15.01
C ILE A 612 -12.81 11.60 -16.45
N LEU A 613 -12.08 12.16 -17.41
CA LEU A 613 -12.31 12.04 -18.87
C LEU A 613 -11.09 11.42 -19.60
N SER A 614 -10.19 10.80 -18.86
CA SER A 614 -8.95 10.26 -19.40
C SER A 614 -9.11 9.05 -20.32
N TYR A 615 -8.10 8.78 -21.15
CA TYR A 615 -8.12 7.67 -22.10
C TYR A 615 -9.35 7.69 -23.01
N ASN A 616 -9.64 8.86 -23.57
CA ASN A 616 -10.66 9.07 -24.59
C ASN A 616 -9.98 9.51 -25.91
N LYS A 617 -10.76 10.03 -26.86
CA LYS A 617 -10.26 10.51 -28.15
C LYS A 617 -10.61 11.99 -28.35
N LEU A 618 -10.62 12.75 -27.25
CA LEU A 618 -11.03 14.15 -27.29
C LEU A 618 -10.03 14.93 -28.13
N ILE A 619 -10.53 15.57 -29.19
CA ILE A 619 -9.73 16.46 -30.05
C ILE A 619 -10.00 17.91 -29.65
N ASN A 620 -11.28 18.26 -29.50
CA ASN A 620 -11.75 19.59 -29.12
C ASN A 620 -12.82 19.49 -28.03
N ILE A 621 -12.85 20.47 -27.13
CA ILE A 621 -13.89 20.65 -26.11
C ILE A 621 -14.66 21.93 -26.46
N GLY A 622 -16.00 21.85 -26.45
CA GLY A 622 -16.86 22.97 -26.78
C GLY A 622 -16.71 24.17 -25.83
N ASN A 623 -17.09 25.36 -26.31
CA ASN A 623 -17.12 26.56 -25.48
C ASN A 623 -18.22 26.44 -24.42
N ARG A 624 -17.96 26.97 -23.22
CA ARG A 624 -18.85 26.90 -22.05
C ARG A 624 -19.31 25.47 -21.73
N THR A 625 -18.50 24.46 -22.01
CA THR A 625 -18.78 23.07 -21.62
C THR A 625 -18.87 22.92 -20.10
N PHE A 626 -17.99 23.60 -19.37
CA PHE A 626 -17.92 23.63 -17.92
C PHE A 626 -18.40 25.00 -17.42
N MET A 627 -19.62 25.06 -16.88
CA MET A 627 -20.27 26.31 -16.49
C MET A 627 -20.77 26.27 -15.04
N ASN A 628 -20.48 27.30 -14.25
CA ASN A 628 -20.91 27.44 -12.86
C ASN A 628 -20.53 26.23 -11.99
N LEU A 629 -19.22 25.97 -11.90
CA LEU A 629 -18.62 24.87 -11.12
C LEU A 629 -17.68 25.43 -10.02
N PRO A 630 -18.20 26.17 -9.02
CA PRO A 630 -17.39 27.00 -8.10
C PRO A 630 -16.42 26.21 -7.19
N ASN A 631 -16.62 24.89 -7.07
CA ASN A 631 -15.81 24.01 -6.23
C ASN A 631 -15.26 22.81 -7.01
N LEU A 632 -15.07 22.94 -8.33
CA LEU A 632 -14.39 21.92 -9.13
C LEU A 632 -13.00 21.67 -8.52
N ALA A 633 -12.73 20.46 -8.06
CA ALA A 633 -11.50 20.12 -7.37
C ALA A 633 -10.46 19.53 -8.32
N GLU A 634 -10.91 18.68 -9.25
CA GLU A 634 -10.04 17.99 -10.19
C GLU A 634 -10.75 17.77 -11.52
N LEU A 635 -10.07 18.15 -12.61
CA LEU A 635 -10.46 17.83 -13.97
C LEU A 635 -9.31 17.09 -14.65
N ASP A 636 -9.56 15.85 -15.02
CA ASP A 636 -8.56 14.94 -15.54
C ASP A 636 -8.82 14.60 -17.01
N LEU A 637 -8.04 15.21 -17.88
CA LEU A 637 -8.12 15.12 -19.34
C LEU A 637 -6.91 14.40 -19.95
N HIS A 638 -6.10 13.73 -19.13
CA HIS A 638 -4.88 13.08 -19.59
C HIS A 638 -5.16 11.95 -20.59
N SER A 639 -4.17 11.60 -21.42
CA SER A 639 -4.29 10.53 -22.42
C SER A 639 -5.49 10.74 -23.37
N ASN A 640 -5.54 11.90 -24.01
CA ASN A 640 -6.50 12.25 -25.07
C ASN A 640 -5.74 12.72 -26.33
N ASP A 641 -6.44 13.26 -27.32
CA ASP A 641 -5.87 13.74 -28.58
C ASP A 641 -5.96 15.28 -28.69
N LEU A 642 -5.97 16.00 -27.56
CA LEU A 642 -6.08 17.46 -27.53
C LEU A 642 -4.84 18.08 -28.19
N LYS A 643 -5.07 19.01 -29.11
CA LYS A 643 -3.99 19.72 -29.83
C LYS A 643 -3.65 21.09 -29.24
N ASP A 644 -4.61 21.66 -28.50
CA ASP A 644 -4.58 23.03 -28.02
C ASP A 644 -5.33 23.12 -26.67
N ILE A 645 -5.04 24.16 -25.88
CA ILE A 645 -5.78 24.45 -24.64
C ILE A 645 -6.88 25.48 -24.94
N ASN A 646 -8.15 25.06 -24.97
CA ASN A 646 -9.29 25.95 -25.15
C ASN A 646 -9.82 26.51 -23.82
N TRP A 647 -9.36 27.68 -23.37
CA TRP A 647 -9.87 28.30 -22.13
C TRP A 647 -11.35 28.72 -22.20
N GLN A 648 -11.94 28.87 -23.39
CA GLN A 648 -13.36 29.20 -23.55
C GLN A 648 -14.28 28.06 -23.12
N MET A 649 -13.75 26.87 -22.83
CA MET A 649 -14.51 25.75 -22.27
C MET A 649 -15.05 26.03 -20.85
N PHE A 650 -14.43 26.98 -20.12
CA PHE A 650 -14.80 27.32 -18.75
C PHE A 650 -15.56 28.63 -18.66
N ASP A 651 -16.61 28.67 -17.85
CA ASP A 651 -17.37 29.87 -17.52
C ASP A 651 -17.76 29.84 -16.03
N ASN A 652 -17.15 30.72 -15.23
CA ASN A 652 -17.33 30.77 -13.77
C ASN A 652 -17.08 29.41 -13.08
N VAL A 653 -15.83 28.96 -13.15
CA VAL A 653 -15.40 27.65 -12.66
C VAL A 653 -14.32 27.86 -11.62
N THR A 654 -14.47 27.28 -10.42
CA THR A 654 -13.61 27.44 -9.23
C THR A 654 -13.67 28.81 -8.53
N SER A 655 -12.92 28.95 -7.42
CA SER A 655 -12.73 30.21 -6.69
C SER A 655 -11.32 30.29 -6.12
N TYR A 656 -10.83 31.48 -5.76
CA TYR A 656 -9.52 31.64 -5.11
C TYR A 656 -9.34 30.79 -3.83
N VAL A 657 -10.44 30.50 -3.12
CA VAL A 657 -10.43 29.66 -1.91
C VAL A 657 -10.38 28.16 -2.24
N HIS A 658 -10.92 27.78 -3.40
CA HIS A 658 -10.98 26.39 -3.87
C HIS A 658 -10.48 26.29 -5.32
N PRO A 659 -9.18 26.52 -5.57
CA PRO A 659 -8.60 26.34 -6.88
C PRO A 659 -8.58 24.85 -7.27
N MET A 660 -8.64 24.56 -8.57
CA MET A 660 -8.64 23.17 -9.07
C MET A 660 -7.23 22.65 -9.38
N THR A 661 -7.13 21.32 -9.45
CA THR A 661 -6.07 20.62 -10.19
C THR A 661 -6.55 20.28 -11.60
N LEU A 662 -5.76 20.64 -12.61
CA LEU A 662 -6.03 20.34 -14.01
C LEU A 662 -4.93 19.45 -14.58
N ASN A 663 -5.30 18.27 -15.08
CA ASN A 663 -4.36 17.35 -15.71
C ASN A 663 -4.62 17.26 -17.22
N LEU A 664 -3.64 17.69 -18.01
CA LEU A 664 -3.63 17.70 -19.47
C LEU A 664 -2.45 16.88 -20.03
N SER A 665 -1.82 16.04 -19.22
CA SER A 665 -0.65 15.27 -19.65
C SER A 665 -0.99 14.19 -20.68
N HIS A 666 0.03 13.69 -21.40
CA HIS A 666 -0.16 12.68 -22.45
C HIS A 666 -1.22 13.07 -23.50
N ASN A 667 -1.17 14.31 -23.96
CA ASN A 667 -1.96 14.79 -25.10
C ASN A 667 -1.03 15.10 -26.28
N ARG A 668 -1.50 15.85 -27.28
CA ARG A 668 -0.71 16.29 -28.44
C ARG A 668 -0.65 17.80 -28.51
N ILE A 669 -0.61 18.46 -27.36
CA ILE A 669 -0.69 19.91 -27.29
C ILE A 669 0.61 20.50 -27.78
N GLU A 670 0.56 21.28 -28.86
CA GLU A 670 1.74 21.90 -29.49
C GLU A 670 1.82 23.39 -29.19
N ASN A 671 0.67 24.07 -29.26
CA ASN A 671 0.53 25.50 -29.07
C ASN A 671 -0.68 25.79 -28.18
N THR A 672 -0.80 27.06 -27.82
CA THR A 672 -2.07 27.59 -27.32
C THR A 672 -2.48 28.68 -28.29
N PRO A 673 -3.53 28.50 -29.11
CA PRO A 673 -3.95 29.48 -30.10
C PRO A 673 -4.48 30.70 -29.35
N PHE A 674 -3.59 31.64 -29.06
CA PHE A 674 -3.89 33.04 -28.88
C PHE A 674 -3.64 33.75 -30.21
N GLU A 675 -4.15 33.19 -31.31
CA GLU A 675 -4.44 34.05 -32.44
C GLU A 675 -5.58 34.96 -31.98
N ILE A 676 -5.31 36.26 -31.98
CA ILE A 676 -6.32 37.30 -31.80
C ILE A 676 -7.40 37.00 -32.84
N VAL A 677 -8.47 36.32 -32.43
CA VAL A 677 -9.65 36.15 -33.26
C VAL A 677 -10.25 37.54 -33.38
N SER A 678 -9.87 38.24 -34.43
CA SER A 678 -10.51 39.45 -34.91
C SER A 678 -11.90 39.08 -35.43
N SER A 679 -12.83 38.71 -34.55
CA SER A 679 -14.24 38.65 -34.90
C SER A 679 -15.14 38.72 -33.66
N SER A 680 -15.76 39.89 -33.52
CA SER A 680 -17.05 40.22 -32.87
C SER A 680 -17.33 39.94 -31.39
N ASP A 681 -16.63 39.03 -30.69
CA ASP A 681 -16.89 38.81 -29.24
C ASP A 681 -15.89 39.59 -28.36
N GLN A 682 -16.17 40.88 -28.12
CA GLN A 682 -15.33 41.80 -27.32
C GLN A 682 -15.17 41.42 -25.82
N ASN A 683 -15.77 40.32 -25.36
CA ASN A 683 -15.84 39.95 -23.93
C ASN A 683 -14.78 38.91 -23.47
N TRP A 684 -13.93 38.39 -24.35
CA TRP A 684 -12.95 37.32 -24.02
C TRP A 684 -11.49 37.80 -24.12
N HIS A 685 -11.10 38.61 -23.14
CA HIS A 685 -9.72 39.10 -22.92
C HIS A 685 -9.05 38.32 -21.76
N PRO A 686 -7.71 38.13 -21.73
CA PRO A 686 -6.99 37.43 -20.64
C PRO A 686 -7.36 37.88 -19.22
N GLN A 687 -7.74 39.14 -19.04
CA GLN A 687 -8.20 39.69 -17.75
C GLN A 687 -9.52 39.06 -17.27
N PHE A 688 -10.44 38.70 -18.18
CA PHE A 688 -11.70 38.04 -17.82
C PHE A 688 -11.48 36.57 -17.46
N ILE A 689 -10.57 35.87 -18.14
CA ILE A 689 -10.19 34.47 -17.84
C ILE A 689 -9.62 34.36 -16.42
N ALA A 690 -8.69 35.27 -16.05
CA ALA A 690 -8.06 35.29 -14.74
C ALA A 690 -9.05 35.51 -13.58
N SER A 691 -10.20 36.15 -13.85
CA SER A 691 -11.28 36.34 -12.87
C SER A 691 -12.28 35.18 -12.80
N ALA A 692 -12.34 34.35 -13.84
CA ALA A 692 -13.34 33.29 -14.00
C ALA A 692 -12.82 31.88 -13.67
N ILE A 693 -11.49 31.69 -13.56
CA ILE A 693 -10.84 30.37 -13.37
C ILE A 693 -9.64 30.49 -12.42
N HIS A 694 -9.57 29.60 -11.43
CA HIS A 694 -8.48 29.49 -10.45
C HIS A 694 -7.93 28.06 -10.47
N ILE A 695 -6.69 27.91 -10.92
CA ILE A 695 -5.96 26.63 -10.99
C ILE A 695 -4.79 26.71 -10.01
N GLU A 696 -4.62 25.71 -9.16
CA GLU A 696 -3.49 25.60 -8.22
C GLU A 696 -2.35 24.80 -8.84
N LYS A 697 -2.70 23.66 -9.45
CA LYS A 697 -1.77 22.75 -10.12
C LYS A 697 -2.23 22.51 -11.55
N ILE A 698 -1.32 22.69 -12.50
CA ILE A 698 -1.50 22.26 -13.89
C ILE A 698 -0.40 21.27 -14.28
N ASP A 699 -0.81 20.14 -14.85
CA ASP A 699 0.09 19.13 -15.40
C ASP A 699 -0.02 19.14 -16.93
N LEU A 700 1.06 19.59 -17.59
CA LEU A 700 1.22 19.70 -19.03
C LEU A 700 2.32 18.75 -19.54
N SER A 701 2.76 17.80 -18.71
CA SER A 701 3.83 16.86 -19.06
C SER A 701 3.44 15.95 -20.22
N HIS A 702 4.42 15.36 -20.91
CA HIS A 702 4.17 14.44 -22.04
C HIS A 702 3.24 15.05 -23.11
N ASN A 703 3.55 16.25 -23.58
CA ASN A 703 2.89 16.92 -24.70
C ASN A 703 3.94 17.25 -25.78
N ASN A 704 3.56 18.09 -26.75
CA ASN A 704 4.42 18.47 -27.87
C ASN A 704 4.89 19.94 -27.79
N PHE A 705 4.95 20.54 -26.60
CA PHE A 705 5.36 21.94 -26.46
C PHE A 705 6.81 22.14 -26.91
N ARG A 706 7.04 23.07 -27.85
CA ARG A 706 8.38 23.49 -28.30
C ARG A 706 8.92 24.73 -27.58
N ALA A 707 8.00 25.46 -26.94
CA ALA A 707 8.27 26.63 -26.11
C ALA A 707 7.27 26.64 -24.95
N VAL A 708 7.59 27.36 -23.88
CA VAL A 708 6.66 27.57 -22.76
C VAL A 708 5.41 28.31 -23.25
N PRO A 709 4.19 27.84 -22.94
CA PRO A 709 2.94 28.46 -23.37
C PRO A 709 2.59 29.71 -22.56
N PHE A 710 3.44 30.74 -22.68
CA PHE A 710 3.44 31.93 -21.83
C PHE A 710 2.07 32.63 -21.73
N GLU A 711 1.43 32.94 -22.86
CA GLU A 711 0.15 33.67 -22.85
C GLU A 711 -0.98 32.90 -22.15
N SER A 712 -1.00 31.57 -22.30
CA SER A 712 -1.99 30.74 -21.60
C SER A 712 -1.76 30.67 -20.10
N LEU A 713 -0.51 30.51 -19.67
CA LEU A 713 -0.19 30.50 -18.24
C LEU A 713 -0.47 31.86 -17.60
N ARG A 714 -0.20 32.95 -18.33
CA ARG A 714 -0.49 34.32 -17.91
C ARG A 714 -1.99 34.52 -17.64
N ALA A 715 -2.86 33.90 -18.44
CA ALA A 715 -4.31 34.00 -18.29
C ALA A 715 -4.86 33.36 -17.00
N ILE A 716 -4.09 32.47 -16.34
CA ILE A 716 -4.50 31.72 -15.12
C ILE A 716 -3.54 31.94 -13.95
N ASN A 717 -2.79 33.04 -13.95
CA ASN A 717 -1.69 33.29 -13.01
C ASN A 717 -2.10 33.57 -11.55
N SER A 718 -3.39 33.84 -11.29
CA SER A 718 -3.88 34.37 -10.00
C SER A 718 -3.68 33.40 -8.82
N SER A 719 -3.82 32.09 -9.06
CA SER A 719 -3.71 31.04 -8.03
C SER A 719 -2.68 29.95 -8.33
N LEU A 720 -1.98 30.02 -9.46
CA LEU A 720 -1.11 28.95 -9.94
C LEU A 720 0.15 28.83 -9.09
N LYS A 721 0.38 27.63 -8.55
CA LYS A 721 1.50 27.31 -7.64
C LYS A 721 2.41 26.22 -8.18
N ILE A 722 1.86 25.27 -8.93
CA ILE A 722 2.59 24.11 -9.44
C ILE A 722 2.37 23.99 -10.95
N ILE A 723 3.45 24.01 -11.71
CA ILE A 723 3.46 23.74 -13.14
C ILE A 723 4.38 22.56 -13.42
N ASP A 724 3.84 21.56 -14.10
CA ASP A 724 4.62 20.48 -14.68
C ASP A 724 4.65 20.59 -16.21
N LEU A 725 5.83 20.79 -16.78
CA LEU A 725 6.11 20.85 -18.22
C LEU A 725 7.12 19.76 -18.63
N GLY A 726 7.32 18.74 -17.80
CA GLY A 726 8.27 17.66 -18.05
C GLY A 726 7.97 16.88 -19.32
N TYR A 727 8.96 16.21 -19.91
CA TYR A 727 8.77 15.35 -21.08
C TYR A 727 8.08 16.06 -22.27
N ASN A 728 8.57 17.24 -22.62
CA ASN A 728 8.14 18.01 -23.80
C ASN A 728 9.35 18.23 -24.74
N TYR A 729 9.20 19.08 -25.76
CA TYR A 729 10.25 19.41 -26.72
C TYR A 729 10.74 20.86 -26.57
N ILE A 730 10.66 21.42 -25.35
CA ILE A 730 11.00 22.82 -25.10
C ILE A 730 12.50 23.00 -25.28
N LYS A 731 12.90 23.79 -26.29
CA LYS A 731 14.31 24.09 -26.55
C LYS A 731 14.70 25.49 -26.09
N THR A 732 13.94 26.50 -26.52
CA THR A 732 14.27 27.90 -26.23
C THR A 732 13.30 28.49 -25.22
N LEU A 733 13.83 28.99 -24.11
CA LEU A 733 13.08 29.85 -23.19
C LEU A 733 13.16 31.29 -23.70
N HIS A 734 12.04 31.92 -24.07
CA HIS A 734 12.01 33.34 -24.47
C HIS A 734 12.34 34.26 -23.29
N ASN A 735 12.51 35.57 -23.49
CA ASN A 735 12.75 36.49 -22.38
C ASN A 735 11.50 36.59 -21.51
N ASN A 736 11.64 36.35 -20.20
CA ASN A 736 10.54 36.30 -19.23
C ASN A 736 9.39 35.33 -19.62
N PRO A 737 9.66 34.04 -19.90
CA PRO A 737 8.66 33.08 -20.35
C PRO A 737 7.62 32.73 -19.27
N PHE A 738 7.87 33.16 -18.03
CA PHE A 738 7.00 32.97 -16.87
C PHE A 738 6.56 34.31 -16.26
N LEU A 739 6.54 35.39 -17.05
CA LEU A 739 6.16 36.72 -16.59
C LEU A 739 4.80 36.67 -15.87
N SER A 740 4.66 37.38 -14.76
CA SER A 740 3.43 37.45 -13.95
C SER A 740 3.06 36.18 -13.17
N LEU A 741 3.86 35.10 -13.18
CA LEU A 741 3.66 33.89 -12.36
C LEU A 741 4.33 34.00 -10.98
N SER A 742 4.16 35.12 -10.29
CA SER A 742 4.85 35.42 -9.02
C SER A 742 4.40 34.56 -7.83
N ASN A 743 3.35 33.75 -7.99
CA ASN A 743 2.85 32.81 -6.98
C ASN A 743 3.37 31.38 -7.16
N LEU A 744 4.16 31.13 -8.22
CA LEU A 744 4.69 29.80 -8.52
C LEU A 744 5.67 29.35 -7.43
N GLU A 745 5.44 28.15 -6.91
CA GLU A 745 6.23 27.52 -5.83
C GLU A 745 7.03 26.32 -6.37
N ILE A 746 6.50 25.60 -7.37
CA ILE A 746 7.13 24.43 -7.99
C ILE A 746 7.05 24.53 -9.52
N LEU A 747 8.20 24.39 -10.18
CA LEU A 747 8.32 24.35 -11.64
C LEU A 747 9.13 23.11 -12.06
N ASN A 748 8.50 22.20 -12.79
CA ASN A 748 9.16 21.05 -13.40
C ASN A 748 9.33 21.29 -14.91
N LEU A 749 10.58 21.21 -15.39
CA LEU A 749 10.99 21.31 -16.80
C LEU A 749 11.89 20.12 -17.20
N GLU A 750 11.84 19.02 -16.46
CA GLU A 750 12.67 17.85 -16.72
C GLU A 750 12.45 17.26 -18.13
N HIS A 751 13.43 16.53 -18.65
CA HIS A 751 13.28 15.81 -19.92
C HIS A 751 12.77 16.70 -21.08
N ASN A 752 13.42 17.84 -21.27
CA ASN A 752 13.19 18.76 -22.39
C ASN A 752 14.49 18.91 -23.21
N MET A 753 14.55 19.91 -24.10
CA MET A 753 15.71 20.15 -24.97
C MET A 753 16.39 21.50 -24.65
N ILE A 754 16.23 22.01 -23.43
CA ILE A 754 16.66 23.36 -23.06
C ILE A 754 18.19 23.43 -23.07
N ASP A 755 18.77 24.31 -23.90
CA ASP A 755 20.22 24.51 -24.02
C ASP A 755 20.70 25.87 -23.46
N ASP A 756 19.80 26.85 -23.35
CA ASP A 756 20.10 28.19 -22.84
C ASP A 756 19.05 28.66 -21.82
N ILE A 757 19.52 28.96 -20.59
CA ILE A 757 18.72 29.57 -19.53
C ILE A 757 19.18 30.98 -19.17
N ARG A 758 20.14 31.55 -19.92
CA ARG A 758 20.80 32.81 -19.57
C ARG A 758 19.84 34.01 -19.62
N GLY A 759 20.07 34.98 -18.75
CA GLY A 759 19.33 36.24 -18.69
C GLY A 759 18.09 36.14 -17.80
N SER A 760 17.03 36.88 -18.13
CA SER A 760 15.87 37.09 -17.24
C SER A 760 14.84 35.94 -17.22
N LYS A 761 15.23 34.71 -17.59
CA LYS A 761 14.28 33.59 -17.80
C LYS A 761 13.46 33.22 -16.54
N PHE A 762 14.02 33.42 -15.35
CA PHE A 762 13.35 33.12 -14.08
C PHE A 762 13.17 34.34 -13.17
N GLU A 763 13.44 35.56 -13.66
CA GLU A 763 13.64 36.75 -12.84
C GLU A 763 12.44 37.10 -11.92
N GLN A 764 11.22 36.78 -12.34
CA GLN A 764 9.99 37.11 -11.60
C GLN A 764 9.46 36.01 -10.67
N LEU A 765 10.12 34.86 -10.60
CA LEU A 765 9.65 33.70 -9.84
C LEU A 765 10.14 33.75 -8.37
N SER A 766 9.91 34.87 -7.69
CA SER A 766 10.49 35.13 -6.36
C SER A 766 10.01 34.20 -5.25
N LYS A 767 8.88 33.49 -5.44
CA LYS A 767 8.33 32.50 -4.50
C LYS A 767 8.68 31.05 -4.86
N LEU A 768 9.42 30.83 -5.96
CA LEU A 768 9.78 29.50 -6.42
C LEU A 768 10.68 28.83 -5.39
N GLN A 769 10.27 27.64 -4.93
CA GLN A 769 11.00 26.86 -3.95
C GLN A 769 11.69 25.65 -4.56
N ILE A 770 11.07 25.05 -5.58
CA ILE A 770 11.56 23.84 -6.24
C ILE A 770 11.61 24.09 -7.74
N LEU A 771 12.81 23.93 -8.30
CA LEU A 771 13.06 24.01 -9.74
C LEU A 771 13.75 22.73 -10.21
N ASP A 772 13.11 22.03 -11.14
CA ASP A 772 13.69 20.87 -11.81
C ASP A 772 14.00 21.21 -13.27
N LEU A 773 15.29 21.15 -13.63
CA LEU A 773 15.83 21.35 -14.97
C LEU A 773 16.63 20.12 -15.42
N SER A 774 16.41 18.97 -14.78
CA SER A 774 17.14 17.74 -15.07
C SER A 774 16.87 17.24 -16.49
N HIS A 775 17.80 16.43 -17.02
CA HIS A 775 17.65 15.82 -18.35
C HIS A 775 17.38 16.84 -19.46
N ASN A 776 18.17 17.90 -19.51
CA ASN A 776 18.16 18.92 -20.56
C ASN A 776 19.55 19.00 -21.24
N HIS A 777 19.80 20.06 -22.01
CA HIS A 777 21.04 20.25 -22.78
C HIS A 777 21.84 21.47 -22.33
N ILE A 778 21.70 21.87 -21.05
CA ILE A 778 22.30 23.09 -20.53
C ILE A 778 23.79 22.85 -20.29
N SER A 779 24.65 23.71 -20.84
CA SER A 779 26.11 23.61 -20.68
C SER A 779 26.73 24.81 -19.95
N THR A 780 26.08 25.98 -19.99
CA THR A 780 26.59 27.22 -19.39
C THR A 780 25.46 27.99 -18.71
N ILE A 781 25.81 28.74 -17.65
CA ILE A 781 24.91 29.58 -16.86
C ILE A 781 25.62 30.88 -16.47
N LEU A 782 24.85 31.97 -16.29
CA LEU A 782 25.38 33.23 -15.80
C LEU A 782 25.59 33.20 -14.28
N ALA A 783 26.50 34.04 -13.79
CA ALA A 783 26.81 34.14 -12.37
C ALA A 783 25.67 34.71 -11.51
N ASP A 784 24.66 35.32 -12.11
CA ASP A 784 23.50 35.90 -11.41
C ASP A 784 22.17 35.22 -11.80
N GLN A 785 22.24 34.06 -12.48
CA GLN A 785 21.09 33.43 -13.13
C GLN A 785 19.91 33.16 -12.19
N PHE A 786 20.19 32.77 -10.94
CA PHE A 786 19.17 32.44 -9.94
C PHE A 786 19.05 33.51 -8.85
N SER A 787 19.70 34.66 -9.02
CA SER A 787 19.82 35.69 -7.97
C SER A 787 18.51 36.33 -7.51
N LYS A 788 17.42 36.17 -8.28
CA LYS A 788 16.07 36.65 -7.91
C LYS A 788 15.18 35.57 -7.30
N LEU A 789 15.62 34.31 -7.28
CA LEU A 789 14.87 33.18 -6.74
C LEU A 789 15.13 33.04 -5.23
N ASN A 790 14.70 34.05 -4.48
CA ASN A 790 15.06 34.23 -3.07
C ASN A 790 14.54 33.13 -2.14
N GLU A 791 13.52 32.38 -2.58
CA GLU A 791 12.94 31.25 -1.83
C GLU A 791 13.34 29.89 -2.40
N LEU A 792 14.25 29.83 -3.38
CA LEU A 792 14.68 28.58 -4.00
C LEU A 792 15.48 27.74 -3.01
N ARG A 793 15.01 26.51 -2.79
CA ARG A 793 15.53 25.57 -1.79
C ARG A 793 15.97 24.24 -2.39
N VAL A 794 15.31 23.80 -3.45
CA VAL A 794 15.65 22.57 -4.17
C VAL A 794 15.89 22.89 -5.62
N LEU A 795 17.07 22.54 -6.11
CA LEU A 795 17.46 22.71 -7.50
C LEU A 795 18.05 21.41 -8.04
N ASP A 796 17.38 20.86 -9.05
CA ASP A 796 17.88 19.71 -9.81
C ASP A 796 18.37 20.17 -11.19
N LEU A 797 19.67 19.94 -11.43
CA LEU A 797 20.38 20.22 -12.68
C LEU A 797 21.03 18.93 -13.22
N SER A 798 20.56 17.77 -12.80
CA SER A 798 21.14 16.48 -13.17
C SER A 798 21.00 16.20 -14.67
N ASN A 799 21.90 15.37 -15.20
CA ASN A 799 21.92 14.92 -16.59
C ASN A 799 21.85 16.09 -17.60
N ASN A 800 22.71 17.08 -17.39
CA ASN A 800 22.97 18.19 -18.30
C ASN A 800 24.45 18.11 -18.78
N TYR A 801 25.00 19.20 -19.31
CA TYR A 801 26.35 19.24 -19.89
C TYR A 801 27.30 20.20 -19.14
N PHE A 802 27.09 20.43 -17.84
CA PHE A 802 27.92 21.34 -17.07
C PHE A 802 29.35 20.82 -16.90
N SER A 803 30.35 21.59 -17.33
CA SER A 803 31.77 21.31 -17.04
C SER A 803 32.29 22.05 -15.80
N ALA A 804 31.66 23.19 -15.46
CA ALA A 804 31.92 23.99 -14.27
C ALA A 804 30.69 24.86 -13.95
N LEU A 805 30.65 25.44 -12.74
CA LEU A 805 29.63 26.41 -12.32
C LEU A 805 30.30 27.75 -11.93
N PRO A 806 29.70 28.90 -12.27
CA PRO A 806 30.19 30.21 -11.81
C PRO A 806 30.08 30.37 -10.28
N GLY A 807 31.00 31.10 -9.67
CA GLY A 807 31.08 31.24 -8.20
C GLY A 807 29.86 31.88 -7.52
N GLU A 808 29.24 32.89 -8.13
CA GLU A 808 28.12 33.62 -7.51
C GLU A 808 26.74 33.08 -7.92
N VAL A 809 26.66 31.97 -8.66
CA VAL A 809 25.43 31.53 -9.35
C VAL A 809 24.22 31.31 -8.44
N PHE A 810 24.45 30.94 -7.18
CA PHE A 810 23.41 30.70 -6.18
C PHE A 810 23.26 31.83 -5.15
N LYS A 811 23.85 33.00 -5.43
CA LYS A 811 23.73 34.17 -4.58
C LYS A 811 22.25 34.49 -4.31
N SER A 812 21.95 34.85 -3.06
CA SER A 812 20.60 35.22 -2.60
C SER A 812 19.56 34.09 -2.59
N THR A 813 19.92 32.86 -2.99
CA THR A 813 19.06 31.68 -2.83
C THR A 813 19.15 31.10 -1.41
N LYS A 814 18.27 30.15 -1.08
CA LYS A 814 18.29 29.40 0.20
C LYS A 814 18.44 27.91 -0.07
N LEU A 815 19.30 27.53 -1.03
CA LEU A 815 19.43 26.14 -1.45
C LEU A 815 19.81 25.24 -0.30
N GLU A 816 18.98 24.23 -0.08
CA GLU A 816 19.14 23.15 0.87
C GLU A 816 19.57 21.86 0.18
N ARG A 817 19.12 21.67 -1.07
CA ARG A 817 19.41 20.49 -1.89
C ARG A 817 19.85 20.92 -3.28
N LEU A 818 21.04 20.49 -3.66
CA LEU A 818 21.61 20.73 -4.98
C LEU A 818 22.00 19.40 -5.63
N ILE A 819 21.36 19.09 -6.75
CA ILE A 819 21.59 17.85 -7.51
C ILE A 819 22.23 18.21 -8.84
N LEU A 820 23.46 17.74 -9.04
CA LEU A 820 24.32 17.97 -10.20
C LEU A 820 24.79 16.64 -10.83
N LYS A 821 24.12 15.55 -10.48
CA LYS A 821 24.45 14.20 -10.95
C LYS A 821 24.47 14.11 -12.48
N GLY A 822 25.38 13.36 -13.08
CA GLY A 822 25.34 13.08 -14.52
C GLY A 822 25.76 14.26 -15.41
N ASN A 823 26.64 15.11 -14.91
CA ASN A 823 27.20 16.24 -15.67
C ASN A 823 28.66 15.93 -16.09
N GLN A 824 29.41 16.95 -16.50
CA GLN A 824 30.80 16.83 -16.94
C GLN A 824 31.79 17.57 -16.02
N LEU A 825 31.45 17.73 -14.74
CA LEU A 825 32.27 18.46 -13.78
C LEU A 825 33.62 17.76 -13.59
N VAL A 826 34.72 18.52 -13.69
CA VAL A 826 36.09 18.02 -13.50
C VAL A 826 36.64 18.27 -12.09
N SER A 827 36.00 19.18 -11.34
CA SER A 827 36.31 19.51 -9.96
C SER A 827 35.01 19.81 -9.19
N VAL A 828 35.08 19.76 -7.86
CA VAL A 828 33.99 20.24 -7.00
C VAL A 828 33.81 21.75 -7.23
N PRO A 829 32.59 22.26 -7.45
CA PRO A 829 32.35 23.67 -7.72
C PRO A 829 32.38 24.52 -6.42
N SER A 830 33.48 24.46 -5.66
CA SER A 830 33.60 25.03 -4.31
C SER A 830 33.23 26.51 -4.22
N GLN A 831 33.65 27.32 -5.21
CA GLN A 831 33.30 28.74 -5.28
C GLN A 831 31.79 28.96 -5.44
N ALA A 832 31.11 28.13 -6.25
CA ALA A 832 29.66 28.21 -6.45
C ALA A 832 28.86 27.90 -5.17
N LEU A 833 29.45 27.12 -4.25
CA LEU A 833 28.81 26.71 -3.01
C LEU A 833 28.93 27.76 -1.89
N VAL A 834 29.88 28.70 -1.97
CA VAL A 834 30.12 29.73 -0.94
C VAL A 834 28.85 30.50 -0.57
N PRO A 835 28.02 30.99 -1.52
CA PRO A 835 26.83 31.77 -1.18
C PRO A 835 25.75 30.97 -0.43
N ILE A 836 25.78 29.64 -0.47
CA ILE A 836 24.79 28.74 0.13
C ILE A 836 25.38 27.86 1.25
N SER A 837 26.56 28.26 1.74
CA SER A 837 27.37 27.56 2.74
C SER A 837 26.63 27.17 4.03
N HIS A 838 25.67 27.99 4.46
CA HIS A 838 24.93 27.81 5.71
C HIS A 838 23.56 27.11 5.55
N THR A 839 23.14 26.83 4.32
CA THR A 839 21.83 26.24 4.02
C THR A 839 21.93 24.86 3.39
N LEU A 840 22.98 24.59 2.61
CA LEU A 840 23.12 23.35 1.85
C LEU A 840 23.32 22.14 2.77
N GLY A 841 22.36 21.21 2.75
CA GLY A 841 22.40 19.95 3.49
C GLY A 841 22.67 18.73 2.60
N ILE A 842 22.22 18.76 1.34
CA ILE A 842 22.40 17.62 0.41
C ILE A 842 23.09 18.10 -0.86
N LEU A 843 24.22 17.48 -1.17
CA LEU A 843 24.96 17.69 -2.42
C LEU A 843 25.16 16.36 -3.16
N ASP A 844 24.55 16.25 -4.34
CA ASP A 844 24.77 15.11 -5.24
C ASP A 844 25.55 15.56 -6.48
N ILE A 845 26.81 15.12 -6.58
CA ILE A 845 27.70 15.35 -7.72
C ILE A 845 28.18 14.01 -8.31
N ALA A 846 27.37 12.95 -8.19
CA ALA A 846 27.68 11.65 -8.74
C ALA A 846 27.69 11.65 -10.28
N ASN A 847 28.31 10.64 -10.89
CA ASN A 847 28.39 10.49 -12.35
C ASN A 847 28.93 11.77 -13.04
N ASN A 848 30.11 12.20 -12.62
CA ASN A 848 30.85 13.34 -13.17
C ASN A 848 32.29 12.89 -13.52
N LYS A 849 33.16 13.84 -13.86
CA LYS A 849 34.55 13.58 -14.30
C LYS A 849 35.57 14.03 -13.25
N ILE A 850 35.19 14.08 -11.96
CA ILE A 850 36.06 14.59 -10.90
C ILE A 850 37.15 13.55 -10.61
N GLN A 851 38.42 13.96 -10.68
CA GLN A 851 39.57 13.06 -10.47
C GLN A 851 40.25 13.27 -9.12
N ASN A 852 40.43 14.53 -8.73
CA ASN A 852 41.17 14.93 -7.54
C ASN A 852 40.36 15.95 -6.74
N MET A 853 40.50 15.92 -5.41
CA MET A 853 39.96 16.94 -4.50
C MET A 853 41.08 17.49 -3.63
N GLU A 854 41.07 18.79 -3.41
CA GLU A 854 41.92 19.46 -2.43
C GLU A 854 41.25 19.39 -1.04
N VAL A 855 42.05 19.55 0.03
CA VAL A 855 41.60 19.35 1.42
C VAL A 855 40.53 20.36 1.83
N ASP A 856 40.53 21.55 1.24
CA ASP A 856 39.68 22.67 1.62
C ASP A 856 38.39 22.81 0.78
N GLN A 857 38.15 21.93 -0.21
CA GLN A 857 37.04 22.07 -1.16
C GLN A 857 35.64 22.06 -0.52
N PHE A 858 35.49 21.44 0.66
CA PHE A 858 34.24 21.39 1.42
C PHE A 858 34.24 22.27 2.68
N THR A 859 35.27 23.10 2.89
CA THR A 859 35.36 23.99 4.05
C THR A 859 34.16 24.92 4.18
N ASN A 860 33.61 25.35 3.04
CA ASN A 860 32.49 26.28 2.98
C ASN A 860 31.12 25.59 2.96
N VAL A 861 30.99 24.29 3.27
CA VAL A 861 29.67 23.61 3.34
C VAL A 861 29.56 22.68 4.57
N PRO A 862 29.75 23.20 5.79
CA PRO A 862 29.82 22.38 7.00
C PRO A 862 28.47 21.71 7.39
N MET A 863 27.36 22.17 6.82
CA MET A 863 26.00 21.70 7.13
C MET A 863 25.56 20.47 6.34
N LEU A 864 26.43 19.92 5.47
CA LEU A 864 26.09 18.74 4.68
C LEU A 864 25.77 17.53 5.58
N THR A 865 24.61 16.92 5.34
CA THR A 865 24.17 15.65 5.93
C THR A 865 24.37 14.49 4.96
N GLU A 866 24.27 14.76 3.65
CA GLU A 866 24.52 13.79 2.59
C GLU A 866 25.43 14.37 1.49
N LEU A 867 26.48 13.60 1.18
CA LEU A 867 27.40 13.87 0.07
C LEU A 867 27.51 12.64 -0.83
N ASN A 868 27.09 12.78 -2.09
CA ASN A 868 27.17 11.73 -3.09
C ASN A 868 28.25 12.05 -4.13
N LEU A 869 29.32 11.26 -4.12
CA LEU A 869 30.52 11.34 -4.97
C LEU A 869 30.62 10.13 -5.92
N CYS A 870 29.60 9.28 -6.01
CA CYS A 870 29.68 8.03 -6.76
C CYS A 870 29.96 8.24 -8.26
N SER A 871 30.53 7.24 -8.93
CA SER A 871 30.77 7.23 -10.39
C SER A 871 31.58 8.45 -10.85
N ASN A 872 32.66 8.76 -10.13
CA ASN A 872 33.64 9.76 -10.54
C ASN A 872 34.94 9.03 -10.94
N SER A 873 36.06 9.75 -11.02
CA SER A 873 37.36 9.20 -11.38
C SER A 873 38.37 9.29 -10.24
N PHE A 874 37.90 9.20 -8.98
CA PHE A 874 38.78 9.25 -7.82
C PHE A 874 39.71 8.04 -7.78
N THR A 875 41.01 8.31 -7.61
CA THR A 875 42.04 7.27 -7.41
C THR A 875 42.49 7.15 -5.96
N HIS A 876 42.46 8.26 -5.23
CA HIS A 876 42.83 8.39 -3.83
C HIS A 876 41.88 9.35 -3.15
N VAL A 877 41.51 9.06 -1.90
CA VAL A 877 40.67 9.92 -1.06
C VAL A 877 41.32 9.97 0.32
N ARG A 878 41.58 11.18 0.83
CA ARG A 878 42.14 11.40 2.17
C ARG A 878 41.08 11.99 3.09
N MET A 879 41.13 11.63 4.36
CA MET A 879 40.13 12.02 5.36
C MET A 879 40.11 13.51 5.66
N GLU A 880 41.26 14.17 5.56
CA GLU A 880 41.37 15.62 5.79
C GLU A 880 40.40 16.42 4.90
N MET A 881 40.07 15.90 3.70
CA MET A 881 39.14 16.50 2.74
C MET A 881 37.72 16.69 3.30
N PHE A 882 37.32 15.91 4.29
CA PHE A 882 35.97 15.92 4.85
C PHE A 882 35.92 16.42 6.31
N ARG A 883 37.06 16.88 6.85
CA ARG A 883 37.23 17.19 8.28
C ARG A 883 36.21 18.22 8.81
N ASN A 884 35.71 19.10 7.95
CA ASN A 884 34.76 20.15 8.31
C ASN A 884 33.29 19.70 8.24
N LEU A 885 33.00 18.48 7.78
CA LEU A 885 31.65 17.96 7.57
C LEU A 885 31.10 17.24 8.83
N ASN A 886 30.91 18.00 9.90
CA ASN A 886 30.56 17.45 11.23
C ASN A 886 29.15 16.84 11.29
N PHE A 887 28.24 17.23 10.39
CA PHE A 887 26.86 16.74 10.34
C PHE A 887 26.65 15.61 9.32
N LEU A 888 27.71 15.19 8.62
CA LEU A 888 27.62 14.20 7.55
C LEU A 888 27.17 12.85 8.11
N LEU A 889 25.98 12.42 7.69
CA LEU A 889 25.39 11.12 8.02
C LEU A 889 25.68 10.08 6.95
N THR A 890 25.69 10.52 5.69
CA THR A 890 25.84 9.64 4.53
C THR A 890 26.94 10.14 3.60
N LEU A 891 27.94 9.29 3.38
CA LEU A 891 29.00 9.50 2.40
C LEU A 891 28.98 8.36 1.38
N ARG A 892 28.80 8.70 0.10
CA ARG A 892 28.84 7.70 -0.98
C ARG A 892 30.02 7.98 -1.93
N LEU A 893 30.92 7.00 -2.03
CA LEU A 893 32.14 7.02 -2.84
C LEU A 893 32.16 5.88 -3.89
N CYS A 894 31.02 5.24 -4.12
CA CYS A 894 30.89 4.07 -4.98
C CYS A 894 31.28 4.29 -6.46
N SER A 895 31.58 3.23 -7.21
CA SER A 895 31.98 3.30 -8.63
C SER A 895 33.16 4.24 -8.90
N ASN A 896 34.19 4.19 -8.05
CA ASN A 896 35.45 4.93 -8.22
C ASN A 896 36.64 3.95 -8.39
N ARG A 897 37.86 4.45 -8.61
CA ARG A 897 39.05 3.60 -8.81
C ARG A 897 40.03 3.73 -7.65
N LEU A 898 39.53 3.52 -6.44
CA LEU A 898 40.28 3.74 -5.20
C LEU A 898 41.40 2.69 -5.09
N ALA A 899 42.64 3.09 -5.42
CA ALA A 899 43.80 2.19 -5.40
C ALA A 899 44.18 1.77 -3.96
N GLY A 900 43.70 2.51 -2.96
CA GLY A 900 43.78 2.25 -1.53
C GLY A 900 43.07 3.35 -0.74
N LEU A 901 42.71 3.04 0.50
CA LEU A 901 42.13 3.99 1.45
C LEU A 901 43.10 4.13 2.62
N GLU A 902 43.52 5.36 2.93
CA GLU A 902 44.23 5.68 4.16
C GLU A 902 43.26 5.60 5.37
N TYR A 903 43.79 5.53 6.59
CA TYR A 903 43.03 5.36 7.84
C TYR A 903 41.79 6.27 7.95
N PHE A 904 40.60 5.67 8.03
CA PHE A 904 39.33 6.37 8.26
C PHE A 904 39.09 6.52 9.77
N GLN A 905 39.44 7.68 10.35
CA GLN A 905 39.15 8.00 11.76
C GLN A 905 38.29 9.28 11.91
N HIS A 906 37.60 9.41 13.05
CA HIS A 906 37.02 10.67 13.56
C HIS A 906 35.78 11.28 12.85
N PHE A 907 34.88 10.48 12.27
CA PHE A 907 33.52 10.96 11.97
C PHE A 907 32.53 10.60 13.07
N ASN A 908 32.11 11.59 13.85
CA ASN A 908 31.19 11.37 14.96
C ASN A 908 29.73 11.14 14.50
N SER A 909 29.37 11.66 13.32
CA SER A 909 27.99 11.66 12.82
C SER A 909 27.72 10.61 11.74
N LEU A 910 28.74 10.06 11.09
CA LEU A 910 28.56 9.16 9.95
C LEU A 910 27.80 7.89 10.34
N ARG A 911 26.76 7.56 9.58
CA ARG A 911 25.89 6.38 9.76
C ARG A 911 25.96 5.43 8.57
N ASN A 912 26.10 5.98 7.35
CA ASN A 912 26.12 5.21 6.12
C ASN A 912 27.37 5.51 5.31
N LEU A 913 28.08 4.46 4.91
CA LEU A 913 29.27 4.57 4.08
C LEU A 913 29.18 3.59 2.90
N ASP A 914 29.35 4.10 1.70
CA ASP A 914 29.26 3.32 0.46
C ASP A 914 30.56 3.38 -0.33
N PHE A 915 31.22 2.24 -0.46
CA PHE A 915 32.41 1.99 -1.27
C PHE A 915 32.16 0.90 -2.34
N ALA A 916 30.93 0.69 -2.76
CA ALA A 916 30.65 -0.30 -3.80
C ALA A 916 31.44 0.00 -5.07
N ASP A 917 31.84 -1.01 -5.84
CA ASP A 917 32.50 -0.84 -7.15
C ASP A 917 33.71 0.11 -7.11
N SER A 918 34.51 0.04 -6.05
CA SER A 918 35.63 0.97 -5.82
C SER A 918 37.01 0.36 -6.07
N SER A 919 37.07 -0.85 -6.66
CA SER A 919 38.30 -1.62 -6.91
C SER A 919 39.13 -1.96 -5.66
N LEU A 920 38.50 -2.00 -4.48
CA LEU A 920 39.17 -2.29 -3.21
C LEU A 920 39.65 -3.74 -3.15
N LYS A 921 40.92 -3.94 -2.80
CA LYS A 921 41.53 -5.28 -2.61
C LYS A 921 41.37 -5.81 -1.17
N LYS A 922 41.19 -4.92 -0.20
CA LYS A 922 41.05 -5.22 1.21
C LYS A 922 40.02 -4.28 1.82
N ILE A 923 39.38 -4.72 2.90
CA ILE A 923 38.49 -3.86 3.69
C ILE A 923 39.34 -2.80 4.41
N PRO A 924 39.00 -1.50 4.30
CA PRO A 924 39.71 -0.46 5.03
C PRO A 924 39.50 -0.62 6.54
N PHE A 925 40.49 -0.23 7.33
CA PHE A 925 40.28 -0.12 8.78
C PHE A 925 39.44 1.12 9.08
N LEU A 926 38.32 0.91 9.80
CA LEU A 926 37.27 1.88 10.04
C LEU A 926 37.10 2.07 11.56
N GLU A 927 37.36 3.28 12.08
CA GLU A 927 37.03 3.68 13.46
C GLU A 927 35.80 4.58 13.50
N GLN A 928 34.65 4.06 13.08
CA GLN A 928 33.36 4.77 13.05
C GLN A 928 32.36 4.08 13.97
N VAL A 929 32.42 4.42 15.25
CA VAL A 929 31.59 3.79 16.28
C VAL A 929 30.10 3.90 15.96
N ASN A 930 29.66 4.96 15.30
CA ASN A 930 28.25 5.18 14.97
C ASN A 930 27.81 4.65 13.58
N LEU A 931 28.71 3.98 12.85
CA LEU A 931 28.38 3.40 11.54
C LEU A 931 27.31 2.32 11.68
N VAL A 932 26.28 2.41 10.85
CA VAL A 932 25.12 1.51 10.83
C VAL A 932 25.14 0.64 9.57
N SER A 933 25.48 1.23 8.42
CA SER A 933 25.48 0.56 7.13
C SER A 933 26.81 0.75 6.41
N LEU A 934 27.38 -0.36 5.94
CA LEU A 934 28.60 -0.40 5.15
C LEU A 934 28.38 -1.21 3.87
N ASN A 935 28.55 -0.57 2.72
CA ASN A 935 28.47 -1.22 1.41
C ASN A 935 29.87 -1.34 0.80
N LEU A 936 30.32 -2.58 0.60
CA LEU A 936 31.60 -2.96 0.01
C LEU A 936 31.40 -3.87 -1.22
N SER A 937 30.19 -3.88 -1.79
CA SER A 937 29.85 -4.75 -2.92
C SER A 937 30.67 -4.45 -4.18
N ASN A 938 30.78 -5.40 -5.11
CA ASN A 938 31.44 -5.21 -6.41
C ASN A 938 32.91 -4.77 -6.31
N ASN A 939 33.65 -5.24 -5.29
CA ASN A 939 35.08 -4.96 -5.14
C ASN A 939 35.91 -6.22 -5.48
N VAL A 940 37.22 -6.18 -5.24
CA VAL A 940 38.15 -7.30 -5.49
C VAL A 940 38.72 -7.86 -4.19
N ILE A 941 37.92 -7.83 -3.11
CA ILE A 941 38.32 -8.30 -1.78
C ILE A 941 38.42 -9.83 -1.80
N THR A 942 39.57 -10.38 -1.39
CA THR A 942 39.85 -11.83 -1.42
C THR A 942 39.68 -12.51 -0.07
N GLU A 943 39.89 -11.79 1.03
CA GLU A 943 39.89 -12.35 2.38
C GLU A 943 39.30 -11.36 3.39
N LEU A 944 38.69 -11.90 4.45
CA LEU A 944 38.21 -11.15 5.61
C LEU A 944 39.27 -11.22 6.71
N ASN A 945 40.06 -10.16 6.88
CA ASN A 945 41.08 -10.10 7.92
C ASN A 945 40.42 -10.21 9.31
N PRO A 946 40.93 -11.04 10.25
CA PRO A 946 40.43 -11.06 11.61
C PRO A 946 40.50 -9.67 12.26
N GLY A 947 39.42 -9.20 12.86
CA GLY A 947 39.39 -7.87 13.50
C GLY A 947 38.85 -6.73 12.62
N PHE A 948 38.44 -6.99 11.36
CA PHE A 948 38.01 -5.93 10.44
C PHE A 948 36.76 -5.16 10.90
N LEU A 949 36.02 -5.69 11.87
CA LEU A 949 34.80 -5.09 12.43
C LEU A 949 35.05 -4.37 13.77
N PHE A 950 36.26 -4.48 14.35
CA PHE A 950 36.58 -4.00 15.70
C PHE A 950 36.21 -2.52 15.95
N GLY A 951 36.39 -1.63 14.95
CA GLY A 951 36.09 -0.21 15.08
C GLY A 951 34.66 0.22 14.71
N ILE A 952 33.77 -0.73 14.35
CA ILE A 952 32.39 -0.46 13.90
C ILE A 952 31.33 -1.35 14.62
N PRO A 953 31.27 -1.32 15.97
CA PRO A 953 30.44 -2.23 16.76
C PRO A 953 28.92 -2.04 16.60
N ASN A 954 28.47 -0.88 16.11
CA ASN A 954 27.05 -0.58 15.89
C ASN A 954 26.58 -0.94 14.47
N LEU A 955 27.43 -1.57 13.65
CA LEU A 955 27.09 -1.98 12.30
C LEU A 955 25.91 -2.96 12.32
N ARG A 956 24.93 -2.70 11.45
CA ARG A 956 23.71 -3.50 11.28
C ARG A 956 23.64 -4.13 9.91
N LYS A 957 24.03 -3.39 8.88
CA LYS A 957 24.01 -3.83 7.50
C LYS A 957 25.42 -3.87 6.92
N LEU A 958 25.78 -5.03 6.38
CA LEU A 958 27.05 -5.25 5.69
C LEU A 958 26.79 -5.92 4.33
N ASP A 959 27.16 -5.23 3.25
CA ASP A 959 27.13 -5.79 1.91
C ASP A 959 28.55 -6.08 1.41
N LEU A 960 28.86 -7.36 1.24
CA LEU A 960 30.13 -7.88 0.72
C LEU A 960 29.91 -8.63 -0.61
N SER A 961 28.76 -8.43 -1.26
CA SER A 961 28.43 -9.15 -2.49
C SER A 961 29.37 -8.82 -3.65
N HIS A 962 29.47 -9.72 -4.63
CA HIS A 962 30.29 -9.52 -5.83
C HIS A 962 31.77 -9.17 -5.51
N ASN A 963 32.38 -9.95 -4.62
CA ASN A 963 33.79 -9.87 -4.29
C ASN A 963 34.51 -11.19 -4.67
N ASN A 964 35.78 -11.33 -4.31
CA ASN A 964 36.58 -12.52 -4.60
C ASN A 964 36.85 -13.37 -3.32
N ILE A 965 35.94 -13.35 -2.35
CA ILE A 965 36.07 -14.05 -1.06
C ILE A 965 35.91 -15.56 -1.27
N THR A 966 36.91 -16.36 -0.91
CA THR A 966 36.90 -17.82 -1.11
C THR A 966 36.53 -18.64 0.12
N THR A 967 36.77 -18.12 1.33
CA THR A 967 36.54 -18.84 2.59
C THR A 967 36.01 -17.90 3.68
N LEU A 968 35.26 -18.45 4.63
CA LEU A 968 34.73 -17.76 5.81
C LEU A 968 35.29 -18.38 7.09
N ILE A 969 36.62 -18.36 7.25
CA ILE A 969 37.29 -18.95 8.42
C ILE A 969 37.51 -17.87 9.48
N ASN A 970 36.84 -18.02 10.63
CA ASN A 970 36.94 -17.13 11.79
C ASN A 970 36.90 -15.61 11.47
N PRO A 971 35.87 -15.12 10.78
CA PRO A 971 35.73 -13.69 10.48
C PRO A 971 35.45 -12.81 11.71
N ARG A 972 35.27 -13.41 12.91
CA ARG A 972 34.95 -12.72 14.18
C ARG A 972 33.72 -11.82 14.11
N TRP A 973 32.63 -12.35 13.58
CA TRP A 973 31.34 -11.66 13.49
C TRP A 973 30.83 -11.08 14.82
N ASN A 974 31.23 -11.67 15.94
CA ASN A 974 30.88 -11.19 17.28
C ASN A 974 31.43 -9.80 17.61
N GLU A 975 32.36 -9.25 16.83
CA GLU A 975 32.81 -7.86 16.95
C GLU A 975 31.74 -6.84 16.53
N ALA A 976 30.79 -7.23 15.66
CA ALA A 976 29.61 -6.45 15.30
C ALA A 976 28.34 -7.14 15.81
N GLU A 977 28.11 -7.10 17.13
CA GLU A 977 26.99 -7.81 17.78
C GLU A 977 25.62 -7.40 17.24
N ASN A 978 25.48 -6.19 16.69
CA ASN A 978 24.24 -5.65 16.17
C ASN A 978 23.98 -6.00 14.68
N LEU A 979 24.88 -6.76 14.04
CA LEU A 979 24.74 -7.10 12.62
C LEU A 979 23.45 -7.92 12.38
N ASN A 980 22.56 -7.37 11.56
CA ASN A 980 21.23 -7.91 11.31
C ASN A 980 21.01 -8.29 9.82
N GLU A 981 21.75 -7.68 8.90
CA GLU A 981 21.70 -7.93 7.45
C GLU A 981 23.11 -8.15 6.91
N LEU A 982 23.29 -9.29 6.24
CA LEU A 982 24.55 -9.69 5.62
C LEU A 982 24.31 -10.19 4.20
N ASP A 983 24.97 -9.56 3.22
CA ASP A 983 25.01 -10.03 1.84
C ASP A 983 26.40 -10.52 1.48
N LEU A 984 26.50 -11.81 1.11
CA LEU A 984 27.73 -12.47 0.66
C LEU A 984 27.59 -13.00 -0.76
N SER A 985 26.52 -12.64 -1.46
CA SER A 985 26.21 -13.21 -2.77
C SER A 985 27.28 -12.93 -3.82
N SER A 986 27.34 -13.75 -4.85
CA SER A 986 28.30 -13.58 -5.96
C SER A 986 29.77 -13.57 -5.52
N ASN A 987 30.12 -14.33 -4.47
CA ASN A 987 31.50 -14.59 -4.08
C ASN A 987 31.92 -16.03 -4.44
N PRO A 988 33.21 -16.29 -4.72
CA PRO A 988 33.74 -17.63 -5.00
C PRO A 988 33.92 -18.50 -3.74
N ILE A 989 33.00 -18.42 -2.77
CA ILE A 989 33.06 -19.19 -1.52
C ILE A 989 32.96 -20.68 -1.83
N GLU A 990 33.92 -21.48 -1.36
CA GLU A 990 33.96 -22.92 -1.66
C GLU A 990 33.22 -23.80 -0.64
N VAL A 991 33.19 -23.40 0.63
CA VAL A 991 32.66 -24.22 1.73
C VAL A 991 31.90 -23.34 2.72
N LEU A 992 30.70 -23.80 3.10
CA LEU A 992 29.91 -23.26 4.21
C LEU A 992 29.70 -24.36 5.27
N THR A 993 30.10 -24.07 6.50
CA THR A 993 30.00 -24.96 7.69
C THR A 993 29.28 -24.25 8.84
N SER A 994 29.06 -24.96 9.95
CA SER A 994 28.53 -24.39 11.20
C SER A 994 29.36 -23.21 11.77
N ASP A 995 30.65 -23.11 11.42
CA ASP A 995 31.52 -22.00 11.85
C ASP A 995 31.37 -20.74 11.00
N SER A 996 30.89 -20.85 9.75
CA SER A 996 30.88 -19.73 8.79
C SER A 996 30.09 -18.51 9.28
N PHE A 997 29.01 -18.73 10.05
CA PHE A 997 28.14 -17.70 10.61
C PHE A 997 28.14 -17.68 12.16
N PHE A 998 29.13 -18.32 12.77
CA PHE A 998 29.25 -18.33 14.22
C PHE A 998 29.39 -16.91 14.78
N GLY A 999 28.61 -16.57 15.81
CA GLY A 999 28.58 -15.22 16.41
C GLY A 999 27.45 -14.32 15.92
N LEU A 1000 26.84 -14.59 14.76
CA LEU A 1000 25.75 -13.79 14.17
C LEU A 1000 24.36 -14.07 14.82
N ARG A 1001 24.24 -13.81 16.12
CA ARG A 1001 23.01 -14.13 16.89
C ARG A 1001 21.81 -13.23 16.54
N ASN A 1002 22.06 -12.03 16.04
CA ASN A 1002 21.03 -11.03 15.71
C ASN A 1002 20.70 -10.97 14.21
N LEU A 1003 21.26 -11.88 13.40
CA LEU A 1003 21.05 -11.89 11.96
C LEU A 1003 19.60 -12.23 11.60
N LYS A 1004 18.99 -11.35 10.81
CA LYS A 1004 17.59 -11.40 10.36
C LYS A 1004 17.49 -11.61 8.86
N VAL A 1005 18.44 -11.07 8.09
CA VAL A 1005 18.48 -11.14 6.63
C VAL A 1005 19.84 -11.66 6.19
N LEU A 1006 19.84 -12.72 5.38
CA LEU A 1006 21.04 -13.31 4.82
C LEU A 1006 20.88 -13.54 3.31
N ASN A 1007 21.89 -13.17 2.53
CA ASN A 1007 21.99 -13.51 1.11
C ASN A 1007 23.27 -14.28 0.79
N VAL A 1008 23.10 -15.50 0.29
CA VAL A 1008 24.16 -16.44 -0.13
C VAL A 1008 23.90 -16.97 -1.54
N GLN A 1009 23.31 -16.15 -2.41
CA GLN A 1009 23.09 -16.49 -3.83
C GLN A 1009 24.37 -16.33 -4.66
N ASN A 1010 24.38 -16.90 -5.86
CA ASN A 1010 25.44 -16.84 -6.86
C ASN A 1010 26.83 -17.30 -6.37
N LEU A 1011 26.88 -18.23 -5.40
CA LEU A 1011 28.14 -18.85 -4.96
C LEU A 1011 28.55 -19.97 -5.93
N HIS A 1012 29.06 -19.59 -7.10
CA HIS A 1012 29.30 -20.51 -8.23
C HIS A 1012 30.39 -21.56 -7.96
N ARG A 1013 31.31 -21.30 -7.02
CA ARG A 1013 32.39 -22.24 -6.64
C ARG A 1013 32.08 -23.08 -5.40
N LEU A 1014 30.86 -23.01 -4.87
CA LEU A 1014 30.48 -23.78 -3.70
C LEU A 1014 30.57 -25.28 -3.99
N LYS A 1015 31.29 -26.00 -3.14
CA LYS A 1015 31.50 -27.46 -3.20
C LYS A 1015 30.81 -28.19 -2.05
N ARG A 1016 30.58 -27.50 -0.92
CA ARG A 1016 30.00 -28.08 0.31
C ARG A 1016 29.16 -27.03 1.05
N PHE A 1017 27.98 -27.45 1.50
CA PHE A 1017 27.08 -26.67 2.35
C PHE A 1017 26.50 -27.61 3.42
N ASP A 1018 26.93 -27.45 4.67
CA ASP A 1018 26.48 -28.30 5.78
C ASP A 1018 25.07 -27.92 6.25
N ALA A 1019 24.25 -28.91 6.63
CA ALA A 1019 22.84 -28.71 6.98
C ALA A 1019 22.64 -27.80 8.21
N ASP A 1020 23.61 -27.80 9.14
CA ASP A 1020 23.62 -27.05 10.40
C ASP A 1020 24.28 -25.67 10.30
N THR A 1021 24.75 -25.27 9.12
CA THR A 1021 25.37 -23.95 8.86
C THR A 1021 24.58 -22.77 9.41
N LEU A 1022 23.23 -22.81 9.35
CA LEU A 1022 22.35 -21.74 9.82
C LEU A 1022 21.81 -21.94 11.24
N SER A 1023 22.27 -22.96 11.97
CA SER A 1023 21.73 -23.33 13.30
C SER A 1023 21.90 -22.24 14.36
N THR A 1024 22.91 -21.37 14.22
CA THR A 1024 23.16 -20.24 15.11
C THR A 1024 22.26 -19.02 14.82
N CYS A 1025 21.72 -18.92 13.60
CA CYS A 1025 20.96 -17.77 13.10
C CYS A 1025 19.46 -17.87 13.44
N LYS A 1026 19.12 -18.00 14.73
CA LYS A 1026 17.74 -18.29 15.19
C LYS A 1026 16.70 -17.19 14.90
N LEU A 1027 17.16 -15.95 14.68
CA LEU A 1027 16.32 -14.79 14.36
C LEU A 1027 16.16 -14.55 12.86
N LEU A 1028 16.67 -15.44 12.01
CA LEU A 1028 16.61 -15.30 10.56
C LEU A 1028 15.15 -15.34 10.08
N VAL A 1029 14.71 -14.25 9.45
CA VAL A 1029 13.35 -14.10 8.89
C VAL A 1029 13.34 -14.02 7.37
N SER A 1030 14.47 -13.69 6.75
CA SER A 1030 14.63 -13.56 5.31
C SER A 1030 15.91 -14.24 4.84
N LEU A 1031 15.79 -15.14 3.87
CA LEU A 1031 16.92 -15.87 3.30
C LEU A 1031 16.85 -15.80 1.78
N LYS A 1032 17.95 -15.37 1.16
CA LYS A 1032 18.18 -15.51 -0.28
C LYS A 1032 19.22 -16.59 -0.51
N ILE A 1033 18.86 -17.61 -1.29
CA ILE A 1033 19.66 -18.81 -1.52
C ILE A 1033 19.43 -19.32 -2.96
N GLN A 1034 20.22 -20.29 -3.40
CA GLN A 1034 20.05 -20.94 -4.70
C GLN A 1034 20.11 -22.46 -4.58
N SER A 1035 19.68 -23.17 -5.62
CA SER A 1035 20.02 -24.59 -5.79
C SER A 1035 21.47 -24.74 -6.25
N TRP A 1036 22.09 -25.86 -5.88
CA TRP A 1036 23.44 -26.21 -6.31
C TRP A 1036 23.43 -27.66 -6.80
N PRO A 1037 23.17 -27.91 -8.10
CA PRO A 1037 22.86 -29.25 -8.61
C PRO A 1037 23.91 -30.31 -8.26
N ASN A 1038 25.19 -29.91 -8.29
CA ASN A 1038 26.33 -30.77 -8.00
C ASN A 1038 26.43 -31.17 -6.52
N ILE A 1039 25.91 -30.35 -5.60
CA ILE A 1039 25.88 -30.62 -4.16
C ILE A 1039 24.55 -31.29 -3.78
N GLU A 1040 23.45 -30.79 -4.35
CA GLU A 1040 22.08 -31.13 -3.97
C GLU A 1040 21.74 -32.59 -4.31
N LYS A 1041 22.28 -33.11 -5.40
CA LYS A 1041 22.08 -34.51 -5.81
C LYS A 1041 22.69 -35.54 -4.84
N TYR A 1042 23.74 -35.20 -4.10
CA TYR A 1042 24.56 -36.18 -3.38
C TYR A 1042 24.73 -35.91 -1.89
N ARG A 1043 24.59 -34.66 -1.43
CA ARG A 1043 25.01 -34.25 -0.08
C ARG A 1043 24.14 -33.20 0.60
N PHE A 1044 23.27 -32.51 -0.13
CA PHE A 1044 22.53 -31.34 0.38
C PHE A 1044 21.05 -31.36 -0.07
N ARG A 1045 20.12 -30.88 0.76
CA ARG A 1045 18.73 -30.59 0.35
C ARG A 1045 18.27 -29.30 1.01
N LEU A 1046 17.70 -28.38 0.24
CA LEU A 1046 17.30 -27.07 0.78
C LEU A 1046 16.34 -27.17 1.99
N PRO A 1047 15.29 -28.01 2.01
CA PRO A 1047 14.44 -28.18 3.18
C PRO A 1047 15.19 -28.59 4.46
N SER A 1048 16.28 -29.33 4.36
CA SER A 1048 17.09 -29.76 5.53
C SER A 1048 17.85 -28.59 6.18
N ILE A 1049 18.26 -27.58 5.41
CA ILE A 1049 18.80 -26.34 5.99
C ILE A 1049 17.67 -25.51 6.60
N LEU A 1050 16.55 -25.40 5.89
CA LEU A 1050 15.43 -24.57 6.32
C LEU A 1050 14.79 -25.07 7.63
N SER A 1051 14.92 -26.35 7.96
CA SER A 1051 14.47 -26.87 9.26
C SER A 1051 15.20 -26.28 10.47
N ASN A 1052 16.41 -25.73 10.29
CA ASN A 1052 17.15 -25.04 11.35
C ASN A 1052 16.72 -23.58 11.55
N VAL A 1053 15.90 -23.02 10.66
CA VAL A 1053 15.40 -21.63 10.71
C VAL A 1053 13.86 -21.58 10.60
N PRO A 1054 13.13 -22.10 11.61
CA PRO A 1054 11.67 -22.28 11.54
C PRO A 1054 10.87 -20.96 11.51
N HIS A 1055 11.50 -19.83 11.86
CA HIS A 1055 10.89 -18.50 11.90
C HIS A 1055 10.95 -17.74 10.57
N LEU A 1056 11.48 -18.38 9.51
CA LEU A 1056 11.62 -17.77 8.20
C LEU A 1056 10.26 -17.33 7.64
N LYS A 1057 10.13 -16.05 7.31
CA LYS A 1057 8.94 -15.43 6.72
C LYS A 1057 9.11 -15.19 5.22
N LYS A 1058 10.35 -14.98 4.74
CA LYS A 1058 10.67 -14.71 3.33
C LYS A 1058 11.78 -15.65 2.85
N LEU A 1059 11.54 -16.32 1.73
CA LEU A 1059 12.50 -17.21 1.10
C LEU A 1059 12.58 -16.85 -0.39
N HIS A 1060 13.76 -16.46 -0.83
CA HIS A 1060 14.07 -16.20 -2.23
C HIS A 1060 15.01 -17.30 -2.71
N VAL A 1061 14.60 -18.08 -3.70
CA VAL A 1061 15.34 -19.22 -4.22
C VAL A 1061 15.61 -19.01 -5.70
N LYS A 1062 16.89 -18.99 -6.08
CA LYS A 1062 17.31 -19.04 -7.48
C LYS A 1062 17.51 -20.50 -7.87
N ILE A 1063 16.75 -20.99 -8.84
CA ILE A 1063 16.90 -22.33 -9.39
C ILE A 1063 17.88 -22.25 -10.56
N VAL A 1064 18.98 -22.98 -10.45
CA VAL A 1064 20.06 -23.00 -11.46
C VAL A 1064 19.76 -23.98 -12.59
N GLU A 1065 19.05 -25.06 -12.26
CA GLU A 1065 18.56 -26.07 -13.19
C GLU A 1065 17.50 -25.51 -14.14
N ASP A 1066 17.29 -26.23 -15.25
CA ASP A 1066 16.22 -25.96 -16.20
C ASP A 1066 14.84 -26.41 -15.71
N LYS A 1067 14.79 -27.27 -14.68
CA LYS A 1067 13.56 -27.82 -14.10
C LYS A 1067 13.50 -27.68 -12.59
N LEU A 1068 12.34 -27.25 -12.08
CA LEU A 1068 12.01 -27.29 -10.66
C LEU A 1068 11.26 -28.59 -10.34
N THR A 1069 11.95 -29.57 -9.76
CA THR A 1069 11.44 -30.89 -9.37
C THR A 1069 11.35 -31.04 -7.86
N ASP A 1070 12.47 -31.35 -7.22
CA ASP A 1070 12.57 -31.82 -5.84
C ASP A 1070 13.34 -30.86 -4.92
N GLN A 1071 13.90 -29.77 -5.46
CA GLN A 1071 14.68 -28.77 -4.72
C GLN A 1071 13.90 -28.14 -3.55
N LEU A 1072 12.58 -28.02 -3.67
CA LEU A 1072 11.69 -27.49 -2.62
C LEU A 1072 10.80 -28.57 -1.96
N VAL A 1073 10.98 -29.84 -2.34
CA VAL A 1073 10.14 -30.94 -1.83
C VAL A 1073 10.63 -31.35 -0.45
N GLY A 1074 9.87 -30.96 0.58
CA GLY A 1074 10.13 -31.24 1.98
C GLY A 1074 9.29 -30.34 2.88
N THR A 1075 9.50 -30.39 4.20
CA THR A 1075 8.81 -29.48 5.12
C THR A 1075 9.46 -28.10 5.06
N LEU A 1076 8.72 -27.11 4.54
CA LEU A 1076 9.16 -25.71 4.54
C LEU A 1076 8.70 -25.00 5.81
N PRO A 1077 9.30 -23.85 6.17
CA PRO A 1077 8.91 -23.08 7.34
C PRO A 1077 7.38 -22.81 7.38
N PRO A 1078 6.70 -23.05 8.52
CA PRO A 1078 5.24 -23.13 8.59
C PRO A 1078 4.53 -21.79 8.36
N LYS A 1079 5.26 -20.68 8.46
CA LYS A 1079 4.75 -19.31 8.31
C LYS A 1079 5.42 -18.53 7.18
N LEU A 1080 5.91 -19.24 6.18
CA LEU A 1080 6.50 -18.60 5.00
C LEU A 1080 5.46 -17.73 4.27
N LYS A 1081 5.63 -16.41 4.34
CA LYS A 1081 4.76 -15.40 3.73
C LYS A 1081 5.13 -15.08 2.30
N VAL A 1082 6.42 -15.09 1.99
CA VAL A 1082 6.94 -14.81 0.66
C VAL A 1082 7.79 -15.98 0.21
N LEU A 1083 7.40 -16.60 -0.90
CA LEU A 1083 8.27 -17.47 -1.68
C LEU A 1083 8.49 -16.82 -3.04
N GLU A 1084 9.73 -16.46 -3.33
CA GLU A 1084 10.15 -15.99 -4.65
C GLU A 1084 11.07 -17.02 -5.29
N VAL A 1085 10.72 -17.47 -6.48
CA VAL A 1085 11.50 -18.38 -7.31
C VAL A 1085 11.97 -17.63 -8.55
N THR A 1086 13.27 -17.71 -8.83
CA THR A 1086 13.92 -17.06 -9.99
C THR A 1086 14.84 -18.06 -10.69
N GLY A 1087 15.32 -17.73 -11.89
CA GLY A 1087 16.29 -18.55 -12.61
C GLY A 1087 16.09 -18.46 -14.10
N GLU A 1088 17.05 -17.88 -14.82
CA GLU A 1088 16.95 -17.64 -16.28
C GLU A 1088 16.90 -18.95 -17.09
N ASN A 1089 17.51 -20.02 -16.56
CA ASN A 1089 17.48 -21.35 -17.16
C ASN A 1089 16.16 -22.10 -16.90
N LEU A 1090 15.41 -21.70 -15.87
CA LEU A 1090 14.20 -22.42 -15.46
C LEU A 1090 13.11 -22.29 -16.53
N THR A 1091 12.76 -23.41 -17.15
CA THR A 1091 11.78 -23.51 -18.23
C THR A 1091 10.61 -24.41 -17.89
N GLU A 1092 10.80 -25.42 -17.03
CA GLU A 1092 9.78 -26.40 -16.64
C GLU A 1092 9.61 -26.48 -15.12
N ILE A 1093 8.37 -26.70 -14.66
CA ILE A 1093 8.05 -26.93 -13.24
C ILE A 1093 7.28 -28.24 -13.08
N ASN A 1094 7.65 -29.05 -12.09
CA ASN A 1094 6.88 -30.21 -11.67
C ASN A 1094 5.67 -29.80 -10.81
N GLY A 1095 4.52 -30.47 -11.02
CA GLY A 1095 3.28 -30.19 -10.29
C GLY A 1095 3.39 -30.30 -8.75
N ASP A 1096 4.30 -31.13 -8.24
CA ASP A 1096 4.51 -31.34 -6.81
C ASP A 1096 5.61 -30.45 -6.19
N ALA A 1097 6.26 -29.57 -6.96
CA ALA A 1097 7.38 -28.75 -6.49
C ALA A 1097 7.06 -27.91 -5.24
N LEU A 1098 5.80 -27.48 -5.07
CA LEU A 1098 5.34 -26.65 -3.95
C LEU A 1098 4.56 -27.43 -2.88
N LYS A 1099 4.61 -28.78 -2.91
CA LYS A 1099 3.87 -29.63 -1.97
C LYS A 1099 4.25 -29.39 -0.50
N GLY A 1100 5.49 -28.94 -0.26
CA GLY A 1100 6.03 -28.60 1.06
C GLY A 1100 5.48 -27.34 1.73
N LEU A 1101 4.84 -26.44 0.97
CA LEU A 1101 4.37 -25.15 1.49
C LEU A 1101 3.15 -25.29 2.41
N HIS A 1102 3.16 -24.58 3.53
CA HIS A 1102 2.00 -24.51 4.42
C HIS A 1102 1.07 -23.35 4.04
N PRO A 1103 -0.23 -23.60 3.88
CA PRO A 1103 -1.19 -22.55 3.59
C PRO A 1103 -1.36 -21.63 4.82
N ILE A 1104 -1.15 -20.32 4.64
CA ILE A 1104 -1.32 -19.27 5.67
C ILE A 1104 -2.25 -18.13 5.21
N LYS A 1105 -2.67 -17.25 6.13
CA LYS A 1105 -3.65 -16.17 5.87
C LYS A 1105 -3.39 -15.35 4.61
N GLU A 1106 -2.16 -14.88 4.46
CA GLU A 1106 -1.69 -14.01 3.37
C GLU A 1106 -0.34 -14.54 2.89
N MET A 1107 -0.23 -14.82 1.59
CA MET A 1107 0.98 -15.38 0.99
C MET A 1107 1.23 -14.75 -0.38
N LEU A 1108 2.47 -14.39 -0.64
CA LEU A 1108 2.96 -13.98 -1.96
C LEU A 1108 3.81 -15.11 -2.53
N ILE A 1109 3.35 -15.65 -3.66
CA ILE A 1109 4.13 -16.61 -4.44
C ILE A 1109 4.55 -15.90 -5.71
N ARG A 1110 5.86 -15.79 -5.91
CA ARG A 1110 6.44 -15.08 -7.02
C ARG A 1110 7.31 -15.99 -7.86
N PHE A 1111 7.07 -15.99 -9.17
CA PHE A 1111 8.00 -16.52 -10.17
C PHE A 1111 8.37 -15.36 -11.08
N THR A 1112 9.64 -14.99 -11.14
CA THR A 1112 10.10 -13.83 -11.95
C THR A 1112 11.47 -14.11 -12.52
N GLY A 1113 11.81 -13.50 -13.66
CA GLY A 1113 13.11 -13.68 -14.28
C GLY A 1113 13.37 -15.14 -14.64
N THR A 1114 12.34 -15.83 -15.15
CA THR A 1114 12.42 -17.21 -15.63
C THR A 1114 11.99 -17.30 -17.09
N ASN A 1115 12.34 -18.40 -17.75
CA ASN A 1115 11.90 -18.72 -19.10
C ASN A 1115 10.71 -19.70 -19.13
N ILE A 1116 9.93 -19.76 -18.05
CA ILE A 1116 8.72 -20.58 -17.96
C ILE A 1116 7.69 -20.10 -18.97
N THR A 1117 7.17 -21.02 -19.79
CA THR A 1117 6.15 -20.72 -20.80
C THR A 1117 4.73 -21.08 -20.36
N THR A 1118 4.59 -22.00 -19.39
CA THR A 1118 3.30 -22.48 -18.85
C THR A 1118 3.49 -23.11 -17.46
N PHE A 1119 2.42 -23.23 -16.68
CA PHE A 1119 2.41 -23.88 -15.36
C PHE A 1119 1.59 -25.18 -15.39
N PRO A 1120 2.00 -26.23 -14.64
CA PRO A 1120 1.21 -27.45 -14.53
C PRO A 1120 -0.24 -27.21 -14.10
N PRO A 1121 -1.20 -28.04 -14.55
CA PRO A 1121 -2.55 -28.00 -14.04
C PRO A 1121 -2.57 -28.18 -12.51
N MET A 1122 -3.51 -27.51 -11.87
CA MET A 1122 -3.75 -27.51 -10.42
C MET A 1122 -2.61 -26.98 -9.55
N PHE A 1123 -1.53 -26.47 -10.12
CA PHE A 1123 -0.33 -26.04 -9.39
C PHE A 1123 -0.63 -25.04 -8.27
N PHE A 1124 -1.48 -24.04 -8.52
CA PHE A 1124 -1.84 -23.03 -7.52
C PHE A 1124 -3.08 -23.38 -6.69
N THR A 1125 -3.72 -24.53 -6.94
CA THR A 1125 -5.04 -24.85 -6.34
C THR A 1125 -4.99 -25.03 -4.82
N LYS A 1126 -3.83 -25.39 -4.28
CA LYS A 1126 -3.59 -25.50 -2.84
C LYS A 1126 -3.73 -24.17 -2.11
N PHE A 1127 -3.60 -23.05 -2.84
CA PHE A 1127 -3.72 -21.69 -2.31
C PHE A 1127 -5.10 -21.07 -2.52
N ILE A 1128 -6.03 -21.79 -3.17
CA ILE A 1128 -7.43 -21.37 -3.28
C ILE A 1128 -7.97 -21.21 -1.86
N ASN A 1129 -8.48 -20.00 -1.57
CA ASN A 1129 -9.07 -19.57 -0.30
C ASN A 1129 -8.12 -18.92 0.73
N MET A 1130 -6.84 -18.76 0.39
CA MET A 1130 -5.96 -17.84 1.09
C MET A 1130 -6.15 -16.44 0.49
N LYS A 1131 -5.70 -15.38 1.17
CA LYS A 1131 -5.41 -14.13 0.48
C LYS A 1131 -4.05 -14.26 -0.23
N ALA A 1132 -3.98 -15.18 -1.19
CA ALA A 1132 -2.78 -15.39 -1.98
C ALA A 1132 -2.68 -14.31 -3.06
N THR A 1133 -1.47 -13.79 -3.24
CA THR A 1133 -1.07 -12.99 -4.40
C THR A 1133 -0.14 -13.85 -5.23
N ILE A 1134 -0.47 -14.04 -6.50
CA ILE A 1134 0.37 -14.81 -7.43
C ILE A 1134 1.02 -13.80 -8.38
N ASP A 1135 2.34 -13.67 -8.31
CA ASP A 1135 3.11 -12.70 -9.09
C ASP A 1135 4.02 -13.44 -10.08
N LEU A 1136 3.62 -13.43 -11.34
CA LEU A 1136 4.27 -14.14 -12.44
C LEU A 1136 4.80 -13.15 -13.48
N ARG A 1137 5.14 -11.93 -13.06
CA ARG A 1137 5.64 -10.88 -13.96
C ARG A 1137 7.03 -11.20 -14.49
N GLY A 1138 7.35 -10.70 -15.68
CA GLY A 1138 8.71 -10.79 -16.24
C GLY A 1138 9.16 -12.23 -16.44
N ASN A 1139 8.30 -13.06 -17.04
CA ASN A 1139 8.65 -14.41 -17.51
C ASN A 1139 8.34 -14.51 -19.02
N ASN A 1140 8.39 -15.73 -19.57
CA ASN A 1140 8.07 -15.99 -20.97
C ASN A 1140 6.73 -16.73 -21.15
N ILE A 1141 5.74 -16.44 -20.28
CA ILE A 1141 4.47 -17.17 -20.26
C ILE A 1141 3.69 -16.85 -21.53
N ARG A 1142 3.39 -17.88 -22.31
CA ARG A 1142 2.63 -17.76 -23.57
C ARG A 1142 1.19 -18.15 -23.42
N MET A 1143 0.93 -19.18 -22.61
CA MET A 1143 -0.40 -19.74 -22.37
C MET A 1143 -0.61 -19.92 -20.88
N MET A 1144 -1.78 -19.52 -20.38
CA MET A 1144 -2.13 -19.67 -18.98
C MET A 1144 -3.63 -19.90 -18.84
N GLY A 1145 -4.04 -21.16 -18.73
CA GLY A 1145 -5.44 -21.52 -18.56
C GLY A 1145 -5.91 -21.46 -17.10
N PRO A 1146 -7.25 -21.48 -16.86
CA PRO A 1146 -7.80 -21.48 -15.53
C PRO A 1146 -7.45 -22.75 -14.74
N GLU A 1147 -7.08 -23.85 -15.39
CA GLU A 1147 -6.72 -25.12 -14.75
C GLU A 1147 -5.49 -25.04 -13.85
N SER A 1148 -4.54 -24.12 -14.08
CA SER A 1148 -3.40 -23.93 -13.18
C SER A 1148 -3.84 -23.37 -11.82
N PHE A 1149 -4.96 -22.64 -11.78
CA PHE A 1149 -5.48 -21.94 -10.60
C PHE A 1149 -6.70 -22.61 -9.97
N TYR A 1150 -7.46 -23.36 -10.76
CA TYR A 1150 -8.74 -23.93 -10.35
C TYR A 1150 -8.78 -25.43 -10.64
N LYS A 1151 -9.37 -26.21 -9.71
CA LYS A 1151 -9.51 -27.67 -9.86
C LYS A 1151 -10.27 -28.07 -11.13
N THR A 1152 -11.24 -27.24 -11.53
CA THR A 1152 -12.00 -27.41 -12.77
C THR A 1152 -12.28 -26.03 -13.35
N PRO A 1153 -12.40 -25.87 -14.68
CA PRO A 1153 -12.78 -24.59 -15.29
C PRO A 1153 -14.10 -24.04 -14.73
N ALA A 1154 -15.07 -24.92 -14.43
CA ALA A 1154 -16.34 -24.55 -13.80
C ALA A 1154 -16.13 -23.87 -12.43
N SER A 1155 -15.06 -24.20 -11.70
CA SER A 1155 -14.75 -23.60 -10.39
C SER A 1155 -14.45 -22.10 -10.47
N LEU A 1156 -14.00 -21.58 -11.61
CA LEU A 1156 -13.80 -20.14 -11.84
C LEU A 1156 -15.12 -19.37 -11.70
N GLN A 1157 -16.21 -19.90 -12.26
CA GLN A 1157 -17.53 -19.23 -12.21
C GLN A 1157 -18.02 -19.09 -10.78
N TYR A 1158 -17.83 -20.14 -9.97
CA TYR A 1158 -18.25 -20.15 -8.58
C TYR A 1158 -17.27 -19.35 -7.72
N LEU A 1159 -16.00 -19.73 -7.63
CA LEU A 1159 -15.04 -19.10 -6.72
C LEU A 1159 -14.65 -17.67 -7.13
N GLY A 1160 -14.59 -17.40 -8.44
CA GLY A 1160 -14.14 -16.11 -8.96
C GLY A 1160 -12.79 -15.68 -8.41
N THR A 1161 -12.67 -14.39 -8.15
CA THR A 1161 -11.47 -13.71 -7.64
C THR A 1161 -11.25 -13.90 -6.16
N GLN A 1162 -12.23 -14.46 -5.44
CA GLN A 1162 -12.15 -14.75 -4.02
C GLN A 1162 -11.11 -15.82 -3.67
N ALA A 1163 -10.68 -16.61 -4.66
CA ALA A 1163 -9.60 -17.59 -4.52
C ALA A 1163 -8.21 -16.93 -4.41
N TYR A 1164 -8.02 -15.78 -5.07
CA TYR A 1164 -6.76 -15.04 -5.18
C TYR A 1164 -7.03 -13.54 -5.02
N SER A 1165 -7.60 -13.16 -3.86
CA SER A 1165 -7.97 -11.77 -3.59
C SER A 1165 -6.77 -10.82 -3.52
N GLY A 1166 -5.55 -11.36 -3.44
CA GLY A 1166 -4.32 -10.58 -3.51
C GLY A 1166 -3.97 -10.12 -4.93
N GLY A 1167 -4.56 -10.74 -5.96
CA GLY A 1167 -4.23 -10.46 -7.35
C GLY A 1167 -3.53 -11.64 -8.03
N ILE A 1168 -3.72 -11.75 -9.34
CA ILE A 1168 -2.89 -12.56 -10.24
C ILE A 1168 -2.21 -11.56 -11.17
N HIS A 1169 -0.90 -11.42 -11.04
CA HIS A 1169 -0.09 -10.46 -11.79
C HIS A 1169 0.71 -11.21 -12.85
N VAL A 1170 0.50 -10.87 -14.12
CA VAL A 1170 1.13 -11.53 -15.27
C VAL A 1170 1.69 -10.52 -16.28
N GLN A 1171 1.90 -9.26 -15.88
CA GLN A 1171 2.52 -8.21 -16.69
C GLN A 1171 3.90 -8.65 -17.22
N HIS A 1172 4.33 -8.09 -18.35
CA HIS A 1172 5.62 -8.41 -18.97
C HIS A 1172 5.78 -9.91 -19.29
N ASN A 1173 4.76 -10.50 -19.91
CA ASN A 1173 4.77 -11.85 -20.50
C ASN A 1173 4.26 -11.79 -21.94
N TYR A 1174 4.56 -12.80 -22.74
CA TYR A 1174 4.13 -12.90 -24.15
C TYR A 1174 2.83 -13.70 -24.29
N LEU A 1175 1.78 -13.31 -23.56
CA LEU A 1175 0.49 -14.01 -23.56
C LEU A 1175 -0.14 -13.99 -24.96
N MET A 1176 -0.54 -15.14 -25.49
CA MET A 1176 -1.24 -15.23 -26.77
C MET A 1176 -2.75 -15.01 -26.58
N CYS A 1177 -3.37 -14.17 -27.41
CA CYS A 1177 -4.82 -13.99 -27.39
C CYS A 1177 -5.53 -15.28 -27.85
N GLY A 1178 -6.56 -15.69 -27.11
CA GLY A 1178 -7.31 -16.93 -27.37
C GLY A 1178 -8.16 -17.32 -26.17
N CYS A 1179 -8.69 -18.55 -26.15
CA CYS A 1179 -9.48 -19.04 -25.02
C CYS A 1179 -8.70 -19.08 -23.70
N GLU A 1180 -7.39 -19.30 -23.75
CA GLU A 1180 -6.51 -19.28 -22.57
C GLU A 1180 -6.34 -17.86 -21.98
N ALA A 1181 -6.53 -16.81 -22.78
CA ALA A 1181 -6.45 -15.43 -22.32
C ALA A 1181 -7.83 -14.87 -21.89
N SER A 1182 -8.91 -15.36 -22.50
CA SER A 1182 -10.27 -14.81 -22.31
C SER A 1182 -10.78 -14.93 -20.87
N TRP A 1183 -10.43 -15.99 -20.14
CA TRP A 1183 -10.86 -16.14 -18.75
C TRP A 1183 -10.19 -15.10 -17.85
N MET A 1184 -8.95 -14.72 -18.13
CA MET A 1184 -8.18 -13.75 -17.35
C MET A 1184 -8.79 -12.35 -17.49
N GLY A 1185 -9.23 -11.95 -18.68
CA GLY A 1185 -9.97 -10.70 -18.86
C GLY A 1185 -11.24 -10.63 -17.99
N GLN A 1186 -12.04 -11.71 -17.97
CA GLN A 1186 -13.22 -11.81 -17.09
C GLN A 1186 -12.85 -11.80 -15.61
N TRP A 1187 -11.76 -12.48 -15.26
CA TRP A 1187 -11.24 -12.54 -13.89
C TRP A 1187 -10.78 -11.15 -13.42
N LEU A 1188 -10.04 -10.40 -14.23
CA LEU A 1188 -9.53 -9.06 -13.92
C LEU A 1188 -10.65 -8.05 -13.70
N ARG A 1189 -11.65 -8.02 -14.60
CA ARG A 1189 -12.78 -7.10 -14.43
C ARG A 1189 -13.59 -7.41 -13.17
N ARG A 1190 -13.78 -8.70 -12.85
CA ARG A 1190 -14.38 -9.13 -11.57
C ARG A 1190 -13.52 -8.71 -10.38
N TYR A 1191 -12.19 -8.84 -10.50
CA TYR A 1191 -11.24 -8.52 -9.44
C TYR A 1191 -11.30 -7.04 -9.09
N ILE A 1192 -11.27 -6.18 -10.12
CA ILE A 1192 -11.37 -4.74 -9.96
C ILE A 1192 -12.70 -4.36 -9.32
N ARG A 1193 -13.83 -4.89 -9.82
CA ARG A 1193 -15.15 -4.65 -9.22
C ARG A 1193 -15.16 -5.00 -7.73
N GLU A 1194 -14.73 -6.21 -7.38
CA GLU A 1194 -14.74 -6.67 -6.00
C GLU A 1194 -13.78 -5.85 -5.11
N THR A 1195 -12.65 -5.38 -5.66
CA THR A 1195 -11.67 -4.55 -4.95
C THR A 1195 -12.17 -3.13 -4.72
N LEU A 1196 -12.76 -2.50 -5.73
CA LEU A 1196 -13.26 -1.12 -5.65
C LEU A 1196 -14.50 -1.00 -4.76
N LEU A 1197 -15.33 -2.05 -4.66
CA LEU A 1197 -16.44 -2.12 -3.70
C LEU A 1197 -15.97 -2.13 -2.24
N VAL A 1198 -14.72 -2.51 -1.96
CA VAL A 1198 -14.10 -2.43 -0.63
C VAL A 1198 -13.51 -1.04 -0.38
N HIS A 1199 -13.01 -0.36 -1.42
CA HIS A 1199 -12.26 0.89 -1.34
C HIS A 1199 -13.02 2.12 -1.89
N THR A 1200 -14.35 2.11 -1.79
CA THR A 1200 -15.31 2.97 -2.51
C THR A 1200 -15.13 4.48 -2.44
N LYS A 1201 -14.20 5.01 -1.63
CA LYS A 1201 -14.04 6.46 -1.39
C LYS A 1201 -12.70 7.05 -1.85
N ASN A 1202 -11.78 6.25 -2.39
CA ASN A 1202 -10.49 6.77 -2.86
C ASN A 1202 -10.40 6.70 -4.39
N VAL A 1203 -10.65 7.85 -5.02
CA VAL A 1203 -10.62 8.02 -6.48
C VAL A 1203 -9.22 7.71 -7.04
N ARG A 1204 -8.16 8.26 -6.43
CA ARG A 1204 -6.76 8.00 -6.86
C ARG A 1204 -6.40 6.52 -6.79
N TYR A 1205 -6.85 5.84 -5.73
CA TYR A 1205 -6.65 4.40 -5.59
C TYR A 1205 -7.39 3.62 -6.69
N SER A 1206 -8.62 4.02 -7.03
CA SER A 1206 -9.34 3.38 -8.14
C SER A 1206 -8.63 3.57 -9.48
N ARG A 1207 -8.13 4.78 -9.75
CA ARG A 1207 -7.34 5.10 -10.95
C ARG A 1207 -6.08 4.23 -11.04
N SER A 1208 -5.30 4.18 -9.96
CA SER A 1208 -4.07 3.36 -9.91
C SER A 1208 -4.33 1.87 -10.15
N ILE A 1209 -5.44 1.32 -9.62
CA ILE A 1209 -5.82 -0.07 -9.94
C ILE A 1209 -6.10 -0.23 -11.43
N TYR A 1210 -6.88 0.66 -12.04
CA TYR A 1210 -7.19 0.57 -13.46
C TYR A 1210 -5.92 0.65 -14.32
N GLU A 1211 -5.06 1.63 -14.06
CA GLU A 1211 -3.80 1.84 -14.78
C GLU A 1211 -2.89 0.60 -14.70
N ASN A 1212 -2.67 0.06 -13.51
CA ASN A 1212 -1.86 -1.16 -13.31
C ASN A 1212 -2.42 -2.39 -14.06
N MET A 1213 -3.75 -2.47 -14.20
CA MET A 1213 -4.41 -3.59 -14.86
C MET A 1213 -4.47 -3.42 -16.39
N LEU A 1214 -4.35 -2.20 -16.90
CA LEU A 1214 -4.29 -1.88 -18.32
C LEU A 1214 -2.95 -2.22 -18.96
N GLU A 1215 -1.88 -2.40 -18.19
CA GLU A 1215 -0.60 -2.89 -18.70
C GLU A 1215 -0.69 -4.33 -19.23
N LEU A 1216 -1.71 -5.08 -18.83
CA LEU A 1216 -1.91 -6.47 -19.24
C LEU A 1216 -2.41 -6.54 -20.69
N THR A 1217 -1.55 -7.04 -21.59
CA THR A 1217 -1.86 -7.28 -23.00
C THR A 1217 -1.73 -8.75 -23.38
N CYS A 1218 -2.42 -9.16 -24.43
CA CYS A 1218 -2.14 -10.39 -25.17
C CYS A 1218 -1.80 -10.07 -26.63
N LEU A 1219 -0.99 -10.90 -27.27
CA LEU A 1219 -0.63 -10.81 -28.68
C LEU A 1219 -1.60 -11.65 -29.52
N ASP A 1220 -2.27 -11.02 -30.47
CA ASP A 1220 -3.12 -11.71 -31.44
C ASP A 1220 -2.25 -12.35 -32.53
N GLU A 1221 -2.37 -13.67 -32.69
CA GLU A 1221 -1.53 -14.45 -33.61
C GLU A 1221 -1.78 -14.10 -35.09
N PHE A 1222 -3.00 -13.68 -35.44
CA PHE A 1222 -3.39 -13.40 -36.82
C PHE A 1222 -3.02 -11.99 -37.26
N THR A 1223 -3.14 -11.03 -36.35
CA THR A 1223 -2.93 -9.60 -36.63
C THR A 1223 -1.58 -9.07 -36.14
N GLY A 1224 -0.91 -9.79 -35.24
CA GLY A 1224 0.30 -9.33 -34.55
C GLY A 1224 0.06 -8.17 -33.59
N ALA A 1225 -1.20 -7.80 -33.32
CA ALA A 1225 -1.55 -6.66 -32.49
C ALA A 1225 -1.60 -7.03 -31.00
N ASN A 1226 -1.14 -6.13 -30.13
CA ASN A 1226 -1.31 -6.26 -28.69
C ASN A 1226 -2.71 -5.76 -28.27
N MET A 1227 -3.54 -6.66 -27.78
CA MET A 1227 -4.87 -6.35 -27.25
C MET A 1227 -4.85 -6.24 -25.72
N LYS A 1228 -5.58 -5.27 -25.17
CA LYS A 1228 -5.75 -5.11 -23.71
C LYS A 1228 -6.58 -6.25 -23.15
N LEU A 1229 -6.03 -7.00 -22.20
CA LEU A 1229 -6.65 -8.21 -21.66
C LEU A 1229 -7.94 -7.91 -20.89
N ILE A 1230 -7.99 -6.77 -20.19
CA ILE A 1230 -9.18 -6.30 -19.46
C ILE A 1230 -10.40 -6.07 -20.38
N SER A 1231 -10.18 -5.77 -21.66
CA SER A 1231 -11.25 -5.62 -22.66
C SER A 1231 -11.43 -6.85 -23.56
N TYR A 1232 -10.55 -7.84 -23.46
CA TYR A 1232 -10.60 -9.03 -24.31
C TYR A 1232 -11.68 -10.01 -23.81
N GLU A 1233 -12.57 -10.43 -24.71
CA GLU A 1233 -13.54 -11.50 -24.52
C GLU A 1233 -13.70 -12.30 -25.81
N GLN A 1234 -13.70 -13.63 -25.71
CA GLN A 1234 -13.98 -14.53 -26.83
C GLN A 1234 -15.19 -15.43 -26.49
N SER A 1235 -16.19 -15.47 -27.36
CA SER A 1235 -17.37 -16.34 -27.20
C SER A 1235 -17.02 -17.81 -27.45
N GLY A 1236 -17.67 -18.73 -26.73
CA GLY A 1236 -17.48 -20.18 -26.91
C GLY A 1236 -16.28 -20.78 -26.15
N CYS A 1237 -15.48 -19.96 -25.47
CA CYS A 1237 -14.37 -20.40 -24.64
C CYS A 1237 -14.83 -20.93 -23.27
N TYR A 1238 -15.42 -22.13 -23.25
CA TYR A 1238 -15.83 -22.81 -22.01
C TYR A 1238 -14.82 -23.86 -21.52
N VAL A 1239 -13.88 -24.25 -22.38
CA VAL A 1239 -12.87 -25.30 -22.12
C VAL A 1239 -11.56 -24.86 -22.79
N SER A 1240 -10.47 -24.85 -22.03
CA SER A 1240 -9.12 -24.57 -22.52
C SER A 1240 -8.62 -25.68 -23.46
N ARG A 1241 -7.76 -25.36 -24.43
CA ARG A 1241 -7.09 -26.36 -25.29
C ARG A 1241 -6.26 -27.32 -24.44
N SER A 1242 -5.72 -26.85 -23.31
CA SER A 1242 -5.02 -27.68 -22.31
C SER A 1242 -5.92 -28.73 -21.65
N ALA A 1243 -7.19 -28.43 -21.37
CA ALA A 1243 -8.16 -29.41 -20.89
C ALA A 1243 -8.51 -30.48 -21.95
N ILE A 1244 -8.48 -30.12 -23.24
CA ILE A 1244 -8.64 -31.07 -24.35
C ILE A 1244 -7.43 -32.01 -24.45
N ILE A 1245 -6.20 -31.50 -24.28
CA ILE A 1245 -4.98 -32.32 -24.22
C ILE A 1245 -5.05 -33.31 -23.06
N GLN A 1246 -5.64 -32.91 -21.92
CA GLN A 1246 -5.83 -33.76 -20.75
C GLN A 1246 -6.87 -34.87 -20.96
N ILE A 1247 -8.00 -34.56 -21.61
CA ILE A 1247 -8.99 -35.58 -22.02
C ILE A 1247 -8.31 -36.62 -22.91
N ASN A 1248 -7.50 -36.18 -23.86
CA ASN A 1248 -6.78 -37.08 -24.77
C ASN A 1248 -5.70 -37.92 -24.06
N SER A 1249 -4.94 -37.36 -23.12
CA SER A 1249 -3.90 -38.10 -22.38
C SER A 1249 -4.48 -39.07 -21.33
N VAL A 1250 -5.59 -38.71 -20.68
CA VAL A 1250 -6.34 -39.64 -19.82
C VAL A 1250 -6.99 -40.74 -20.66
N LEU A 1251 -7.55 -40.43 -21.83
CA LEU A 1251 -8.05 -41.44 -22.78
C LEU A 1251 -6.95 -42.37 -23.28
N ILE A 1252 -5.74 -41.86 -23.53
CA ILE A 1252 -4.57 -42.67 -23.92
C ILE A 1252 -4.12 -43.56 -22.75
N LEU A 1253 -4.08 -43.05 -21.52
CA LEU A 1253 -3.72 -43.84 -20.33
C LEU A 1253 -4.78 -44.89 -19.97
N ILE A 1254 -6.07 -44.56 -20.09
CA ILE A 1254 -7.17 -45.51 -19.92
C ILE A 1254 -7.12 -46.55 -21.06
N SER A 1255 -6.86 -46.13 -22.30
CA SER A 1255 -6.63 -47.03 -23.43
C SER A 1255 -5.45 -47.97 -23.17
N ALA A 1256 -4.32 -47.46 -22.67
CA ALA A 1256 -3.14 -48.24 -22.33
C ALA A 1256 -3.41 -49.20 -21.15
N ALA A 1257 -4.14 -48.76 -20.12
CA ALA A 1257 -4.53 -49.59 -18.99
C ALA A 1257 -5.55 -50.68 -19.38
N ILE A 1258 -6.51 -50.38 -20.26
CA ILE A 1258 -7.44 -51.35 -20.84
C ILE A 1258 -6.70 -52.34 -21.75
N SER A 1259 -5.66 -51.87 -22.47
CA SER A 1259 -4.80 -52.73 -23.30
C SER A 1259 -3.96 -53.68 -22.44
N LEU A 1260 -3.42 -53.19 -21.31
CA LEU A 1260 -2.69 -54.00 -20.32
C LEU A 1260 -3.62 -55.00 -19.59
N LEU A 1261 -4.86 -54.60 -19.29
CA LEU A 1261 -5.88 -55.48 -18.69
C LEU A 1261 -6.48 -56.52 -19.66
N LYS A 1262 -6.23 -56.39 -20.98
CA LYS A 1262 -6.56 -57.41 -21.99
C LYS A 1262 -5.41 -58.39 -22.26
N ILE A 1263 -4.22 -58.14 -21.70
CA ILE A 1263 -3.01 -58.96 -21.83
C ILE A 1263 -2.74 -59.78 -20.54
N HIS A 1264 -3.59 -59.63 -19.53
CA HIS A 1264 -3.77 -60.58 -18.41
C HIS A 1264 -5.16 -61.20 -18.50
#